data_AF-A0A7X7TY28-F1
#
_entry.id   AF-A0A7X7TY28-F1
#
_cell.length_a   1.000
_cell.length_b   1.000
_cell.length_c   1.000
_cell.angle_alpha   90.00
_cell.angle_beta   90.00
_cell.angle_gamma   90.00
#
_symmetry.space_group_name_H-M   'P 1'
#
loop_
_entity.id
_entity.type
_entity.pdbx_description
1 polymer ?
#
loop_
_entity_poly.entity_id
_entity_poly.type
_entity_poly.pdbx_seq_one_letter_code
_entity_poly.pdbx_strand_id
1 'polypeptide(L)'
;MKFARGLMIVAYGLVAIASQTLLFREFVTAFEGNDIGVGVFFASWFLWVSLGALLVRRGDRFTQFLVVHIEPLFLLYIPAFVAQLLLILNFRRLAGAASYDLLSVQTIVLWSMVVNAPVSLVTGALFPLACRWIEQTHTFPVSRVYVLEAVGSFAGGLAVTALLAWHVPMVRVSVLLSLILSAFVAFSCLFASGGRRFAAIASAAMLASSAAVLATGTDHVLTRAVQAIQWSRLLPGQALQGAFQTAQAEYLYGAYGGQWIAIREGSVCEALPGEEEAGRTAAAVLCQNPQARRILVIGSGLALCNRLLLLPQIEHLAWAHPDAEYTRHLLEHLPPQFSMADARFHLVADEIRRYLEGARDSFDVVILSLSDVTGSTFNRYYTAEFYERIQAALHPTGVIAVGIPGGEDVMGDELVGLGASTRRTLGEVFANQVLVPGQQTWLIASAAGTLTGDPAVLRDRFASMAGSQRVFPAAGLLSVYLPDRAVEATRAYEKADLPERLLINRDSHPLASLYGLSLAARQSGASVTRFIRLLALSGWLPFAVPIFVFVALRVLAMTEPRRDGGPSSFDSLFLVFSTGWAAIAGVIVLMYQYETHFGSLYLHIGLVSSLFMAGLTVGALLVGFAISRQSDQRFVQALLAAALLMHAVVLAALATDRTAAAPGHAFFALAFFVAGLSCGGYWPIAAAQLAASSLNPGQAGSRLETADHLGACLGGLATSLLMVPVLGTRTSLLVLAGFVLANLPGAVTGLRSCGTTRMATETRGFRRAGYALFGVVACVVLCSNLLALASERSQPALPSYAVHSLAGDLQTRRMSAQLQSGRKAEYVAILDPNHKTVGYVLSSADFAADVRGFGGRFNLVFRTDTAGRLVDLLLVRSNETPSYLDLLGGWLDSLRGKPTSLPGVHAVSGATVSSEAILSAVRISGQRFAGEILQSGPSGGERVASMTDKVSLYFLATTILAFAAMWMGRAWGRLLVLVVAFFLGGVLLNAQYSTEQIATLLSFDVPRPGPTGSFMLAIGVPVLGLLFGNLYCGYLCPFGAAQELVGYLVAQRLRPRPARAPMRAARFIKYLVLAVFLIGFFVARDRRILGPDPLTSVFALPVQSRMSVLTLATVGVILGVSILHLRFWCRYLCPAGAFLSLLNRVRLLRRLVPAKSFGRCEFGLTASDHLDCLYCDRCQRGRRFEVSELRSQRGVKTPVLVAAALLGLFISGLSLNQLRHTVPEILQEAPSSVGAGGKPRDLDVRQMRTLIEQGRLSDREADHYRRLD
;
A
#
# COMPACT_ATOMS: atom_id res chain seq x y z
N MET A 1 21.44 -46.64 -10.69
CA MET A 1 21.25 -45.25 -11.21
C MET A 1 19.90 -44.63 -10.83
N LYS A 2 18.73 -45.13 -11.27
CA LYS A 2 17.42 -44.48 -10.98
C LYS A 2 17.15 -44.26 -9.48
N PHE A 3 17.42 -45.27 -8.65
CA PHE A 3 17.27 -45.18 -7.19
C PHE A 3 18.20 -44.12 -6.57
N ALA A 4 19.48 -44.13 -6.92
CA ALA A 4 20.46 -43.15 -6.43
C ALA A 4 20.09 -41.69 -6.81
N ARG A 5 19.58 -41.45 -8.03
CA ARG A 5 19.10 -40.12 -8.44
C ARG A 5 17.90 -39.66 -7.62
N GLY A 6 16.95 -40.56 -7.35
CA GLY A 6 15.78 -40.26 -6.52
C GLY A 6 16.17 -39.93 -5.07
N LEU A 7 17.06 -40.74 -4.49
CA LEU A 7 17.56 -40.54 -3.12
C LEU A 7 18.33 -39.22 -2.97
N MET A 8 19.10 -38.82 -3.98
CA MET A 8 19.76 -37.51 -4.00
C MET A 8 18.75 -36.35 -3.94
N ILE A 9 17.64 -36.42 -4.68
CA ILE A 9 16.61 -35.37 -4.67
C ILE A 9 15.91 -35.30 -3.31
N VAL A 10 15.67 -36.44 -2.67
CA VAL A 10 15.15 -36.49 -1.30
C VAL A 10 16.15 -35.86 -0.31
N ALA A 11 17.45 -36.19 -0.42
CA ALA A 11 18.49 -35.58 0.42
C ALA A 11 18.60 -34.06 0.20
N TYR A 12 18.47 -33.61 -1.05
CA TYR A 12 18.42 -32.19 -1.40
C TYR A 12 17.23 -31.48 -0.75
N GLY A 13 16.01 -32.02 -0.86
CA GLY A 13 14.83 -31.44 -0.20
C GLY A 13 14.99 -31.38 1.33
N LEU A 14 15.58 -32.42 1.92
CA LEU A 14 15.90 -32.48 3.35
C LEU A 14 16.83 -31.34 3.77
N VAL A 15 17.93 -31.14 3.04
CA VAL A 15 18.89 -30.09 3.37
C VAL A 15 18.30 -28.71 3.09
N ALA A 16 17.50 -28.56 2.04
CA ALA A 16 16.95 -27.26 1.65
C ALA A 16 16.03 -26.66 2.72
N ILE A 17 15.06 -27.43 3.20
CA ILE A 17 14.15 -26.96 4.26
C ILE A 17 14.87 -26.80 5.60
N ALA A 18 15.87 -27.65 5.86
CA ALA A 18 16.64 -27.62 7.10
C ALA A 18 17.48 -26.35 7.16
N SER A 19 18.15 -26.00 6.06
CA SER A 19 18.85 -24.73 5.91
C SER A 19 17.91 -23.53 6.00
N GLN A 20 16.74 -23.57 5.35
CA GLN A 20 15.74 -22.50 5.46
C GLN A 20 15.32 -22.28 6.93
N THR A 21 15.03 -23.37 7.66
CA THR A 21 14.63 -23.34 9.08
C THR A 21 15.71 -22.70 9.96
N LEU A 22 16.96 -23.11 9.80
CA LEU A 22 18.07 -22.56 10.60
C LEU A 22 18.37 -21.09 10.26
N LEU A 23 18.42 -20.74 8.98
CA LEU A 23 18.71 -19.38 8.53
C LEU A 23 17.56 -18.41 8.83
N PHE A 24 16.31 -18.87 8.81
CA PHE A 24 15.16 -18.08 9.21
C PHE A 24 15.26 -17.62 10.66
N ARG A 25 15.64 -18.52 11.57
CA ARG A 25 15.81 -18.19 12.99
C ARG A 25 16.85 -17.10 13.21
N GLU A 26 18.02 -17.22 12.56
CA GLU A 26 19.06 -16.19 12.63
C GLU A 26 18.63 -14.88 11.97
N PHE A 27 17.87 -14.96 10.89
CA PHE A 27 17.36 -13.81 10.19
C PHE A 27 16.40 -13.01 11.08
N VAL A 28 15.41 -13.65 11.71
CA VAL A 28 14.45 -12.97 12.59
C VAL A 28 15.17 -12.28 13.74
N THR A 29 16.16 -12.94 14.36
CA THR A 29 17.04 -12.36 15.39
C THR A 29 17.85 -11.16 14.87
N ALA A 30 18.26 -11.15 13.61
CA ALA A 30 19.04 -10.05 13.02
C ALA A 30 18.19 -8.85 12.59
N PHE A 31 16.92 -9.07 12.25
CA PHE A 31 15.99 -8.08 11.73
C PHE A 31 14.88 -7.71 12.73
N GLU A 32 15.19 -7.70 14.03
CA GLU A 32 14.33 -7.17 15.13
C GLU A 32 13.00 -7.92 15.36
N GLY A 33 12.87 -9.19 14.99
CA GLY A 33 11.78 -10.03 15.53
C GLY A 33 10.35 -9.74 15.06
N ASN A 34 10.12 -8.72 14.22
CA ASN A 34 8.77 -8.29 13.86
C ASN A 34 8.09 -9.16 12.78
N ASP A 35 6.76 -9.12 12.72
CA ASP A 35 5.94 -9.88 11.74
C ASP A 35 6.29 -9.52 10.29
N ILE A 36 6.77 -8.30 10.05
CA ILE A 36 7.25 -7.83 8.74
C ILE A 36 8.47 -8.66 8.31
N GLY A 37 9.42 -8.88 9.21
CA GLY A 37 10.63 -9.66 8.98
C GLY A 37 10.30 -11.07 8.49
N VAL A 38 9.29 -11.72 9.05
CA VAL A 38 8.85 -13.06 8.64
C VAL A 38 8.43 -13.08 7.17
N GLY A 39 7.52 -12.19 6.77
CA GLY A 39 7.05 -12.16 5.38
C GLY A 39 8.10 -11.69 4.38
N VAL A 40 8.97 -10.75 4.78
CA VAL A 40 10.10 -10.28 3.96
C VAL A 40 11.14 -11.39 3.75
N PHE A 41 11.42 -12.21 4.77
CA PHE A 41 12.30 -13.37 4.64
C PHE A 41 11.81 -14.32 3.56
N PHE A 42 10.56 -14.78 3.66
CA PHE A 42 9.99 -15.71 2.69
C PHE A 42 9.91 -15.08 1.30
N ALA A 43 9.56 -13.80 1.22
CA ALA A 43 9.52 -13.09 -0.04
C ALA A 43 10.87 -13.03 -0.76
N SER A 44 11.93 -12.64 -0.05
CA SER A 44 13.26 -12.57 -0.63
C SER A 44 13.83 -13.96 -0.92
N TRP A 45 13.54 -14.95 -0.07
CA TRP A 45 13.88 -16.36 -0.33
C TRP A 45 13.29 -16.81 -1.67
N PHE A 46 11.97 -16.69 -1.85
CA PHE A 46 11.30 -17.13 -3.07
C PHE A 46 11.66 -16.29 -4.31
N LEU A 47 12.00 -15.01 -4.16
CA LEU A 47 12.52 -14.20 -5.26
C LEU A 47 13.76 -14.86 -5.88
N TRP A 48 14.72 -15.26 -5.04
CA TRP A 48 15.97 -15.85 -5.51
C TRP A 48 15.80 -17.27 -6.02
N VAL A 49 14.87 -18.06 -5.46
CA VAL A 49 14.48 -19.35 -6.03
C VAL A 49 13.93 -19.14 -7.45
N SER A 50 13.03 -18.17 -7.64
CA SER A 50 12.50 -17.81 -8.96
C SER A 50 13.60 -17.36 -9.93
N LEU A 51 14.55 -16.53 -9.49
CA LEU A 51 15.69 -16.08 -10.31
C LEU A 51 16.62 -17.24 -10.66
N GLY A 52 16.90 -18.16 -9.73
CA GLY A 52 17.68 -19.37 -9.98
C GLY A 52 17.05 -20.25 -11.06
N ALA A 53 15.73 -20.46 -10.98
CA ALA A 53 14.98 -21.21 -11.98
C ALA A 53 14.99 -20.53 -13.36
N LEU A 54 14.99 -19.20 -13.39
CA LEU A 54 15.06 -18.39 -14.60
C LEU A 54 16.45 -18.42 -15.25
N LEU A 55 17.53 -18.47 -14.47
CA LEU A 55 18.90 -18.56 -14.98
C LEU A 55 19.12 -19.84 -15.78
N VAL A 56 18.64 -20.97 -15.27
CA VAL A 56 18.76 -22.28 -15.93
C VAL A 56 17.97 -22.35 -17.24
N ARG A 57 17.01 -21.44 -17.44
CA ARG A 57 16.22 -21.32 -18.68
C ARG A 57 17.02 -20.73 -19.85
N ARG A 58 18.04 -19.91 -19.60
CA ARG A 58 18.77 -19.17 -20.64
C ARG A 58 19.98 -19.96 -21.14
N GLY A 59 19.78 -20.78 -22.16
CA GLY A 59 20.85 -21.37 -22.99
C GLY A 59 21.03 -22.88 -22.82
N ASP A 60 20.60 -23.65 -23.82
CA ASP A 60 20.60 -25.12 -23.74
C ASP A 60 22.00 -25.74 -23.53
N ARG A 61 23.06 -25.13 -24.08
CA ARG A 61 24.46 -25.56 -23.89
C ARG A 61 24.91 -25.40 -22.43
N PHE A 62 24.60 -24.27 -21.82
CA PHE A 62 24.96 -24.00 -20.43
C PHE A 62 24.20 -24.93 -19.47
N THR A 63 22.91 -25.13 -19.71
CA THR A 63 22.11 -26.08 -18.93
C THR A 63 22.62 -27.51 -19.07
N GLN A 64 23.00 -27.95 -20.28
CA GLN A 64 23.61 -29.27 -20.48
C GLN A 64 24.92 -29.42 -19.71
N PHE A 65 25.78 -28.41 -19.74
CA PHE A 65 27.01 -28.38 -18.94
C PHE A 65 26.73 -28.55 -17.44
N LEU A 66 25.74 -27.83 -16.90
CA LEU A 66 25.34 -27.94 -15.49
C LEU A 66 24.74 -29.32 -15.14
N VAL A 67 23.92 -29.91 -16.02
CA VAL A 67 23.36 -31.25 -15.79
C VAL A 67 24.44 -32.33 -15.75
N VAL A 68 25.50 -32.21 -16.56
CA VAL A 68 26.66 -33.13 -16.53
C VAL A 68 27.41 -33.02 -15.20
N HIS A 69 27.46 -31.83 -14.62
CA HIS A 69 28.13 -31.52 -13.35
C HIS A 69 27.14 -31.29 -12.20
N ILE A 70 26.02 -32.02 -12.15
CA ILE A 70 24.98 -31.79 -11.14
C ILE A 70 25.41 -32.19 -9.72
N GLU A 71 26.24 -33.24 -9.57
CA GLU A 71 26.73 -33.71 -8.27
C GLU A 71 27.53 -32.65 -7.49
N PRO A 72 28.55 -31.98 -8.07
CA PRO A 72 29.25 -30.90 -7.37
C PRO A 72 28.37 -29.65 -7.16
N LEU A 73 27.31 -29.45 -7.96
CA LEU A 73 26.35 -28.37 -7.70
C LEU A 73 25.53 -28.61 -6.43
N PHE A 74 25.25 -29.86 -6.04
CA PHE A 74 24.65 -30.15 -4.73
C PHE A 74 25.60 -29.75 -3.60
N LEU A 75 26.92 -29.99 -3.72
CA LEU A 75 27.89 -29.59 -2.70
C LEU A 75 28.02 -28.07 -2.52
N LEU A 76 27.63 -27.27 -3.53
CA LEU A 76 27.60 -25.81 -3.46
C LEU A 76 26.67 -25.27 -2.34
N TYR A 77 25.74 -26.09 -1.85
CA TYR A 77 24.83 -25.72 -0.77
C TYR A 77 25.57 -25.38 0.54
N ILE A 78 26.67 -26.08 0.83
CA ILE A 78 27.45 -25.89 2.06
C ILE A 78 28.12 -24.51 2.10
N PRO A 79 28.95 -24.10 1.11
CA PRO A 79 29.51 -22.75 1.10
C PRO A 79 28.43 -21.67 0.92
N ALA A 80 27.33 -21.94 0.22
CA ALA A 80 26.20 -21.02 0.12
C ALA A 80 25.54 -20.75 1.49
N PHE A 81 25.35 -21.80 2.30
CA PHE A 81 24.81 -21.69 3.65
C PHE A 81 25.72 -20.84 4.55
N VAL A 82 27.04 -21.12 4.54
CA VAL A 82 28.01 -20.34 5.32
C VAL A 82 28.03 -18.88 4.86
N ALA A 83 28.02 -18.62 3.55
CA ALA A 83 27.97 -17.27 3.01
C ALA A 83 26.71 -16.51 3.46
N GLN A 84 25.53 -17.14 3.36
CA GLN A 84 24.27 -16.54 3.80
C GLN A 84 24.25 -16.28 5.30
N LEU A 85 24.73 -17.22 6.11
CA LEU A 85 24.84 -17.03 7.57
C LEU A 85 25.74 -15.84 7.90
N LEU A 86 26.91 -15.73 7.28
CA LEU A 86 27.82 -14.59 7.50
C LEU A 86 27.20 -13.25 7.08
N LEU A 87 26.42 -13.22 6.00
CA LEU A 87 25.67 -12.04 5.57
C LEU A 87 24.58 -11.65 6.57
N ILE A 88 23.82 -12.62 7.10
CA ILE A 88 22.83 -12.38 8.16
C ILE A 88 23.51 -11.82 9.41
N LEU A 89 24.62 -12.43 9.84
CA LEU A 89 25.30 -12.04 11.07
C LEU A 89 25.87 -10.62 10.99
N ASN A 90 26.43 -10.23 9.84
CA ASN A 90 27.10 -8.94 9.64
C ASN A 90 26.22 -7.87 9.00
N PHE A 91 24.92 -8.10 8.82
CA PHE A 91 24.04 -7.21 8.07
C PHE A 91 24.08 -5.75 8.57
N ARG A 92 23.93 -5.50 9.89
CA ARG A 92 23.93 -4.12 10.43
C ARG A 92 25.23 -3.36 10.11
N ARG A 93 26.37 -4.06 10.24
CA ARG A 93 27.70 -3.52 9.89
C ARG A 93 27.79 -3.20 8.39
N LEU A 94 27.27 -4.07 7.53
CA LEU A 94 27.23 -3.86 6.09
C LEU A 94 26.27 -2.74 5.67
N ALA A 95 25.17 -2.56 6.40
CA ALA A 95 24.20 -1.49 6.21
C ALA A 95 24.67 -0.13 6.72
N GLY A 96 25.76 -0.08 7.49
CA GLY A 96 26.24 1.14 8.15
C GLY A 96 25.30 1.63 9.26
N ALA A 97 24.45 0.76 9.79
CA ALA A 97 23.52 1.09 10.87
C ALA A 97 24.20 0.91 12.23
N ALA A 98 24.08 1.90 13.11
CA ALA A 98 24.58 1.77 14.47
C ALA A 98 23.77 0.75 15.26
N SER A 99 24.36 0.28 16.36
CA SER A 99 23.75 -0.66 17.31
C SER A 99 22.40 -0.22 17.85
N TYR A 100 22.24 1.09 18.07
CA TYR A 100 21.05 1.71 18.68
C TYR A 100 20.09 2.32 17.64
N ASP A 101 20.42 2.26 16.35
CA ASP A 101 19.54 2.79 15.30
C ASP A 101 18.40 1.80 15.01
N LEU A 102 17.17 2.32 14.97
CA LEU A 102 16.01 1.61 14.45
C LEU A 102 16.16 1.42 12.94
N LEU A 103 15.96 0.18 12.49
CA LEU A 103 16.07 -0.14 11.07
C LEU A 103 14.82 0.32 10.32
N SER A 104 15.01 1.10 9.26
CA SER A 104 13.88 1.44 8.40
C SER A 104 13.33 0.22 7.68
N VAL A 105 12.00 0.16 7.50
CA VAL A 105 11.33 -0.91 6.74
C VAL A 105 11.94 -1.06 5.34
N GLN A 106 12.36 0.06 4.72
CA GLN A 106 13.05 0.04 3.43
C GLN A 106 14.42 -0.65 3.52
N THR A 107 15.21 -0.33 4.56
CA THR A 107 16.50 -0.98 4.83
C THR A 107 16.32 -2.47 5.04
N ILE A 108 15.32 -2.87 5.85
CA ILE A 108 14.96 -4.28 6.09
C ILE A 108 14.69 -4.96 4.75
N VAL A 109 13.70 -4.48 3.98
CA VAL A 109 13.33 -5.08 2.68
C VAL A 109 14.52 -5.18 1.74
N LEU A 110 15.29 -4.11 1.53
CA LEU A 110 16.42 -4.12 0.58
C LEU A 110 17.54 -5.07 1.01
N TRP A 111 17.94 -5.06 2.28
CA TRP A 111 19.01 -5.94 2.76
C TRP A 111 18.57 -7.40 2.83
N SER A 112 17.30 -7.68 3.16
CA SER A 112 16.78 -9.04 3.07
C SER A 112 16.83 -9.61 1.65
N MET A 113 16.70 -8.76 0.62
CA MET A 113 16.92 -9.16 -0.78
C MET A 113 18.39 -9.49 -1.07
N VAL A 114 19.36 -8.94 -0.35
CA VAL A 114 20.78 -9.29 -0.57
C VAL A 114 21.17 -10.53 0.23
N VAL A 115 20.79 -10.55 1.51
CA VAL A 115 21.21 -11.54 2.48
C VAL A 115 20.69 -12.94 2.13
N ASN A 116 19.45 -13.07 1.64
CA ASN A 116 18.85 -14.37 1.32
C ASN A 116 19.24 -14.94 -0.05
N ALA A 117 20.13 -14.29 -0.80
CA ALA A 117 20.50 -14.72 -2.14
C ALA A 117 21.23 -16.08 -2.24
N PRO A 118 22.27 -16.38 -1.42
CA PRO A 118 23.18 -17.49 -1.72
C PRO A 118 22.51 -18.87 -1.77
N VAL A 119 21.78 -19.27 -0.72
CA VAL A 119 21.16 -20.61 -0.64
C VAL A 119 19.94 -20.71 -1.56
N SER A 120 19.12 -19.67 -1.55
CA SER A 120 17.88 -19.61 -2.33
C SER A 120 18.14 -19.68 -3.84
N LEU A 121 19.19 -19.01 -4.33
CA LEU A 121 19.56 -19.04 -5.75
C LEU A 121 19.99 -20.45 -6.20
N VAL A 122 20.79 -21.14 -5.38
CA VAL A 122 21.23 -22.52 -5.64
C VAL A 122 20.02 -23.47 -5.65
N THR A 123 19.12 -23.32 -4.68
CA THR A 123 17.86 -24.08 -4.58
C THR A 123 17.05 -23.95 -5.88
N GLY A 124 16.79 -22.72 -6.33
CA GLY A 124 16.04 -22.46 -7.57
C GLY A 124 16.71 -22.98 -8.84
N ALA A 125 18.04 -23.02 -8.90
CA ALA A 125 18.76 -23.56 -10.04
C ALA A 125 18.72 -25.10 -10.07
N LEU A 126 18.78 -25.77 -8.92
CA LEU A 126 18.84 -27.23 -8.83
C LEU A 126 17.54 -27.91 -9.29
N PHE A 127 16.37 -27.31 -9.03
CA PHE A 127 15.09 -27.94 -9.38
C PHE A 127 14.91 -28.20 -10.90
N PRO A 128 15.07 -27.20 -11.81
CA PRO A 128 14.97 -27.45 -13.25
C PRO A 128 16.09 -28.36 -13.78
N LEU A 129 17.28 -28.33 -13.17
CA LEU A 129 18.38 -29.24 -13.51
C LEU A 129 18.04 -30.68 -13.15
N ALA A 130 17.46 -30.92 -11.97
CA ALA A 130 16.98 -32.23 -11.54
C ALA A 130 15.88 -32.77 -12.46
N CYS A 131 14.97 -31.90 -12.92
CA CYS A 131 13.94 -32.26 -13.92
C CYS A 131 14.58 -32.79 -15.22
N ARG A 132 15.59 -32.10 -15.76
CA ARG A 132 16.34 -32.56 -16.95
C ARG A 132 17.16 -33.82 -16.69
N TRP A 133 17.72 -33.95 -15.49
CA TRP A 133 18.55 -35.09 -15.11
C TRP A 133 17.75 -36.41 -15.04
N ILE A 134 16.46 -36.33 -14.72
CA ILE A 134 15.56 -37.49 -14.61
C ILE A 134 14.72 -37.73 -15.87
N GLU A 135 14.55 -36.71 -16.72
CA GLU A 135 13.80 -36.76 -18.00
C GLU A 135 14.05 -38.01 -18.83
N GLN A 136 15.31 -38.46 -18.93
CA GLN A 136 15.71 -39.64 -19.72
C GLN A 136 15.15 -40.97 -19.21
N THR A 137 14.49 -41.00 -18.04
CA THR A 137 14.15 -42.24 -17.34
C THR A 137 12.69 -42.37 -16.90
N HIS A 138 11.86 -41.32 -17.06
CA HIS A 138 10.49 -41.23 -16.56
C HIS A 138 9.56 -40.41 -17.46
N THR A 139 8.27 -40.75 -17.50
CA THR A 139 7.24 -40.14 -18.35
C THR A 139 6.74 -38.77 -17.87
N PHE A 140 6.76 -38.50 -16.56
CA PHE A 140 6.39 -37.21 -15.96
C PHE A 140 7.50 -36.73 -14.99
N PRO A 141 8.67 -36.31 -15.50
CA PRO A 141 9.82 -36.01 -14.67
C PRO A 141 9.59 -34.82 -13.73
N VAL A 142 8.89 -33.76 -14.19
CA VAL A 142 8.64 -32.54 -13.40
C VAL A 142 7.83 -32.84 -12.13
N SER A 143 6.69 -33.53 -12.27
CA SER A 143 5.84 -33.89 -11.14
C SER A 143 6.54 -34.85 -10.16
N ARG A 144 7.43 -35.72 -10.66
CA ARG A 144 8.17 -36.68 -9.83
C ARG A 144 9.26 -36.00 -9.00
N VAL A 145 10.00 -35.06 -9.59
CA VAL A 145 11.02 -34.27 -8.86
C VAL A 145 10.36 -33.48 -7.74
N TYR A 146 9.24 -32.81 -8.03
CA TYR A 146 8.44 -32.06 -7.05
C TYR A 146 8.03 -32.92 -5.84
N VAL A 147 7.49 -34.12 -6.10
CA VAL A 147 7.10 -35.05 -5.01
C VAL A 147 8.32 -35.52 -4.21
N LEU A 148 9.43 -35.89 -4.85
CA LEU A 148 10.61 -36.39 -4.15
C LEU A 148 11.28 -35.32 -3.28
N GLU A 149 11.36 -34.09 -3.78
CA GLU A 149 11.86 -32.94 -3.02
C GLU A 149 10.93 -32.62 -1.84
N ALA A 150 9.62 -32.63 -2.04
CA ALA A 150 8.65 -32.38 -0.97
C ALA A 150 8.72 -33.46 0.14
N VAL A 151 8.94 -34.73 -0.21
CA VAL A 151 9.19 -35.81 0.77
C VAL A 151 10.48 -35.56 1.55
N GLY A 152 11.56 -35.16 0.87
CA GLY A 152 12.80 -34.75 1.52
C GLY A 152 12.58 -33.60 2.49
N SER A 153 11.86 -32.57 2.05
CA SER A 153 11.53 -31.38 2.83
C SER A 153 10.64 -31.71 4.04
N PHE A 154 9.71 -32.65 3.91
CA PHE A 154 8.96 -33.14 5.06
C PHE A 154 9.89 -33.75 6.13
N ALA A 155 10.80 -34.63 5.72
CA ALA A 155 11.73 -35.28 6.64
C ALA A 155 12.73 -34.29 7.28
N GLY A 156 13.25 -33.34 6.50
CA GLY A 156 14.22 -32.34 6.97
C GLY A 156 13.66 -31.39 8.02
N GLY A 157 12.46 -30.86 7.80
CA GLY A 157 11.83 -29.94 8.77
C GLY A 157 11.53 -30.63 10.11
N LEU A 158 11.10 -31.90 10.06
CA LEU A 158 10.85 -32.71 11.25
C LEU A 158 12.15 -33.02 12.00
N ALA A 159 13.20 -33.43 11.28
CA ALA A 159 14.49 -33.76 11.86
C ALA A 159 15.16 -32.55 12.52
N VAL A 160 15.18 -31.39 11.85
CA VAL A 160 15.75 -30.16 12.44
C VAL A 160 14.94 -29.72 13.65
N THR A 161 13.61 -29.73 13.59
CA THR A 161 12.77 -29.35 14.74
C THR A 161 13.04 -30.25 15.95
N ALA A 162 13.16 -31.56 15.74
CA ALA A 162 13.50 -32.50 16.82
C ALA A 162 14.88 -32.24 17.41
N LEU A 163 15.91 -32.02 16.57
CA LEU A 163 17.26 -31.69 17.04
C LEU A 163 17.30 -30.39 17.85
N LEU A 164 16.57 -29.37 17.41
CA LEU A 164 16.48 -28.10 18.13
C LEU A 164 15.70 -28.23 19.45
N ALA A 165 14.66 -29.06 19.49
CA ALA A 165 13.92 -29.36 20.72
C ALA A 165 14.81 -30.10 21.75
N TRP A 166 15.79 -30.87 21.28
CA TRP A 166 16.85 -31.45 22.12
C TRP A 166 18.01 -30.49 22.44
N HIS A 167 17.83 -29.18 22.23
CA HIS A 167 18.81 -28.15 22.53
C HIS A 167 20.15 -28.33 21.80
N VAL A 168 20.14 -28.96 20.62
CA VAL A 168 21.35 -29.08 19.78
C VAL A 168 21.63 -27.72 19.11
N PRO A 169 22.83 -27.14 19.31
CA PRO A 169 23.16 -25.83 18.73
C PRO A 169 23.06 -25.83 17.19
N MET A 170 22.62 -24.70 16.62
CA MET A 170 22.45 -24.54 15.17
C MET A 170 23.71 -24.91 14.37
N VAL A 171 24.90 -24.52 14.84
CA VAL A 171 26.16 -24.83 14.16
C VAL A 171 26.34 -26.33 14.01
N ARG A 172 26.10 -27.09 15.08
CA ARG A 172 26.19 -28.56 15.05
C ARG A 172 25.18 -29.18 14.09
N VAL A 173 23.93 -28.69 14.08
CA VAL A 173 22.93 -29.13 13.10
C VAL A 173 23.39 -28.85 11.67
N SER A 174 23.96 -27.68 11.39
CA SER A 174 24.47 -27.33 10.05
C SER A 174 25.62 -28.25 9.58
N VAL A 175 26.52 -28.64 10.50
CA VAL A 175 27.61 -29.58 10.20
C VAL A 175 27.06 -31.00 9.93
N LEU A 176 26.03 -31.44 10.66
CA LEU A 176 25.36 -32.71 10.39
C LEU A 176 24.70 -32.72 9.00
N LEU A 177 24.06 -31.62 8.60
CA LEU A 177 23.47 -31.49 7.25
C LEU A 177 24.55 -31.53 6.15
N SER A 178 25.69 -30.87 6.37
CA SER A 178 26.86 -30.93 5.48
C SER A 178 27.37 -32.37 5.30
N LEU A 179 27.46 -33.12 6.41
CA LEU A 179 27.88 -34.52 6.40
C LEU A 179 26.89 -35.40 5.63
N ILE A 180 25.58 -35.26 5.89
CA ILE A 180 24.52 -35.99 5.19
C ILE A 180 24.57 -35.72 3.68
N LEU A 181 24.60 -34.45 3.28
CA LEU A 181 24.65 -34.07 1.87
C LEU A 181 25.88 -34.64 1.16
N SER A 182 27.05 -34.50 1.79
CA SER A 182 28.30 -35.00 1.24
C SER A 182 28.32 -36.53 1.13
N ALA A 183 27.71 -37.25 2.08
CA ALA A 183 27.55 -38.70 2.02
C ALA A 183 26.68 -39.14 0.84
N PHE A 184 25.55 -38.46 0.62
CA PHE A 184 24.69 -38.77 -0.53
C PHE A 184 25.37 -38.45 -1.86
N VAL A 185 26.12 -37.35 -1.96
CA VAL A 185 26.92 -37.02 -3.16
C VAL A 185 27.98 -38.07 -3.42
N ALA A 186 28.73 -38.49 -2.39
CA ALA A 186 29.71 -39.57 -2.49
C ALA A 186 29.04 -40.87 -2.97
N PHE A 187 27.91 -41.25 -2.38
CA PHE A 187 27.14 -42.43 -2.76
C PHE A 187 26.67 -42.35 -4.23
N SER A 188 26.15 -41.20 -4.67
CA SER A 188 25.74 -40.99 -6.07
C SER A 188 26.91 -41.14 -7.05
N CYS A 189 28.11 -40.68 -6.66
CA CYS A 189 29.32 -40.82 -7.48
C CYS A 189 29.76 -42.28 -7.67
N LEU A 190 29.47 -43.19 -6.72
CA LEU A 190 29.80 -44.62 -6.84
C LEU A 190 29.06 -45.32 -8.00
N PHE A 191 27.87 -44.82 -8.36
CA PHE A 191 27.03 -45.43 -9.40
C PHE A 191 27.10 -44.73 -10.75
N ALA A 192 28.05 -43.82 -10.93
CA ALA A 192 28.16 -42.98 -12.11
C ALA A 192 29.34 -43.37 -13.01
N SER A 193 29.08 -43.57 -14.30
CA SER A 193 30.13 -43.86 -15.28
C SER A 193 30.75 -42.58 -15.84
N GLY A 194 32.03 -42.35 -15.57
CA GLY A 194 32.88 -41.35 -16.23
C GLY A 194 33.04 -39.99 -15.50
N GLY A 195 34.27 -39.45 -15.49
CA GLY A 195 34.60 -38.02 -15.33
C GLY A 195 34.35 -37.31 -13.99
N ARG A 196 33.75 -37.96 -12.98
CA ARG A 196 33.27 -37.29 -11.75
C ARG A 196 34.27 -37.23 -10.58
N ARG A 197 35.58 -37.33 -10.87
CA ARG A 197 36.64 -37.36 -9.85
C ARG A 197 36.59 -36.15 -8.91
N PHE A 198 36.31 -34.96 -9.46
CA PHE A 198 36.22 -33.74 -8.65
C PHE A 198 35.11 -33.83 -7.59
N ALA A 199 33.91 -34.26 -7.96
CA ALA A 199 32.77 -34.37 -7.03
C ALA A 199 33.03 -35.41 -5.94
N ALA A 200 33.64 -36.55 -6.29
CA ALA A 200 34.03 -37.57 -5.32
C ALA A 200 35.07 -37.04 -4.32
N ILE A 201 36.15 -36.40 -4.81
CA ILE A 201 37.19 -35.81 -3.96
C ILE A 201 36.60 -34.71 -3.06
N ALA A 202 35.81 -33.81 -3.63
CA ALA A 202 35.15 -32.74 -2.88
C ALA A 202 34.22 -33.31 -1.79
N SER A 203 33.41 -34.31 -2.11
CA SER A 203 32.53 -34.96 -1.12
C SER A 203 33.32 -35.66 -0.01
N ALA A 204 34.43 -36.33 -0.32
CA ALA A 204 35.29 -36.98 0.66
C ALA A 204 35.99 -35.97 1.58
N ALA A 205 36.48 -34.86 1.03
CA ALA A 205 37.08 -33.77 1.80
C ALA A 205 36.05 -33.09 2.72
N MET A 206 34.82 -32.87 2.24
CA MET A 206 33.73 -32.28 3.04
C MET A 206 33.25 -33.24 4.14
N LEU A 207 33.20 -34.55 3.87
CA LEU A 207 32.92 -35.56 4.87
C LEU A 207 33.99 -35.59 5.97
N ALA A 208 35.27 -35.64 5.58
CA ALA A 208 36.39 -35.67 6.52
C ALA A 208 36.44 -34.40 7.38
N SER A 209 36.25 -33.23 6.78
CA SER A 209 36.22 -31.96 7.52
C SER A 209 35.02 -31.85 8.46
N SER A 210 33.80 -32.21 8.01
CA SER A 210 32.60 -32.18 8.86
C SER A 210 32.71 -33.16 10.02
N ALA A 211 33.24 -34.37 9.78
CA ALA A 211 33.51 -35.35 10.83
C ALA A 211 34.58 -34.87 11.81
N ALA A 212 35.66 -34.23 11.33
CA ALA A 212 36.70 -33.66 12.17
C ALA A 212 36.17 -32.53 13.07
N VAL A 213 35.31 -31.65 12.55
CA VAL A 213 34.67 -30.58 13.34
C VAL A 213 33.87 -31.17 14.51
N LEU A 214 33.08 -32.21 14.26
CA LEU A 214 32.29 -32.89 15.29
C LEU A 214 33.16 -33.68 16.29
N ALA A 215 34.21 -34.35 15.82
CA ALA A 215 35.09 -35.15 16.68
C ALA A 215 35.99 -34.30 17.59
N THR A 216 36.38 -33.10 17.13
CA THR A 216 37.23 -32.17 17.89
C THR A 216 36.45 -31.22 18.79
N GLY A 217 35.12 -31.17 18.68
CA GLY A 217 34.28 -30.20 19.39
C GLY A 217 34.42 -28.75 18.90
N THR A 218 34.97 -28.55 17.70
CA THR A 218 35.18 -27.22 17.10
C THR A 218 33.84 -26.49 16.86
N ASP A 219 32.75 -27.23 16.71
CA ASP A 219 31.39 -26.68 16.61
C ASP A 219 30.98 -25.84 17.84
N HIS A 220 31.45 -26.19 19.04
CA HIS A 220 31.22 -25.37 20.24
C HIS A 220 31.93 -24.02 20.19
N VAL A 221 33.17 -23.99 19.68
CA VAL A 221 33.95 -22.74 19.51
C VAL A 221 33.27 -21.83 18.47
N LEU A 222 32.81 -22.42 17.36
CA LEU A 222 32.07 -21.69 16.34
C LEU A 222 30.72 -21.17 16.87
N THR A 223 30.02 -21.94 17.69
CA THR A 223 28.76 -21.49 18.34
C THR A 223 29.01 -20.26 19.22
N ARG A 224 30.04 -20.30 20.08
CA ARG A 224 30.48 -19.14 20.89
C ARG A 224 30.84 -17.93 20.04
N ALA A 225 31.49 -18.14 18.89
CA ALA A 225 31.83 -17.04 17.98
C ALA A 225 30.59 -16.38 17.36
N VAL A 226 29.59 -17.17 16.97
CA VAL A 226 28.30 -16.65 16.47
C VAL A 226 27.59 -15.83 17.55
N GLN A 227 27.50 -16.36 18.77
CA GLN A 227 26.89 -15.66 19.92
C GLN A 227 27.62 -14.35 20.26
N ALA A 228 28.95 -14.34 20.20
CA ALA A 228 29.75 -13.13 20.40
C ALA A 228 29.46 -12.06 19.33
N ILE A 229 29.27 -12.45 18.06
CA ILE A 229 28.88 -11.53 16.98
C ILE A 229 27.49 -10.97 17.25
N GLN A 230 26.52 -11.81 17.62
CA GLN A 230 25.16 -11.37 17.95
C GLN A 230 25.16 -10.39 19.14
N TRP A 231 25.88 -10.70 20.21
CA TRP A 231 26.04 -9.82 21.38
C TRP A 231 26.70 -8.48 21.02
N SER A 232 27.75 -8.53 20.18
CA SER A 232 28.50 -7.35 19.73
C SER A 232 27.67 -6.33 18.94
N ARG A 233 26.44 -6.68 18.57
CA ARG A 233 25.49 -5.75 17.96
C ARG A 233 24.99 -4.70 18.92
N LEU A 234 24.92 -4.98 20.23
CA LEU A 234 24.45 -4.01 21.23
C LEU A 234 25.54 -3.65 22.23
N LEU A 235 26.35 -4.63 22.66
CA LEU A 235 27.27 -4.49 23.79
C LEU A 235 28.66 -5.02 23.41
N PRO A 236 29.76 -4.55 24.03
CA PRO A 236 31.09 -5.04 23.72
C PRO A 236 31.23 -6.56 23.90
N GLY A 237 31.90 -7.24 22.96
CA GLY A 237 32.01 -8.71 22.94
C GLY A 237 32.60 -9.33 24.21
N GLN A 238 33.49 -8.62 24.90
CA GLN A 238 34.09 -9.05 26.17
C GLN A 238 33.11 -9.11 27.36
N ALA A 239 31.95 -8.47 27.24
CA ALA A 239 30.92 -8.47 28.27
C ALA A 239 30.04 -9.73 28.26
N LEU A 240 30.10 -10.54 27.19
CA LEU A 240 29.31 -11.77 27.05
C LEU A 240 29.81 -12.85 28.03
N GLN A 241 28.92 -13.36 28.87
CA GLN A 241 29.23 -14.41 29.84
C GLN A 241 28.71 -15.78 29.38
N GLY A 242 27.52 -15.82 28.79
CA GLY A 242 26.92 -17.07 28.32
C GLY A 242 25.61 -16.87 27.57
N ALA A 243 24.97 -18.00 27.29
CA ALA A 243 23.71 -18.07 26.56
C ALA A 243 22.91 -19.30 26.98
N PHE A 244 21.58 -19.22 26.87
CA PHE A 244 20.69 -20.37 26.99
C PHE A 244 19.57 -20.28 25.93
N GLN A 245 18.92 -21.40 25.65
CA GLN A 245 17.89 -21.50 24.62
C GLN A 245 16.58 -22.02 25.22
N THR A 246 15.46 -21.48 24.76
CA THR A 246 14.11 -21.96 25.06
C THR A 246 13.42 -22.38 23.77
N ALA A 247 12.21 -22.93 23.86
CA ALA A 247 11.37 -23.16 22.68
C ALA A 247 11.01 -21.86 21.92
N GLN A 248 11.14 -20.68 22.55
CA GLN A 248 10.72 -19.40 21.97
C GLN A 248 11.86 -18.55 21.41
N ALA A 249 13.07 -18.61 21.98
CA ALA A 249 14.21 -17.80 21.54
C ALA A 249 15.55 -18.31 22.10
N GLU A 250 16.65 -17.74 21.61
CA GLU A 250 17.96 -17.77 22.27
C GLU A 250 18.18 -16.48 23.06
N TYR A 251 18.67 -16.63 24.30
CA TYR A 251 18.97 -15.53 25.21
C TYR A 251 20.47 -15.47 25.47
N LEU A 252 21.03 -14.27 25.32
CA LEU A 252 22.44 -13.98 25.62
C LEU A 252 22.50 -13.16 26.91
N TYR A 253 23.48 -13.43 27.79
CA TYR A 253 23.62 -12.67 29.02
C TYR A 253 25.07 -12.32 29.34
N GLY A 254 25.24 -11.20 30.05
CA GLY A 254 26.55 -10.64 30.34
C GLY A 254 26.49 -9.47 31.32
N ALA A 255 27.66 -8.91 31.65
CA ALA A 255 27.77 -7.77 32.56
C ALA A 255 28.46 -6.58 31.88
N TYR A 256 27.83 -5.42 31.89
CA TYR A 256 28.34 -4.18 31.28
C TYR A 256 27.90 -2.96 32.10
N GLY A 257 28.81 -2.00 32.31
CA GLY A 257 28.48 -0.75 33.00
C GLY A 257 28.00 -0.91 34.45
N GLY A 258 28.40 -1.99 35.15
CA GLY A 258 27.91 -2.30 36.49
C GLY A 258 26.51 -2.95 36.53
N GLN A 259 25.90 -3.19 35.37
CA GLN A 259 24.63 -3.88 35.24
C GLN A 259 24.81 -5.28 34.67
N TRP A 260 23.98 -6.21 35.13
CA TRP A 260 23.79 -7.52 34.51
C TRP A 260 22.64 -7.41 33.49
N ILE A 261 22.88 -7.87 32.27
CA ILE A 261 21.99 -7.64 31.14
C ILE A 261 21.69 -8.97 30.44
N ALA A 262 20.41 -9.24 30.21
CA ALA A 262 19.95 -10.31 29.32
C ALA A 262 19.38 -9.71 28.03
N ILE A 263 19.76 -10.27 26.89
CA ILE A 263 19.37 -9.83 25.55
C ILE A 263 18.64 -10.96 24.83
N ARG A 264 17.59 -10.60 24.08
CA ARG A 264 16.86 -11.45 23.14
C ARG A 264 16.67 -10.69 21.83
N GLU A 265 16.85 -11.34 20.68
CA GLU A 265 16.53 -10.76 19.36
C GLU A 265 17.16 -9.38 19.11
N GLY A 266 18.31 -9.11 19.73
CA GLY A 266 18.99 -7.81 19.61
C GLY A 266 18.34 -6.68 20.40
N SER A 267 17.52 -6.98 21.41
CA SER A 267 16.94 -6.04 22.38
C SER A 267 17.21 -6.49 23.81
N VAL A 268 17.26 -5.53 24.74
CA VAL A 268 17.45 -5.82 26.17
C VAL A 268 16.13 -6.34 26.76
N CYS A 269 16.16 -7.54 27.33
CA CYS A 269 15.03 -8.13 28.06
C CYS A 269 15.04 -7.74 29.53
N GLU A 270 16.19 -7.85 30.20
CA GLU A 270 16.36 -7.53 31.62
C GLU A 270 17.67 -6.77 31.80
N ALA A 271 17.64 -5.75 32.66
CA ALA A 271 18.81 -4.98 33.07
C ALA A 271 18.76 -4.75 34.58
N LEU A 272 19.77 -5.24 35.30
CA LEU A 272 19.81 -5.23 36.77
C LEU A 272 21.08 -4.54 37.29
N PRO A 273 21.00 -3.62 38.27
CA PRO A 273 19.78 -3.15 38.93
C PRO A 273 18.99 -2.17 38.04
N GLY A 274 17.66 -2.32 38.02
CA GLY A 274 16.68 -1.44 37.33
C GLY A 274 15.78 -0.70 38.31
N GLU A 275 16.36 -0.34 39.45
CA GLU A 275 15.68 -0.08 40.71
C GLU A 275 14.82 1.21 40.74
N GLU A 276 15.21 2.23 39.97
CA GLU A 276 14.53 3.54 39.91
C GLU A 276 13.23 3.46 39.11
N GLU A 277 13.28 2.97 37.86
CA GLU A 277 12.12 2.77 36.98
C GLU A 277 11.11 1.79 37.62
N ALA A 278 11.62 0.71 38.23
CA ALA A 278 10.83 -0.26 38.97
C ALA A 278 10.10 0.38 40.17
N GLY A 279 10.78 1.21 40.94
CA GLY A 279 10.20 1.93 42.07
C GLY A 279 9.11 2.91 41.61
N ARG A 280 9.37 3.68 40.55
CA ARG A 280 8.41 4.59 39.93
C ARG A 280 7.14 3.86 39.47
N THR A 281 7.30 2.74 38.79
CA THR A 281 6.18 1.90 38.30
C THR A 281 5.37 1.31 39.45
N ALA A 282 6.05 0.73 40.45
CA ALA A 282 5.39 0.20 41.64
C ALA A 282 4.55 1.27 42.36
N ALA A 283 5.12 2.47 42.55
CA ALA A 283 4.42 3.58 43.18
C ALA A 283 3.23 4.07 42.34
N ALA A 284 3.41 4.19 41.03
CA ALA A 284 2.37 4.64 40.11
C ALA A 284 1.13 3.72 40.15
N VAL A 285 1.33 2.41 40.31
CA VAL A 285 0.21 1.45 40.32
C VAL A 285 -0.35 1.24 41.73
N LEU A 286 0.50 1.00 42.73
CA LEU A 286 0.03 0.61 44.08
C LEU A 286 -0.72 1.72 44.80
N CYS A 287 -0.46 2.99 44.48
CA CYS A 287 -1.25 4.10 45.03
C CYS A 287 -2.74 4.04 44.65
N GLN A 288 -3.10 3.30 43.59
CA GLN A 288 -4.50 3.09 43.19
C GLN A 288 -5.18 2.01 44.03
N ASN A 289 -4.43 1.04 44.56
CA ASN A 289 -4.92 0.01 45.48
C ASN A 289 -3.91 -0.22 46.63
N PRO A 290 -3.88 0.66 47.66
CA PRO A 290 -2.88 0.59 48.74
C PRO A 290 -3.05 -0.65 49.65
N GLN A 291 -4.17 -1.37 49.54
CA GLN A 291 -4.45 -2.59 50.29
C GLN A 291 -4.04 -3.87 49.54
N ALA A 292 -3.45 -3.76 48.35
CA ALA A 292 -3.05 -4.91 47.55
C ALA A 292 -2.10 -5.85 48.32
N ARG A 293 -2.40 -7.15 48.26
CA ARG A 293 -1.61 -8.24 48.88
C ARG A 293 -1.16 -9.26 47.85
N ARG A 294 -1.96 -9.47 46.80
CA ARG A 294 -1.71 -10.44 45.73
C ARG A 294 -1.48 -9.72 44.41
N ILE A 295 -0.26 -9.80 43.89
CA ILE A 295 0.15 -9.08 42.69
C ILE A 295 0.61 -10.08 41.62
N LEU A 296 0.19 -9.84 40.38
CA LEU A 296 0.73 -10.50 39.19
C LEU A 296 1.50 -9.47 38.34
N VAL A 297 2.77 -9.72 38.10
CA VAL A 297 3.61 -8.94 37.16
C VAL A 297 3.78 -9.75 35.89
N ILE A 298 3.41 -9.17 34.75
CA ILE A 298 3.49 -9.79 33.42
C ILE A 298 4.52 -9.04 32.57
N GLY A 299 5.53 -9.75 32.06
CA GLY A 299 6.58 -9.22 31.19
C GLY A 299 7.96 -9.16 31.85
N SER A 300 8.88 -8.42 31.23
CA SER A 300 10.19 -8.11 31.81
C SER A 300 10.00 -7.20 33.02
N GLY A 301 10.38 -7.68 34.19
CA GLY A 301 9.93 -7.07 35.44
C GLY A 301 10.60 -7.61 36.69
N LEU A 302 11.75 -8.29 36.58
CA LEU A 302 12.40 -8.84 37.77
C LEU A 302 12.81 -7.74 38.76
N ALA A 303 13.28 -6.59 38.27
CA ALA A 303 13.55 -5.41 39.10
C ALA A 303 12.28 -4.88 39.81
N LEU A 304 11.14 -4.89 39.12
CA LEU A 304 9.84 -4.52 39.67
C LEU A 304 9.42 -5.51 40.77
N CYS A 305 9.56 -6.81 40.53
CA CYS A 305 9.30 -7.84 41.52
C CYS A 305 10.13 -7.65 42.79
N ASN A 306 11.44 -7.39 42.65
CA ASN A 306 12.32 -7.11 43.79
C ASN A 306 11.85 -5.88 44.59
N ARG A 307 11.47 -4.79 43.89
CA ARG A 307 10.92 -3.59 44.54
C ARG A 307 9.61 -3.86 45.28
N LEU A 308 8.70 -4.64 44.70
CA LEU A 308 7.41 -4.98 45.33
C LEU A 308 7.58 -5.80 46.61
N LEU A 309 8.58 -6.68 46.67
CA LEU A 309 8.86 -7.49 47.87
C LEU A 309 9.39 -6.68 49.06
N LEU A 310 9.86 -5.45 48.86
CA LEU A 310 10.24 -4.56 49.97
C LEU A 310 9.03 -4.17 50.85
N LEU A 311 7.81 -4.35 50.33
CA LEU A 311 6.57 -4.11 51.04
C LEU A 311 6.15 -5.36 51.83
N PRO A 312 6.01 -5.27 53.16
CA PRO A 312 5.70 -6.43 54.02
C PRO A 312 4.26 -6.92 53.86
N GLN A 313 3.36 -6.07 53.37
CA GLN A 313 1.93 -6.39 53.16
C GLN A 313 1.67 -7.29 51.94
N ILE A 314 2.64 -7.41 51.02
CA ILE A 314 2.52 -8.32 49.88
C ILE A 314 2.66 -9.73 50.41
N GLU A 315 1.64 -10.56 50.18
CA GLU A 315 1.57 -11.96 50.62
C GLU A 315 1.92 -12.92 49.48
N HIS A 316 1.57 -12.54 48.24
CA HIS A 316 1.77 -13.38 47.06
C HIS A 316 2.14 -12.51 45.85
N LEU A 317 3.33 -12.71 45.30
CA LEU A 317 3.81 -12.03 44.10
C LEU A 317 4.09 -13.07 43.01
N ALA A 318 3.22 -13.14 42.02
CA ALA A 318 3.41 -13.97 40.84
C ALA A 318 4.15 -13.18 39.76
N TRP A 319 5.16 -13.80 39.15
CA TRP A 319 5.84 -13.27 37.97
C TRP A 319 5.64 -14.20 36.78
N ALA A 320 5.07 -13.65 35.71
CA ALA A 320 4.83 -14.35 34.47
C ALA A 320 5.54 -13.64 33.32
N HIS A 321 6.14 -14.42 32.43
CA HIS A 321 6.82 -13.91 31.24
C HIS A 321 6.20 -14.57 29.99
N PRO A 322 6.11 -13.87 28.84
CA PRO A 322 5.59 -14.46 27.59
C PRO A 322 6.29 -15.76 27.17
N ASP A 323 7.58 -15.87 27.52
CA ASP A 323 8.33 -17.11 27.50
C ASP A 323 8.37 -17.72 28.90
N ALA A 324 7.63 -18.81 29.12
CA ALA A 324 7.51 -19.45 30.43
C ALA A 324 8.77 -20.22 30.85
N GLU A 325 9.58 -20.69 29.89
CA GLU A 325 10.86 -21.36 30.18
C GLU A 325 11.94 -20.36 30.57
N TYR A 326 11.85 -19.12 30.05
CA TYR A 326 12.79 -18.05 30.32
C TYR A 326 12.96 -17.77 31.81
N THR A 327 11.87 -17.66 32.58
CA THR A 327 11.96 -17.30 34.01
C THR A 327 12.77 -18.32 34.81
N ARG A 328 12.62 -19.61 34.52
CA ARG A 328 13.38 -20.68 35.17
C ARG A 328 14.86 -20.61 34.82
N HIS A 329 15.17 -20.58 33.53
CA HIS A 329 16.56 -20.55 33.07
C HIS A 329 17.28 -19.26 33.44
N LEU A 330 16.57 -18.12 33.48
CA LEU A 330 17.14 -16.86 33.92
C LEU A 330 17.66 -16.96 35.35
N LEU A 331 16.84 -17.50 36.27
CA LEU A 331 17.21 -17.61 37.69
C LEU A 331 18.41 -18.53 37.92
N GLU A 332 18.60 -19.55 37.08
CA GLU A 332 19.77 -20.45 37.13
C GLU A 332 21.09 -19.72 36.80
N HIS A 333 21.02 -18.63 36.03
CA HIS A 333 22.18 -17.89 35.52
C HIS A 333 22.34 -16.50 36.16
N LEU A 334 21.44 -16.10 37.05
CA LEU A 334 21.51 -14.81 37.72
C LEU A 334 22.70 -14.73 38.69
N PRO A 335 23.39 -13.57 38.75
CA PRO A 335 24.36 -13.32 39.80
C PRO A 335 23.72 -13.46 41.20
N PRO A 336 24.44 -13.99 42.20
CA PRO A 336 23.89 -14.23 43.55
C PRO A 336 23.25 -13.00 44.21
N GLN A 337 23.78 -11.81 43.93
CA GLN A 337 23.27 -10.53 44.44
C GLN A 337 21.86 -10.14 43.94
N PHE A 338 21.39 -10.77 42.87
CA PHE A 338 20.05 -10.56 42.30
C PHE A 338 19.15 -11.80 42.47
N SER A 339 19.58 -12.78 43.28
CA SER A 339 18.80 -13.99 43.54
C SER A 339 17.53 -13.68 44.32
N MET A 340 16.45 -14.36 43.96
CA MET A 340 15.13 -14.18 44.56
C MET A 340 14.80 -15.40 45.42
N ALA A 341 15.13 -15.33 46.71
CA ALA A 341 14.87 -16.40 47.68
C ALA A 341 13.63 -16.14 48.58
N ASP A 342 12.87 -15.07 48.32
CA ASP A 342 11.69 -14.71 49.11
C ASP A 342 10.56 -15.73 48.87
N ALA A 343 10.01 -16.30 49.95
CA ALA A 343 8.96 -17.32 49.87
C ALA A 343 7.64 -16.80 49.25
N ARG A 344 7.45 -15.48 49.20
CA ARG A 344 6.26 -14.83 48.61
C ARG A 344 6.37 -14.69 47.09
N PHE A 345 7.54 -14.93 46.52
CA PHE A 345 7.79 -14.83 45.09
C PHE A 345 7.50 -16.15 44.40
N HIS A 346 6.56 -16.13 43.45
CA HIS A 346 6.10 -17.31 42.72
C HIS A 346 6.32 -17.14 41.22
N LEU A 347 6.95 -18.15 40.62
CA LEU A 347 7.15 -18.19 39.18
C LEU A 347 5.95 -18.85 38.51
N VAL A 348 5.41 -18.18 37.50
CA VAL A 348 4.39 -18.78 36.63
C VAL A 348 5.12 -19.59 35.55
N ALA A 349 5.02 -20.93 35.66
CA ALA A 349 5.66 -21.87 34.74
C ALA A 349 4.81 -22.21 33.51
N ASP A 350 3.54 -21.81 33.50
CA ASP A 350 2.60 -22.00 32.40
C ASP A 350 2.51 -20.77 31.49
N GLU A 351 1.97 -20.94 30.29
CA GLU A 351 1.62 -19.84 29.40
C GLU A 351 0.58 -18.93 30.05
N ILE A 352 0.78 -17.61 29.97
CA ILE A 352 0.02 -16.59 30.73
C ILE A 352 -1.49 -16.72 30.53
N ARG A 353 -1.97 -16.85 29.29
CA ARG A 353 -3.41 -16.92 29.02
C ARG A 353 -4.02 -18.18 29.62
N ARG A 354 -3.31 -19.32 29.61
CA ARG A 354 -3.72 -20.57 30.25
C ARG A 354 -3.69 -20.47 31.77
N TYR A 355 -2.66 -19.86 32.34
CA TYR A 355 -2.56 -19.62 33.78
C TYR A 355 -3.77 -18.82 34.31
N LEU A 356 -4.17 -17.77 33.57
CA LEU A 356 -5.33 -16.95 33.92
C LEU A 356 -6.68 -17.69 33.85
N GLU A 357 -6.81 -18.77 33.07
CA GLU A 357 -8.05 -19.56 33.02
C GLU A 357 -8.36 -20.24 34.37
N GLY A 358 -7.32 -20.59 35.14
CA GLY A 358 -7.43 -21.21 36.46
C GLY A 358 -7.38 -20.23 37.64
N ALA A 359 -6.99 -18.97 37.42
CA ALA A 359 -6.67 -18.01 38.46
C ALA A 359 -7.82 -17.03 38.79
N ARG A 360 -9.07 -17.53 38.84
CA ARG A 360 -10.24 -16.67 39.11
C ARG A 360 -10.14 -15.97 40.48
N ASP A 361 -10.50 -14.69 40.53
CA ASP A 361 -10.49 -13.84 41.75
C ASP A 361 -9.22 -13.96 42.61
N SER A 362 -8.06 -14.13 41.96
CA SER A 362 -6.81 -14.48 42.64
C SER A 362 -5.89 -13.29 42.92
N PHE A 363 -6.08 -12.16 42.24
CA PHE A 363 -5.17 -11.00 42.30
C PHE A 363 -5.87 -9.69 42.63
N ASP A 364 -5.18 -8.83 43.39
CA ASP A 364 -5.60 -7.46 43.68
C ASP A 364 -5.06 -6.47 42.64
N VAL A 365 -3.88 -6.74 42.10
CA VAL A 365 -3.19 -5.90 41.11
C VAL A 365 -2.55 -6.77 40.04
N VAL A 366 -2.77 -6.41 38.77
CA VAL A 366 -2.06 -6.98 37.62
C VAL A 366 -1.30 -5.88 36.91
N ILE A 367 0.02 -6.03 36.77
CA ILE A 367 0.89 -5.06 36.07
C ILE A 367 1.37 -5.69 34.77
N LEU A 368 0.93 -5.13 33.64
CA LEU A 368 1.36 -5.52 32.31
C LEU A 368 2.50 -4.60 31.86
N SER A 369 3.74 -5.07 32.02
CA SER A 369 4.99 -4.37 31.73
C SER A 369 5.68 -4.99 30.51
N LEU A 370 5.09 -4.78 29.33
CA LEU A 370 5.66 -5.22 28.06
C LEU A 370 6.19 -4.00 27.29
N SER A 371 7.43 -4.09 26.81
CA SER A 371 8.16 -2.98 26.17
C SER A 371 7.90 -2.84 24.67
N ASP A 372 7.37 -3.87 24.00
CA ASP A 372 7.15 -3.88 22.55
C ASP A 372 5.71 -4.31 22.19
N VAL A 373 5.14 -3.63 21.20
CA VAL A 373 3.81 -3.90 20.64
C VAL A 373 3.86 -4.15 19.13
N THR A 374 5.04 -4.29 18.52
CA THR A 374 5.19 -4.39 17.06
C THR A 374 4.85 -5.77 16.48
N GLY A 375 4.96 -6.85 17.27
CA GLY A 375 4.71 -8.23 16.80
C GLY A 375 3.42 -8.88 17.29
N SER A 376 2.97 -9.92 16.58
CA SER A 376 1.80 -10.76 16.90
C SER A 376 1.89 -11.35 18.32
N THR A 377 3.11 -11.78 18.70
CA THR A 377 3.42 -12.46 19.96
C THR A 377 3.11 -11.57 21.17
N PHE A 378 3.28 -10.26 21.06
CA PHE A 378 2.99 -9.31 22.14
C PHE A 378 1.60 -8.68 22.00
N ASN A 379 1.11 -8.46 20.77
CA ASN A 379 -0.24 -7.92 20.53
C ASN A 379 -1.33 -8.71 21.27
N ARG A 380 -1.15 -10.03 21.41
CA ARG A 380 -2.06 -10.91 22.15
C ARG A 380 -2.28 -10.51 23.62
N TYR A 381 -1.43 -9.67 24.22
CA TYR A 381 -1.63 -9.17 25.59
C TYR A 381 -2.33 -7.79 25.64
N TYR A 382 -2.73 -7.27 24.48
CA TYR A 382 -3.42 -5.98 24.33
C TYR A 382 -4.82 -6.14 23.69
N THR A 383 -5.38 -7.35 23.68
CA THR A 383 -6.68 -7.64 23.06
C THR A 383 -7.82 -7.67 24.08
N ALA A 384 -9.05 -7.41 23.62
CA ALA A 384 -10.24 -7.50 24.46
C ALA A 384 -10.36 -8.88 25.14
N GLU A 385 -10.11 -9.96 24.39
CA GLU A 385 -10.16 -11.33 24.89
C GLU A 385 -9.15 -11.60 26.02
N PHE A 386 -8.00 -10.94 26.00
CA PHE A 386 -7.02 -11.04 27.08
C PHE A 386 -7.41 -10.22 28.30
N TYR A 387 -7.93 -9.01 28.11
CA TYR A 387 -8.42 -8.18 29.20
C TYR A 387 -9.62 -8.80 29.92
N GLU A 388 -10.52 -9.49 29.22
CA GLU A 388 -11.61 -10.27 29.83
C GLU A 388 -11.06 -11.37 30.76
N ARG A 389 -9.99 -12.06 30.36
CA ARG A 389 -9.31 -13.06 31.21
C ARG A 389 -8.66 -12.42 32.44
N ILE A 390 -8.04 -11.25 32.29
CA ILE A 390 -7.49 -10.51 33.44
C ILE A 390 -8.61 -10.07 34.38
N GLN A 391 -9.72 -9.55 33.86
CA GLN A 391 -10.86 -9.14 34.68
C GLN A 391 -11.39 -10.32 35.50
N ALA A 392 -11.50 -11.52 34.91
CA ALA A 392 -11.91 -12.72 35.63
C ALA A 392 -10.91 -13.18 36.71
N ALA A 393 -9.63 -12.81 36.57
CA ALA A 393 -8.58 -13.14 37.54
C ALA A 393 -8.41 -12.09 38.64
N LEU A 394 -8.94 -10.89 38.45
CA LEU A 394 -8.90 -9.80 39.43
C LEU A 394 -10.07 -9.90 40.40
N HIS A 395 -9.82 -9.58 41.67
CA HIS A 395 -10.90 -9.31 42.64
C HIS A 395 -11.80 -8.16 42.13
N PRO A 396 -13.08 -8.03 42.56
CA PRO A 396 -13.96 -6.94 42.14
C PRO A 396 -13.41 -5.51 42.33
N THR A 397 -12.53 -5.31 43.31
CA THR A 397 -11.82 -4.04 43.58
C THR A 397 -10.41 -3.99 42.99
N GLY A 398 -10.04 -5.00 42.21
CA GLY A 398 -8.72 -5.18 41.64
C GLY A 398 -8.41 -4.17 40.55
N VAL A 399 -7.12 -3.97 40.31
CA VAL A 399 -6.61 -2.95 39.38
C VAL A 399 -5.69 -3.61 38.35
N ILE A 400 -5.88 -3.27 37.08
CA ILE A 400 -4.92 -3.56 36.01
C ILE A 400 -4.17 -2.29 35.63
N ALA A 401 -2.86 -2.38 35.46
CA ALA A 401 -2.04 -1.32 34.88
C ALA A 401 -1.38 -1.81 33.59
N VAL A 402 -1.62 -1.10 32.48
CA VAL A 402 -1.10 -1.42 31.15
C VAL A 402 -0.18 -0.30 30.68
N GLY A 403 1.10 -0.61 30.47
CA GLY A 403 2.06 0.34 29.91
C GLY A 403 2.05 0.32 28.38
N ILE A 404 2.05 1.49 27.75
CA ILE A 404 2.24 1.65 26.29
C ILE A 404 3.24 2.78 25.99
N PRO A 405 3.89 2.78 24.81
CA PRO A 405 4.65 3.94 24.36
C PRO A 405 3.80 5.22 24.40
N GLY A 406 4.35 6.29 24.98
CA GLY A 406 3.71 7.59 25.15
C GLY A 406 4.56 8.74 24.62
N GLY A 407 4.17 9.97 24.95
CA GLY A 407 4.94 11.18 24.67
C GLY A 407 4.73 12.21 25.77
N GLU A 408 5.83 12.82 26.26
CA GLU A 408 5.78 13.79 27.36
C GLU A 408 5.23 15.17 26.94
N ASP A 409 5.39 15.53 25.66
CA ASP A 409 4.99 16.83 25.12
C ASP A 409 3.95 16.74 24.01
N VAL A 410 4.34 16.23 22.84
CA VAL A 410 3.49 16.18 21.63
C VAL A 410 3.40 14.75 21.14
N MET A 411 2.18 14.24 21.05
CA MET A 411 1.91 12.91 20.49
C MET A 411 1.59 13.02 19.00
N GLY A 412 2.32 12.27 18.17
CA GLY A 412 1.98 12.08 16.76
C GLY A 412 0.72 11.23 16.58
N ASP A 413 0.13 11.27 15.38
CA ASP A 413 -1.08 10.52 15.01
C ASP A 413 -0.95 9.02 15.32
N GLU A 414 0.23 8.42 15.12
CA GLU A 414 0.48 6.99 15.37
C GLU A 414 0.40 6.64 16.87
N LEU A 415 0.98 7.46 17.74
CA LEU A 415 0.89 7.30 19.21
C LEU A 415 -0.54 7.53 19.70
N VAL A 416 -1.23 8.53 19.15
CA VAL A 416 -2.64 8.80 19.45
C VAL A 416 -3.50 7.61 19.04
N GLY A 417 -3.24 7.00 17.88
CA GLY A 417 -3.94 5.80 17.42
C GLY A 417 -3.74 4.60 18.35
N LEU A 418 -2.49 4.33 18.77
CA LEU A 418 -2.17 3.26 19.73
C LEU A 418 -2.86 3.51 21.08
N GLY A 419 -2.71 4.71 21.65
CA GLY A 419 -3.31 5.09 22.93
C GLY A 419 -4.84 5.05 22.91
N ALA A 420 -5.46 5.57 21.85
CA ALA A 420 -6.91 5.51 21.67
C ALA A 420 -7.41 4.08 21.54
N SER A 421 -6.71 3.24 20.78
CA SER A 421 -7.08 1.84 20.60
C SER A 421 -6.96 1.04 21.90
N THR A 422 -5.82 1.11 22.58
CA THR A 422 -5.60 0.40 23.85
C THR A 422 -6.58 0.86 24.92
N ARG A 423 -6.80 2.18 25.06
CA ARG A 423 -7.75 2.74 26.02
C ARG A 423 -9.19 2.30 25.74
N ARG A 424 -9.63 2.34 24.47
CA ARG A 424 -10.98 1.91 24.08
C ARG A 424 -11.19 0.41 24.27
N THR A 425 -10.18 -0.41 23.98
CA THR A 425 -10.18 -1.86 24.18
C THR A 425 -10.27 -2.19 25.67
N LEU A 426 -9.47 -1.53 26.50
CA LEU A 426 -9.55 -1.66 27.96
C LEU A 426 -10.92 -1.21 28.48
N GLY A 427 -11.53 -0.20 27.85
CA GLY A 427 -12.84 0.34 28.19
C GLY A 427 -14.03 -0.52 27.78
N GLU A 428 -13.81 -1.52 26.92
CA GLU A 428 -14.82 -2.55 26.64
C GLU A 428 -14.99 -3.51 27.82
N VAL A 429 -13.92 -3.69 28.61
CA VAL A 429 -13.88 -4.64 29.74
C VAL A 429 -14.02 -3.93 31.09
N PHE A 430 -13.34 -2.79 31.28
CA PHE A 430 -13.30 -2.05 32.55
C PHE A 430 -13.98 -0.68 32.43
N ALA A 431 -14.93 -0.41 33.31
CA ALA A 431 -15.72 0.83 33.29
C ALA A 431 -14.95 2.07 33.75
N ASN A 432 -13.98 1.93 34.67
CA ASN A 432 -13.26 3.05 35.27
C ASN A 432 -11.79 3.02 34.85
N GLN A 433 -11.25 4.19 34.50
CA GLN A 433 -9.87 4.32 34.00
C GLN A 433 -9.23 5.63 34.47
N VAL A 434 -7.92 5.57 34.72
CA VAL A 434 -7.05 6.72 34.92
C VAL A 434 -5.77 6.52 34.11
N LEU A 435 -5.13 7.62 33.73
CA LEU A 435 -3.93 7.62 32.91
C LEU A 435 -2.79 8.32 33.64
N VAL A 436 -1.60 7.73 33.56
CA VAL A 436 -0.33 8.34 33.96
C VAL A 436 0.46 8.70 32.70
N PRO A 437 0.70 9.98 32.42
CA PRO A 437 1.46 10.40 31.25
C PRO A 437 2.97 10.24 31.46
N GLY A 438 3.72 10.06 30.38
CA GLY A 438 5.17 9.91 30.40
C GLY A 438 5.72 9.37 29.07
N GLN A 439 7.03 9.14 28.98
CA GLN A 439 7.63 8.40 27.86
C GLN A 439 6.95 7.04 27.65
N GLN A 440 6.58 6.39 28.76
CA GLN A 440 5.60 5.31 28.78
C GLN A 440 4.33 5.84 29.44
N THR A 441 3.21 5.73 28.73
CA THR A 441 1.89 6.03 29.28
C THR A 441 1.34 4.80 29.97
N TRP A 442 0.91 4.94 31.23
CA TRP A 442 0.25 3.87 31.97
C TRP A 442 -1.27 4.09 31.95
N LEU A 443 -2.00 3.15 31.37
CA LEU A 443 -3.45 3.07 31.41
C LEU A 443 -3.84 2.14 32.56
N ILE A 444 -4.41 2.72 33.62
CA ILE A 444 -4.81 1.98 34.81
C ILE A 444 -6.34 1.87 34.82
N ALA A 445 -6.86 0.67 35.00
CA ALA A 445 -8.29 0.41 34.95
C ALA A 445 -8.78 -0.51 36.07
N SER A 446 -10.07 -0.40 36.39
CA SER A 446 -10.75 -1.23 37.39
C SER A 446 -12.24 -1.33 37.08
N ALA A 447 -12.84 -2.43 37.53
CA ALA A 447 -14.30 -2.56 37.55
C ALA A 447 -14.93 -1.67 38.65
N ALA A 448 -14.19 -1.40 39.73
CA ALA A 448 -14.62 -0.54 40.82
C ALA A 448 -14.34 0.95 40.54
N GLY A 449 -15.14 1.85 41.13
CA GLY A 449 -15.04 3.30 40.98
C GLY A 449 -14.04 4.00 41.93
N THR A 450 -13.01 3.30 42.41
CA THR A 450 -12.08 3.78 43.45
C THR A 450 -10.81 4.49 42.92
N LEU A 451 -10.61 4.45 41.59
CA LEU A 451 -9.48 5.08 40.91
C LEU A 451 -9.55 6.60 41.03
N THR A 452 -8.38 7.24 41.13
CA THR A 452 -8.27 8.71 41.13
C THR A 452 -7.02 9.16 40.38
N GLY A 453 -7.11 10.30 39.70
CA GLY A 453 -5.97 10.97 39.08
C GLY A 453 -5.38 12.09 39.93
N ASP A 454 -5.90 12.31 41.16
CA ASP A 454 -5.43 13.37 42.05
C ASP A 454 -4.06 13.01 42.67
N PRO A 455 -2.97 13.72 42.32
CA PRO A 455 -1.63 13.37 42.76
C PRO A 455 -1.45 13.51 44.28
N ALA A 456 -2.20 14.38 44.96
CA ALA A 456 -2.10 14.54 46.41
C ALA A 456 -2.73 13.33 47.13
N VAL A 457 -3.90 12.88 46.67
CA VAL A 457 -4.56 11.68 47.23
C VAL A 457 -3.69 10.45 46.99
N LEU A 458 -3.09 10.31 45.81
CA LEU A 458 -2.23 9.17 45.48
C LEU A 458 -0.93 9.16 46.28
N ARG A 459 -0.32 10.34 46.48
CA ARG A 459 0.83 10.52 47.40
C ARG A 459 0.47 10.02 48.79
N ASP A 460 -0.67 10.44 49.33
CA ASP A 460 -1.08 10.09 50.70
C ASP A 460 -1.43 8.60 50.83
N ARG A 461 -2.11 8.02 49.83
CA ARG A 461 -2.36 6.57 49.75
C ARG A 461 -1.05 5.78 49.78
N PHE A 462 -0.07 6.18 48.97
CA PHE A 462 1.22 5.48 48.94
C PHE A 462 2.05 5.70 50.21
N ALA A 463 2.04 6.92 50.75
CA ALA A 463 2.72 7.25 52.01
C ALA A 463 2.17 6.44 53.20
N SER A 464 0.88 6.08 53.18
CA SER A 464 0.24 5.28 54.24
C SER A 464 0.71 3.82 54.27
N MET A 465 1.32 3.31 53.20
CA MET A 465 1.76 1.92 53.10
C MET A 465 3.08 1.71 53.85
N ALA A 466 3.15 0.64 54.64
CA ALA A 466 4.35 0.32 55.41
C ALA A 466 5.54 0.00 54.48
N GLY A 467 6.64 0.72 54.62
CA GLY A 467 7.86 0.50 53.83
C GLY A 467 7.87 1.14 52.45
N SER A 468 6.86 1.92 52.07
CA SER A 468 6.77 2.59 50.75
C SER A 468 7.96 3.50 50.43
N GLN A 469 8.51 4.19 51.42
CA GLN A 469 9.72 5.04 51.29
C GLN A 469 10.96 4.27 50.79
N ARG A 470 11.03 2.94 51.00
CA ARG A 470 12.11 2.09 50.48
C ARG A 470 11.92 1.69 49.02
N VAL A 471 10.68 1.80 48.52
CA VAL A 471 10.31 1.52 47.13
C VAL A 471 10.48 2.77 46.28
N PHE A 472 9.88 3.88 46.72
CA PHE A 472 9.91 5.16 46.01
C PHE A 472 9.55 6.32 46.97
N PRO A 473 10.12 7.52 46.83
CA PRO A 473 9.69 8.66 47.63
C PRO A 473 8.26 9.07 47.30
N ALA A 474 7.34 9.05 48.27
CA ALA A 474 5.92 9.36 48.01
C ALA A 474 5.72 10.75 47.38
N ALA A 475 6.53 11.75 47.76
CA ALA A 475 6.50 13.08 47.16
C ALA A 475 6.81 13.08 45.65
N GLY A 476 7.54 12.08 45.15
CA GLY A 476 7.80 11.89 43.73
C GLY A 476 6.55 11.55 42.93
N LEU A 477 5.45 11.08 43.55
CA LEU A 477 4.20 10.86 42.82
C LEU A 477 3.62 12.14 42.23
N LEU A 478 3.96 13.31 42.78
CA LEU A 478 3.57 14.61 42.24
C LEU A 478 4.22 14.92 40.87
N SER A 479 5.37 14.30 40.55
CA SER A 479 6.01 14.41 39.23
C SER A 479 5.66 13.27 38.28
N VAL A 480 5.01 12.21 38.79
CA VAL A 480 4.52 11.07 38.00
C VAL A 480 3.10 11.34 37.51
N TYR A 481 2.20 11.74 38.41
CA TYR A 481 0.81 12.08 38.09
C TYR A 481 0.69 13.56 37.78
N LEU A 482 0.84 13.92 36.50
CA LEU A 482 0.72 15.29 35.99
C LEU A 482 -0.70 15.52 35.44
N PRO A 483 -1.61 16.23 36.17
CA PRO A 483 -3.03 16.31 35.80
C PRO A 483 -3.26 16.96 34.43
N ASP A 484 -2.57 18.06 34.14
CA ASP A 484 -2.72 18.78 32.87
C ASP A 484 -2.34 17.91 31.68
N ARG A 485 -1.23 17.16 31.80
CA ARG A 485 -0.74 16.23 30.79
C ARG A 485 -1.68 15.03 30.64
N ALA A 486 -2.21 14.51 31.74
CA ALA A 486 -3.18 13.42 31.70
C ALA A 486 -4.47 13.84 30.97
N VAL A 487 -4.97 15.06 31.23
CA VAL A 487 -6.14 15.62 30.54
C VAL A 487 -5.85 15.84 29.06
N GLU A 488 -4.67 16.36 28.71
CA GLU A 488 -4.27 16.56 27.31
C GLU A 488 -4.19 15.24 26.55
N ALA A 489 -3.53 14.22 27.11
CA ALA A 489 -3.43 12.90 26.51
C ALA A 489 -4.80 12.22 26.36
N THR A 490 -5.63 12.32 27.40
CA THR A 490 -7.01 11.80 27.40
C THR A 490 -7.84 12.45 26.28
N ARG A 491 -7.75 13.78 26.12
CA ARG A 491 -8.43 14.51 25.04
C ARG A 491 -7.90 14.14 23.66
N ALA A 492 -6.60 13.90 23.52
CA ALA A 492 -6.01 13.48 22.25
C ALA A 492 -6.55 12.10 21.83
N TYR A 493 -6.63 11.15 22.77
CA TYR A 493 -7.18 9.82 22.52
C TYR A 493 -8.68 9.84 22.21
N GLU A 494 -9.48 10.65 22.92
CA GLU A 494 -10.92 10.80 22.67
C GLU A 494 -11.24 11.46 21.33
N LYS A 495 -10.37 12.37 20.87
CA LYS A 495 -10.52 13.06 19.59
C LYS A 495 -9.86 12.32 18.43
N ALA A 496 -9.36 11.11 18.64
CA ALA A 496 -8.77 10.30 17.57
C ALA A 496 -9.82 10.08 16.47
N ASP A 497 -9.56 10.62 15.28
CA ASP A 497 -10.45 10.51 14.13
C ASP A 497 -10.32 9.12 13.47
N LEU A 498 -10.82 8.11 14.18
CA LEU A 498 -10.80 6.71 13.80
C LEU A 498 -12.20 6.08 13.98
N PRO A 499 -12.69 5.30 13.00
CA PRO A 499 -13.93 4.56 13.15
C PRO A 499 -13.79 3.50 14.25
N GLU A 500 -14.89 3.13 14.90
CA GLU A 500 -14.90 2.18 16.03
C GLU A 500 -14.20 0.84 15.71
N ARG A 501 -14.33 0.35 14.48
CA ARG A 501 -13.64 -0.87 13.99
C ARG A 501 -12.11 -0.79 13.98
N LEU A 502 -11.53 0.40 14.13
CA LEU A 502 -10.08 0.65 14.22
C LEU A 502 -9.65 1.11 15.63
N LEU A 503 -10.54 1.00 16.62
CA LEU A 503 -10.25 1.29 18.02
C LEU A 503 -10.17 0.01 18.88
N ILE A 504 -11.00 -0.99 18.61
CA ILE A 504 -11.05 -2.20 19.45
C ILE A 504 -10.08 -3.26 18.93
N ASN A 505 -9.02 -3.54 19.68
CA ASN A 505 -8.02 -4.56 19.36
C ASN A 505 -8.53 -5.97 19.72
N ARG A 506 -8.46 -6.90 18.76
CA ARG A 506 -8.91 -8.30 18.92
C ARG A 506 -7.87 -9.26 18.40
N ASP A 507 -7.95 -10.52 18.83
CA ASP A 507 -7.08 -11.59 18.32
C ASP A 507 -7.17 -11.74 16.79
N SER A 508 -8.35 -11.54 16.20
CA SER A 508 -8.56 -11.61 14.74
C SER A 508 -8.18 -10.33 13.98
N HIS A 509 -7.99 -9.21 14.70
CA HIS A 509 -7.65 -7.90 14.13
C HIS A 509 -6.67 -7.13 15.03
N PRO A 510 -5.34 -7.32 14.82
CA PRO A 510 -4.29 -6.90 15.74
C PRO A 510 -3.88 -5.43 15.57
N LEU A 511 -4.75 -4.53 16.02
CA LEU A 511 -4.59 -3.10 15.89
C LEU A 511 -3.39 -2.55 16.68
N ALA A 512 -3.05 -3.12 17.83
CA ALA A 512 -1.91 -2.63 18.61
C ALA A 512 -0.59 -2.87 17.86
N SER A 513 -0.46 -4.02 17.17
CA SER A 513 0.64 -4.27 16.21
C SER A 513 0.62 -3.35 15.01
N LEU A 514 -0.54 -3.07 14.40
CA LEU A 514 -0.64 -2.11 13.31
C LEU A 514 -0.12 -0.72 13.70
N TYR A 515 -0.53 -0.20 14.86
CA TYR A 515 -0.08 1.11 15.33
C TYR A 515 1.37 1.10 15.81
N GLY A 516 1.83 0.02 16.47
CA GLY A 516 3.23 -0.18 16.83
C GLY A 516 4.16 -0.19 15.61
N LEU A 517 3.82 -0.95 14.57
CA LEU A 517 4.56 -0.97 13.31
C LEU A 517 4.52 0.38 12.59
N SER A 518 3.39 1.08 12.63
CA SER A 518 3.27 2.42 12.05
C SER A 518 4.15 3.43 12.80
N LEU A 519 4.23 3.34 14.13
CA LEU A 519 5.11 4.15 14.96
C LEU A 519 6.58 3.87 14.63
N ALA A 520 6.98 2.60 14.57
CA ALA A 520 8.35 2.20 14.22
C ALA A 520 8.73 2.70 12.81
N ALA A 521 7.83 2.56 11.84
CA ALA A 521 8.03 3.08 10.49
C ALA A 521 8.16 4.61 10.45
N ARG A 522 7.40 5.34 11.28
CA ARG A 522 7.50 6.79 11.38
C ARG A 522 8.83 7.23 12.00
N GLN A 523 9.24 6.58 13.09
CA GLN A 523 10.51 6.83 13.77
C GLN A 523 11.70 6.54 12.86
N SER A 524 11.59 5.54 11.98
CA SER A 524 12.61 5.22 10.99
C SER A 524 12.61 6.15 9.74
N GLY A 525 11.75 7.18 9.72
CA GLY A 525 11.65 8.14 8.61
C GLY A 525 10.85 7.67 7.38
N ALA A 526 10.09 6.57 7.47
CA ALA A 526 9.31 6.07 6.35
C ALA A 526 8.01 6.88 6.15
N SER A 527 7.75 7.31 4.90
CA SER A 527 6.54 8.06 4.53
C SER A 527 5.29 7.18 4.30
N VAL A 528 5.39 5.87 4.55
CA VAL A 528 4.37 4.86 4.22
C VAL A 528 3.19 4.85 5.21
N THR A 529 3.35 5.41 6.42
CA THR A 529 2.31 5.37 7.48
C THR A 529 0.99 5.99 7.04
N ARG A 530 1.05 7.11 6.28
CA ARG A 530 -0.16 7.73 5.70
C ARG A 530 -0.88 6.79 4.74
N PHE A 531 -0.15 6.05 3.90
CA PHE A 531 -0.74 5.10 2.96
C PHE A 531 -1.40 3.93 3.68
N ILE A 532 -0.73 3.36 4.69
CA ILE A 532 -1.28 2.27 5.53
C ILE A 532 -2.56 2.72 6.23
N ARG A 533 -2.56 3.92 6.84
CA ARG A 533 -3.76 4.49 7.48
C ARG A 533 -4.93 4.63 6.49
N LEU A 534 -4.68 5.17 5.29
CA LEU A 534 -5.72 5.30 4.25
C LEU A 534 -6.24 3.93 3.78
N LEU A 535 -5.37 2.93 3.72
CA LEU A 535 -5.74 1.56 3.36
C LEU A 535 -6.63 0.94 4.45
N ALA A 536 -6.29 1.12 5.72
CA ALA A 536 -7.09 0.68 6.87
C ALA A 536 -8.47 1.33 6.90
N LEU A 537 -8.53 2.64 6.66
CA LEU A 537 -9.78 3.39 6.55
C LEU A 537 -10.65 2.94 5.36
N SER A 538 -10.02 2.52 4.26
CA SER A 538 -10.71 2.05 3.05
C SER A 538 -11.24 0.60 3.16
N GLY A 539 -10.70 -0.21 4.06
CA GLY A 539 -11.10 -1.60 4.26
C GLY A 539 -10.61 -2.54 3.14
N TRP A 540 -11.42 -3.55 2.79
CA TRP A 540 -11.00 -4.64 1.89
C TRP A 540 -11.04 -4.31 0.39
N LEU A 541 -11.80 -3.28 -0.01
CA LEU A 541 -12.04 -2.97 -1.43
C LEU A 541 -10.75 -2.73 -2.25
N PRO A 542 -9.73 -1.99 -1.77
CA PRO A 542 -8.49 -1.78 -2.52
C PRO A 542 -7.73 -3.07 -2.84
N PHE A 543 -7.93 -4.13 -2.05
CA PHE A 543 -7.31 -5.44 -2.29
C PHE A 543 -8.12 -6.30 -3.27
N ALA A 544 -9.45 -6.11 -3.32
CA ALA A 544 -10.33 -6.84 -4.24
C ALA A 544 -10.39 -6.22 -5.65
N VAL A 545 -10.20 -4.91 -5.78
CA VAL A 545 -10.22 -4.20 -7.08
C VAL A 545 -9.28 -4.84 -8.11
N PRO A 546 -8.00 -5.15 -7.80
CA PRO A 546 -7.11 -5.83 -8.74
C PRO A 546 -7.65 -7.20 -9.21
N ILE A 547 -8.30 -7.95 -8.32
CA ILE A 547 -8.92 -9.23 -8.62
C ILE A 547 -10.09 -9.03 -9.59
N PHE A 548 -10.99 -8.09 -9.30
CA PHE A 548 -12.13 -7.80 -10.17
C PHE A 548 -11.72 -7.28 -11.55
N VAL A 549 -10.74 -6.38 -11.62
CA VAL A 549 -10.19 -5.87 -12.89
C VAL A 549 -9.57 -7.03 -13.68
N PHE A 550 -8.79 -7.89 -13.04
CA PHE A 550 -8.22 -9.07 -13.68
C PHE A 550 -9.31 -10.01 -14.23
N VAL A 551 -10.31 -10.36 -13.41
CA VAL A 551 -11.43 -11.23 -13.83
C VAL A 551 -12.20 -10.61 -14.98
N ALA A 552 -12.52 -9.31 -14.93
CA ALA A 552 -13.22 -8.61 -16.01
C ALA A 552 -12.42 -8.63 -17.31
N LEU A 553 -11.13 -8.28 -17.27
CA LEU A 553 -10.25 -8.33 -18.45
C LEU A 553 -10.08 -9.74 -18.98
N ARG A 554 -10.07 -10.74 -18.09
CA ARG A 554 -9.97 -12.14 -18.45
C ARG A 554 -11.22 -12.64 -19.16
N VAL A 555 -12.41 -12.32 -18.64
CA VAL A 555 -13.70 -12.62 -19.29
C VAL A 555 -13.75 -11.95 -20.66
N LEU A 556 -13.36 -10.67 -20.77
CA LEU A 556 -13.29 -9.97 -22.06
C LEU A 556 -12.32 -10.64 -23.04
N ALA A 557 -11.12 -11.02 -22.61
CA ALA A 557 -10.16 -11.72 -23.44
C ALA A 557 -10.64 -13.10 -23.91
N MET A 558 -11.54 -13.74 -23.14
CA MET A 558 -12.14 -15.04 -23.46
C MET A 558 -13.31 -14.95 -24.45
N THR A 559 -13.99 -13.80 -24.53
CA THR A 559 -15.05 -13.60 -25.54
C THR A 559 -14.50 -13.48 -26.97
N GLU A 560 -13.19 -13.31 -27.15
CA GLU A 560 -12.55 -13.34 -28.47
C GLU A 560 -12.33 -14.80 -28.94
N PRO A 561 -12.64 -15.16 -30.19
CA PRO A 561 -12.47 -16.52 -30.70
C PRO A 561 -11.04 -17.05 -30.51
N ARG A 562 -10.89 -18.19 -29.83
CA ARG A 562 -9.60 -18.87 -29.66
C ARG A 562 -9.21 -19.59 -30.97
N ARG A 563 -8.00 -19.31 -31.45
CA ARG A 563 -7.43 -19.89 -32.69
C ARG A 563 -6.82 -21.28 -32.48
N ASP A 564 -6.37 -21.57 -31.26
CA ASP A 564 -5.67 -22.79 -30.86
C ASP A 564 -6.49 -23.49 -29.76
N GLY A 565 -6.90 -24.75 -29.98
CA GLY A 565 -7.82 -25.50 -29.09
C GLY A 565 -7.20 -26.02 -27.78
N GLY A 566 -5.91 -25.76 -27.53
CA GLY A 566 -5.21 -26.17 -26.32
C GLY A 566 -5.30 -25.15 -25.17
N PRO A 567 -5.10 -25.57 -23.91
CA PRO A 567 -4.95 -24.66 -22.78
C PRO A 567 -3.78 -23.70 -23.03
N SER A 568 -3.96 -22.40 -22.72
CA SER A 568 -2.90 -21.44 -23.00
C SER A 568 -1.77 -21.60 -21.98
N SER A 569 -0.51 -21.58 -22.44
CA SER A 569 0.66 -21.60 -21.53
C SER A 569 0.61 -20.48 -20.49
N PHE A 570 -0.09 -19.37 -20.74
CA PHE A 570 -0.31 -18.32 -19.74
C PHE A 570 -1.25 -18.79 -18.62
N ASP A 571 -2.27 -19.59 -18.94
CA ASP A 571 -3.30 -20.01 -17.98
C ASP A 571 -2.70 -20.94 -16.93
N SER A 572 -1.87 -21.89 -17.35
CA SER A 572 -1.16 -22.79 -16.43
C SER A 572 -0.13 -22.04 -15.57
N LEU A 573 0.55 -21.05 -16.13
CA LEU A 573 1.52 -20.24 -15.38
C LEU A 573 0.84 -19.29 -14.39
N PHE A 574 -0.26 -18.65 -14.78
CA PHE A 574 -1.03 -17.79 -13.88
C PHE A 574 -1.71 -18.59 -12.77
N LEU A 575 -2.21 -19.79 -13.08
CA LEU A 575 -2.74 -20.72 -12.07
C LEU A 575 -1.69 -20.96 -10.99
N VAL A 576 -0.51 -21.46 -11.38
CA VAL A 576 0.57 -21.75 -10.43
C VAL A 576 1.06 -20.51 -9.70
N PHE A 577 1.18 -19.37 -10.38
CA PHE A 577 1.51 -18.09 -9.74
C PHE A 577 0.49 -17.67 -8.66
N SER A 578 -0.81 -17.69 -8.99
CA SER A 578 -1.86 -17.27 -8.06
C SER A 578 -2.05 -18.25 -6.91
N THR A 579 -1.87 -19.56 -7.14
CA THR A 579 -1.94 -20.56 -6.09
C THR A 579 -0.70 -20.56 -5.21
N GLY A 580 0.49 -20.28 -5.75
CA GLY A 580 1.72 -20.07 -4.99
C GLY A 580 1.63 -18.84 -4.08
N TRP A 581 1.04 -17.75 -4.57
CA TRP A 581 0.68 -16.59 -3.75
C TRP A 581 -0.28 -16.99 -2.61
N ALA A 582 -1.40 -17.64 -2.94
CA ALA A 582 -2.41 -18.02 -1.95
C ALA A 582 -1.86 -19.01 -0.91
N ALA A 583 -0.98 -19.93 -1.32
CA ALA A 583 -0.35 -20.92 -0.46
C ALA A 583 0.48 -20.26 0.64
N ILE A 584 1.46 -19.42 0.29
CA ILE A 584 2.29 -18.77 1.30
C ILE A 584 1.49 -17.75 2.12
N ALA A 585 0.52 -17.07 1.52
CA ALA A 585 -0.34 -16.14 2.23
C ALA A 585 -1.18 -16.87 3.28
N GLY A 586 -1.74 -18.04 2.93
CA GLY A 586 -2.46 -18.91 3.87
C GLY A 586 -1.55 -19.43 4.98
N VAL A 587 -0.33 -19.86 4.66
CA VAL A 587 0.66 -20.29 5.67
C VAL A 587 1.02 -19.15 6.62
N ILE A 588 1.30 -17.94 6.12
CA ILE A 588 1.60 -16.77 6.96
C ILE A 588 0.41 -16.42 7.88
N VAL A 589 -0.83 -16.46 7.37
CA VAL A 589 -2.01 -16.20 8.21
C VAL A 589 -2.18 -17.29 9.28
N LEU A 590 -1.95 -18.56 8.93
CA LEU A 590 -1.99 -19.66 9.90
C LEU A 590 -0.87 -19.57 10.94
N MET A 591 0.33 -19.14 10.53
CA MET A 591 1.44 -18.84 11.42
C MET A 591 1.06 -17.73 12.40
N TYR A 592 0.50 -16.62 11.90
CA TYR A 592 0.01 -15.51 12.72
C TYR A 592 -1.04 -15.96 13.74
N GLN A 593 -2.03 -16.75 13.29
CA GLN A 593 -3.06 -17.31 14.17
C GLN A 593 -2.44 -18.24 15.21
N TYR A 594 -1.48 -19.08 14.81
CA TYR A 594 -0.75 -19.94 15.75
C TYR A 594 -0.02 -19.11 16.81
N GLU A 595 0.67 -18.03 16.41
CA GLU A 595 1.40 -17.17 17.36
C GLU A 595 0.46 -16.46 18.34
N THR A 596 -0.70 -16.04 17.87
CA THR A 596 -1.76 -15.44 18.70
C THR A 596 -2.25 -16.41 19.78
N HIS A 597 -2.27 -17.72 19.52
CA HIS A 597 -2.73 -18.74 20.46
C HIS A 597 -1.62 -19.37 21.32
N PHE A 598 -0.40 -19.53 20.80
CA PHE A 598 0.67 -20.30 21.44
C PHE A 598 1.95 -19.51 21.72
N GLY A 599 2.08 -18.26 21.25
CA GLY A 599 3.29 -17.45 21.42
C GLY A 599 4.24 -17.59 20.23
N SER A 600 5.51 -17.92 20.47
CA SER A 600 6.54 -17.91 19.40
C SER A 600 6.48 -19.15 18.48
N LEU A 601 6.75 -18.95 17.19
CA LEU A 601 6.96 -20.02 16.19
C LEU A 601 8.40 -20.51 16.08
N TYR A 602 9.32 -19.95 16.87
CA TYR A 602 10.77 -20.12 16.70
C TYR A 602 11.24 -21.58 16.63
N LEU A 603 10.74 -22.46 17.53
CA LEU A 603 11.02 -23.90 17.46
C LEU A 603 10.18 -24.63 16.39
N HIS A 604 8.91 -24.24 16.24
CA HIS A 604 7.92 -24.98 15.45
C HIS A 604 7.95 -24.71 13.94
N ILE A 605 8.73 -23.74 13.46
CA ILE A 605 8.75 -23.35 12.04
C ILE A 605 9.11 -24.51 11.09
N GLY A 606 10.03 -25.39 11.51
CA GLY A 606 10.39 -26.59 10.74
C GLY A 606 9.23 -27.60 10.70
N LEU A 607 8.53 -27.80 11.83
CA LEU A 607 7.36 -28.69 11.91
C LEU A 607 6.18 -28.16 11.08
N VAL A 608 5.89 -26.87 11.16
CA VAL A 608 4.84 -26.20 10.37
C VAL A 608 5.11 -26.39 8.87
N SER A 609 6.35 -26.14 8.45
CA SER A 609 6.77 -26.34 7.06
C SER A 609 6.64 -27.81 6.64
N SER A 610 7.04 -28.74 7.49
CA SER A 610 6.87 -30.19 7.25
C SER A 610 5.41 -30.58 7.07
N LEU A 611 4.51 -30.15 7.94
CA LEU A 611 3.08 -30.50 7.86
C LEU A 611 2.45 -29.97 6.57
N PHE A 612 2.79 -28.75 6.16
CA PHE A 612 2.38 -28.20 4.88
C PHE A 612 2.94 -29.03 3.70
N MET A 613 4.24 -29.38 3.72
CA MET A 613 4.88 -30.19 2.69
C MET A 613 4.30 -31.62 2.59
N ALA A 614 3.91 -32.22 3.71
CA ALA A 614 3.22 -33.50 3.75
C ALA A 614 1.86 -33.41 3.04
N GLY A 615 1.07 -32.38 3.36
CA GLY A 615 -0.21 -32.12 2.68
C GLY A 615 -0.03 -31.92 1.17
N LEU A 616 0.92 -31.06 0.79
CA LEU A 616 1.26 -30.76 -0.60
C LEU A 616 1.68 -32.02 -1.37
N THR A 617 2.48 -32.88 -0.76
CA THR A 617 2.89 -34.17 -1.35
C THR A 617 1.68 -35.07 -1.60
N VAL A 618 0.80 -35.22 -0.60
CA VAL A 618 -0.42 -36.04 -0.74
C VAL A 618 -1.34 -35.47 -1.81
N GLY A 619 -1.53 -34.16 -1.87
CA GLY A 619 -2.36 -33.49 -2.88
C GLY A 619 -1.83 -33.70 -4.30
N ALA A 620 -0.52 -33.58 -4.48
CA ALA A 620 0.13 -33.82 -5.76
C ALA A 620 0.00 -35.29 -6.21
N LEU A 621 0.16 -36.25 -5.28
CA LEU A 621 0.00 -37.67 -5.55
C LEU A 621 -1.44 -38.04 -5.94
N LEU A 622 -2.44 -37.55 -5.20
CA LEU A 622 -3.86 -37.83 -5.47
C LEU A 622 -4.30 -37.31 -6.84
N VAL A 623 -3.95 -36.07 -7.15
CA VAL A 623 -4.30 -35.45 -8.44
C VAL A 623 -3.49 -36.06 -9.59
N GLY A 624 -2.19 -36.33 -9.38
CA GLY A 624 -1.36 -37.03 -10.36
C GLY A 624 -1.90 -38.43 -10.67
N PHE A 625 -2.36 -39.15 -9.65
CA PHE A 625 -3.00 -40.45 -9.82
C PHE A 625 -4.30 -40.33 -10.64
N ALA A 626 -5.17 -39.37 -10.32
CA ALA A 626 -6.40 -39.13 -11.07
C ALA A 626 -6.15 -38.82 -12.56
N ILE A 627 -5.18 -37.95 -12.85
CA ILE A 627 -4.79 -37.58 -14.23
C ILE A 627 -4.19 -38.77 -14.99
N SER A 628 -3.41 -39.63 -14.31
CA SER A 628 -2.82 -40.81 -14.95
C SER A 628 -3.84 -41.87 -15.34
N ARG A 629 -4.99 -41.95 -14.64
CA ARG A 629 -6.12 -42.81 -15.02
C ARG A 629 -6.96 -42.24 -16.15
N GLN A 630 -7.19 -40.92 -16.15
CA GLN A 630 -8.02 -40.25 -17.14
C GLN A 630 -7.40 -38.91 -17.53
N SER A 631 -6.87 -38.83 -18.76
CA SER A 631 -6.14 -37.66 -19.25
C SER A 631 -6.95 -36.76 -20.19
N ASP A 632 -8.26 -37.02 -20.33
CA ASP A 632 -9.14 -36.20 -21.17
C ASP A 632 -9.17 -34.75 -20.67
N GLN A 633 -9.11 -33.80 -21.61
CA GLN A 633 -9.02 -32.38 -21.33
C GLN A 633 -10.24 -31.89 -20.53
N ARG A 634 -11.45 -32.42 -20.79
CA ARG A 634 -12.65 -32.06 -20.02
C ARG A 634 -12.55 -32.50 -18.57
N PHE A 635 -12.05 -33.71 -18.31
CA PHE A 635 -11.83 -34.22 -16.96
C PHE A 635 -10.81 -33.37 -16.20
N VAL A 636 -9.67 -33.04 -16.82
CA VAL A 636 -8.63 -32.19 -16.20
C VAL A 636 -9.17 -30.80 -15.85
N GLN A 637 -10.02 -30.20 -16.69
CA GLN A 637 -10.65 -28.90 -16.40
C GLN A 637 -11.73 -29.00 -15.29
N ALA A 638 -12.50 -30.08 -15.24
CA ALA A 638 -13.46 -30.32 -14.16
C ALA A 638 -12.74 -30.52 -12.81
N LEU A 639 -11.66 -31.29 -12.81
CA LEU A 639 -10.81 -31.51 -11.64
C LEU A 639 -10.18 -30.19 -11.16
N LEU A 640 -9.73 -29.33 -12.09
CA LEU A 640 -9.25 -27.99 -11.76
C LEU A 640 -10.33 -27.13 -11.10
N ALA A 641 -11.55 -27.09 -11.66
CA ALA A 641 -12.65 -26.34 -11.08
C ALA A 641 -13.00 -26.84 -9.67
N ALA A 642 -13.03 -28.16 -9.46
CA ALA A 642 -13.26 -28.77 -8.15
C ALA A 642 -12.16 -28.42 -7.14
N ALA A 643 -10.88 -28.48 -7.55
CA ALA A 643 -9.74 -28.12 -6.71
C ALA A 643 -9.80 -26.64 -6.28
N LEU A 644 -10.12 -25.73 -7.20
CA LEU A 644 -10.26 -24.30 -6.91
C LEU A 644 -11.41 -24.01 -5.92
N LEU A 645 -12.56 -24.66 -6.10
CA LEU A 645 -13.70 -24.53 -5.20
C LEU A 645 -13.38 -25.10 -3.81
N MET A 646 -12.74 -26.26 -3.73
CA MET A 646 -12.33 -26.87 -2.47
C MET A 646 -11.33 -25.99 -1.73
N HIS A 647 -10.33 -25.43 -2.41
CA HIS A 647 -9.35 -24.52 -1.80
C HIS A 647 -10.02 -23.24 -1.29
N ALA A 648 -10.96 -22.66 -2.03
CA ALA A 648 -11.73 -21.50 -1.58
C ALA A 648 -12.57 -21.82 -0.32
N VAL A 649 -13.16 -23.02 -0.24
CA VAL A 649 -13.89 -23.48 0.95
C VAL A 649 -12.96 -23.67 2.14
N VAL A 650 -11.76 -24.24 1.95
CA VAL A 650 -10.74 -24.36 3.00
C VAL A 650 -10.38 -22.97 3.55
N LEU A 651 -10.06 -22.01 2.69
CA LEU A 651 -9.73 -20.64 3.09
C LEU A 651 -10.90 -19.96 3.81
N ALA A 652 -12.14 -20.14 3.32
CA ALA A 652 -13.34 -19.60 3.98
C ALA A 652 -13.62 -20.26 5.34
N ALA A 653 -13.35 -21.56 5.48
CA ALA A 653 -13.49 -22.27 6.76
C ALA A 653 -12.45 -21.79 7.79
N LEU A 654 -11.21 -21.57 7.36
CA LEU A 654 -10.16 -20.97 8.20
C LEU A 654 -10.45 -19.51 8.58
N ALA A 655 -11.30 -18.82 7.82
CA ALA A 655 -11.73 -17.45 8.09
C ALA A 655 -12.87 -17.36 9.13
N THR A 656 -13.44 -18.48 9.59
CA THR A 656 -14.53 -18.44 10.58
C THR A 656 -13.98 -18.15 11.97
N ASP A 657 -14.54 -17.13 12.64
CA ASP A 657 -14.18 -16.79 14.02
C ASP A 657 -14.67 -17.92 14.95
N ARG A 658 -13.71 -18.67 15.52
CA ARG A 658 -14.00 -19.73 16.50
C ARG A 658 -13.63 -19.26 17.90
N THR A 659 -14.41 -18.32 18.40
CA THR A 659 -14.23 -17.73 19.74
C THR A 659 -14.64 -18.66 20.88
N ALA A 660 -15.44 -19.72 20.61
CA ALA A 660 -16.02 -20.57 21.65
C ALA A 660 -15.16 -21.77 22.09
N ALA A 661 -14.12 -22.16 21.34
CA ALA A 661 -13.22 -23.25 21.71
C ALA A 661 -11.79 -22.90 21.34
N ALA A 662 -10.89 -22.84 22.33
CA ALA A 662 -9.47 -22.57 22.09
C ALA A 662 -8.89 -23.66 21.17
N PRO A 663 -8.44 -23.32 19.95
CA PRO A 663 -7.90 -24.32 19.03
C PRO A 663 -6.60 -24.90 19.60
N GLY A 664 -6.54 -26.23 19.74
CA GLY A 664 -5.33 -26.93 20.17
C GLY A 664 -4.28 -27.10 19.07
N HIS A 665 -3.07 -27.54 19.41
CA HIS A 665 -1.99 -27.83 18.47
C HIS A 665 -2.42 -28.75 17.31
N ALA A 666 -3.26 -29.76 17.60
CA ALA A 666 -3.77 -30.70 16.60
C ALA A 666 -4.62 -30.02 15.51
N PHE A 667 -5.37 -28.96 15.86
CA PHE A 667 -6.14 -28.20 14.89
C PHE A 667 -5.21 -27.49 13.90
N PHE A 668 -4.19 -26.79 14.39
CA PHE A 668 -3.23 -26.12 13.51
C PHE A 668 -2.43 -27.10 12.66
N ALA A 669 -2.06 -28.25 13.23
CA ALA A 669 -1.38 -29.29 12.45
C ALA A 669 -2.24 -29.78 11.28
N LEU A 670 -3.54 -30.02 11.52
CA LEU A 670 -4.50 -30.35 10.47
C LEU A 670 -4.68 -29.18 9.48
N ALA A 671 -4.75 -27.95 9.96
CA ALA A 671 -4.93 -26.76 9.11
C ALA A 671 -3.75 -26.58 8.14
N PHE A 672 -2.50 -26.70 8.60
CA PHE A 672 -1.32 -26.65 7.74
C PHE A 672 -1.30 -27.80 6.73
N PHE A 673 -1.65 -29.02 7.16
CA PHE A 673 -1.76 -30.17 6.27
C PHE A 673 -2.84 -29.97 5.19
N VAL A 674 -4.04 -29.52 5.55
CA VAL A 674 -5.14 -29.29 4.61
C VAL A 674 -4.83 -28.13 3.66
N ALA A 675 -4.19 -27.06 4.14
CA ALA A 675 -3.70 -25.99 3.29
C ALA A 675 -2.72 -26.53 2.23
N GLY A 676 -1.73 -27.34 2.65
CA GLY A 676 -0.82 -28.03 1.75
C GLY A 676 -1.54 -28.93 0.74
N LEU A 677 -2.46 -29.77 1.22
CA LEU A 677 -3.27 -30.68 0.41
C LEU A 677 -4.01 -29.95 -0.73
N SER A 678 -4.64 -28.82 -0.41
CA SER A 678 -5.39 -28.03 -1.36
C SER A 678 -4.51 -27.36 -2.43
N CYS A 679 -3.22 -27.12 -2.12
CA CYS A 679 -2.24 -26.52 -3.03
C CYS A 679 -1.51 -27.55 -3.91
N GLY A 680 -1.20 -28.73 -3.38
CA GLY A 680 -0.39 -29.74 -4.08
C GLY A 680 -0.98 -30.22 -5.41
N GLY A 681 -2.30 -30.14 -5.57
CA GLY A 681 -3.00 -30.58 -6.78
C GLY A 681 -2.75 -29.73 -8.03
N TYR A 682 -2.33 -28.46 -7.90
CA TYR A 682 -2.23 -27.56 -9.05
C TYR A 682 -1.03 -27.87 -9.96
N TRP A 683 0.07 -28.35 -9.39
CA TRP A 683 1.29 -28.68 -10.13
C TRP A 683 1.09 -29.81 -11.15
N PRO A 684 0.52 -30.99 -10.79
CA PRO A 684 0.21 -32.04 -11.76
C PRO A 684 -0.75 -31.57 -12.87
N ILE A 685 -1.76 -30.76 -12.54
CA ILE A 685 -2.70 -30.20 -13.52
C ILE A 685 -1.98 -29.27 -14.50
N ALA A 686 -1.17 -28.34 -14.00
CA ALA A 686 -0.43 -27.38 -14.82
C ALA A 686 0.64 -28.08 -15.68
N ALA A 687 1.32 -29.09 -15.13
CA ALA A 687 2.28 -29.91 -15.86
C ALA A 687 1.62 -30.69 -17.01
N ALA A 688 0.44 -31.29 -16.78
CA ALA A 688 -0.32 -31.98 -17.82
C ALA A 688 -0.76 -31.02 -18.94
N GLN A 689 -1.21 -29.81 -18.59
CA GLN A 689 -1.59 -28.79 -19.57
C GLN A 689 -0.39 -28.28 -20.41
N LEU A 690 0.79 -28.13 -19.80
CA LEU A 690 2.01 -27.68 -20.49
C LEU A 690 2.65 -28.79 -21.33
N ALA A 691 2.53 -30.06 -20.93
CA ALA A 691 3.01 -31.20 -21.73
C ALA A 691 2.32 -31.25 -23.10
N ALA A 692 1.03 -30.86 -23.16
CA ALA A 692 0.29 -30.72 -24.42
C ALA A 692 0.82 -29.59 -25.35
N SER A 693 1.72 -28.73 -24.87
CA SER A 693 2.24 -27.54 -25.59
C SER A 693 3.65 -27.72 -26.18
N SER A 694 4.12 -28.98 -26.34
CA SER A 694 5.44 -29.36 -26.92
C SER A 694 6.67 -28.69 -26.28
N LEU A 695 6.61 -28.38 -24.98
CA LEU A 695 7.75 -27.84 -24.22
C LEU A 695 8.62 -28.97 -23.65
N ASN A 696 9.94 -28.80 -23.68
CA ASN A 696 10.86 -29.73 -23.00
C ASN A 696 10.57 -29.73 -21.48
N PRO A 697 10.58 -30.89 -20.81
CA PRO A 697 10.31 -31.01 -19.37
C PRO A 697 11.11 -30.06 -18.48
N GLY A 698 12.41 -29.88 -18.73
CA GLY A 698 13.20 -28.88 -17.99
C GLY A 698 12.74 -27.43 -18.18
N GLN A 699 12.24 -27.08 -19.38
CA GLN A 699 11.68 -25.74 -19.65
C GLN A 699 10.29 -25.58 -19.03
N ALA A 700 9.47 -26.65 -19.02
CA ALA A 700 8.19 -26.65 -18.35
C ALA A 700 8.38 -26.51 -16.83
N GLY A 701 9.27 -27.31 -16.23
CA GLY A 701 9.67 -27.23 -14.82
C GLY A 701 10.18 -25.83 -14.44
N SER A 702 11.15 -25.28 -15.18
CA SER A 702 11.66 -23.92 -14.95
C SER A 702 10.56 -22.85 -14.99
N ARG A 703 9.61 -22.92 -15.94
CA ARG A 703 8.52 -21.93 -16.02
C ARG A 703 7.52 -22.05 -14.88
N LEU A 704 7.15 -23.27 -14.48
CA LEU A 704 6.25 -23.51 -13.36
C LEU A 704 6.90 -23.07 -12.04
N GLU A 705 8.15 -23.45 -11.82
CA GLU A 705 8.96 -23.07 -10.66
C GLU A 705 9.10 -21.54 -10.53
N THR A 706 9.40 -20.88 -11.65
CA THR A 706 9.48 -19.41 -11.69
C THR A 706 8.13 -18.79 -11.34
N ALA A 707 7.02 -19.35 -11.83
CA ALA A 707 5.69 -18.82 -11.58
C ALA A 707 5.26 -19.00 -10.12
N ASP A 708 5.47 -20.19 -9.56
CA ASP A 708 5.08 -20.54 -8.18
C ASP A 708 5.79 -19.63 -7.17
N HIS A 709 7.11 -19.55 -7.27
CA HIS A 709 7.92 -18.78 -6.34
C HIS A 709 7.84 -17.27 -6.56
N LEU A 710 7.58 -16.79 -7.79
CA LEU A 710 7.27 -15.37 -7.99
C LEU A 710 5.90 -15.01 -7.39
N GLY A 711 4.93 -15.92 -7.47
CA GLY A 711 3.65 -15.82 -6.79
C GLY A 711 3.82 -15.76 -5.27
N ALA A 712 4.59 -16.71 -4.72
CA ALA A 712 4.91 -16.77 -3.30
C ALA A 712 5.69 -15.54 -2.82
N CYS A 713 6.62 -15.01 -3.62
CA CYS A 713 7.36 -13.78 -3.31
C CYS A 713 6.43 -12.59 -3.07
N LEU A 714 5.55 -12.32 -4.04
CA LEU A 714 4.61 -11.21 -3.95
C LEU A 714 3.52 -11.45 -2.89
N GLY A 715 3.09 -12.71 -2.73
CA GLY A 715 2.15 -13.12 -1.69
C GLY A 715 2.70 -12.92 -0.28
N GLY A 716 3.97 -13.26 -0.04
CA GLY A 716 4.65 -13.04 1.24
C GLY A 716 4.71 -11.57 1.62
N LEU A 717 5.15 -10.70 0.69
CA LEU A 717 5.20 -9.24 0.92
C LEU A 717 3.82 -8.65 1.15
N ALA A 718 2.85 -8.95 0.25
CA ALA A 718 1.53 -8.37 0.35
C ALA A 718 0.81 -8.80 1.63
N THR A 719 0.96 -10.06 2.04
CA THR A 719 0.25 -10.60 3.21
C THR A 719 0.78 -10.03 4.51
N SER A 720 2.10 -10.00 4.68
CA SER A 720 2.77 -9.50 5.90
C SER A 720 2.74 -7.98 6.03
N LEU A 721 3.04 -7.24 4.96
CA LEU A 721 3.15 -5.78 5.02
C LEU A 721 1.80 -5.06 4.95
N LEU A 722 0.81 -5.67 4.28
CA LEU A 722 -0.44 -4.99 3.95
C LEU A 722 -1.67 -5.77 4.41
N MET A 723 -1.87 -7.03 4.03
CA MET A 723 -3.16 -7.69 4.24
C MET A 723 -3.45 -7.95 5.73
N VAL A 724 -2.57 -8.66 6.45
CA VAL A 724 -2.83 -9.02 7.86
C VAL A 724 -2.91 -7.79 8.76
N PRO A 725 -1.95 -6.84 8.75
CA PRO A 725 -2.02 -5.67 9.62
C PRO A 725 -3.25 -4.78 9.34
N VAL A 726 -3.65 -4.65 8.07
CA VAL A 726 -4.73 -3.72 7.67
C VAL A 726 -6.11 -4.35 7.73
N LEU A 727 -6.25 -5.59 7.25
CA LEU A 727 -7.54 -6.27 7.10
C LEU A 727 -7.87 -7.26 8.22
N GLY A 728 -6.86 -7.66 9.01
CA GLY A 728 -6.96 -8.80 9.93
C GLY A 728 -6.91 -10.14 9.21
N THR A 729 -6.90 -11.22 9.99
CA THR A 729 -6.71 -12.58 9.47
C THR A 729 -7.93 -13.06 8.67
N ARG A 730 -9.13 -12.87 9.22
CA ARG A 730 -10.40 -13.28 8.61
C ARG A 730 -10.62 -12.69 7.22
N THR A 731 -10.54 -11.36 7.11
CA THR A 731 -10.77 -10.66 5.83
C THR A 731 -9.68 -10.99 4.81
N SER A 732 -8.42 -11.14 5.25
CA SER A 732 -7.31 -11.55 4.39
C SER A 732 -7.58 -12.90 3.73
N LEU A 733 -8.03 -13.91 4.50
CA LEU A 733 -8.37 -15.23 3.97
C LEU A 733 -9.52 -15.19 2.95
N LEU A 734 -10.54 -14.36 3.17
CA LEU A 734 -11.66 -14.18 2.23
C LEU A 734 -11.21 -13.52 0.92
N VAL A 735 -10.32 -12.52 0.99
CA VAL A 735 -9.72 -11.91 -0.21
C VAL A 735 -8.89 -12.93 -0.99
N LEU A 736 -8.10 -13.77 -0.29
CA LEU A 736 -7.33 -14.85 -0.91
C LEU A 736 -8.24 -15.90 -1.57
N ALA A 737 -9.37 -16.27 -0.94
CA ALA A 737 -10.35 -17.15 -1.54
C ALA A 737 -10.90 -16.58 -2.86
N GLY A 738 -11.22 -15.28 -2.88
CA GLY A 738 -11.59 -14.56 -4.10
C GLY A 738 -10.49 -14.57 -5.16
N PHE A 739 -9.22 -14.45 -4.75
CA PHE A 739 -8.07 -14.48 -5.66
C PHE A 739 -7.85 -15.85 -6.29
N VAL A 740 -7.98 -16.94 -5.53
CA VAL A 740 -7.94 -18.31 -6.06
C VAL A 740 -9.07 -18.52 -7.08
N LEU A 741 -10.29 -18.09 -6.75
CA LEU A 741 -11.46 -18.19 -7.63
C LEU A 741 -11.35 -17.35 -8.90
N ALA A 742 -10.43 -16.38 -8.98
CA ALA A 742 -10.15 -15.63 -10.21
C ALA A 742 -9.69 -16.53 -11.38
N ASN A 743 -9.23 -17.77 -11.10
CA ASN A 743 -8.89 -18.77 -12.10
C ASN A 743 -10.10 -19.53 -12.67
N LEU A 744 -11.26 -19.49 -11.99
CA LEU A 744 -12.44 -20.27 -12.35
C LEU A 744 -12.99 -19.99 -13.77
N PRO A 745 -13.02 -18.73 -14.27
CA PRO A 745 -13.41 -18.47 -15.67
C PRO A 745 -12.56 -19.23 -16.69
N GLY A 746 -11.28 -19.44 -16.38
CA GLY A 746 -10.35 -20.27 -17.17
C GLY A 746 -10.78 -21.73 -17.25
N ALA A 747 -11.05 -22.32 -16.09
CA ALA A 747 -11.47 -23.71 -15.99
C ALA A 747 -12.82 -23.96 -16.67
N VAL A 748 -13.81 -23.09 -16.42
CA VAL A 748 -15.18 -23.24 -16.94
C VAL A 748 -15.24 -23.10 -18.47
N THR A 749 -14.48 -22.17 -19.05
CA THR A 749 -14.43 -22.02 -20.52
C THR A 749 -13.77 -23.22 -21.18
N GLY A 750 -12.77 -23.83 -20.54
CA GLY A 750 -12.13 -25.06 -20.99
C GLY A 750 -13.07 -26.26 -21.09
N LEU A 751 -14.17 -26.27 -20.33
CA LEU A 751 -15.22 -27.31 -20.42
C LEU A 751 -16.10 -27.15 -21.67
N ARG A 752 -16.23 -25.93 -22.22
CA ARG A 752 -17.22 -25.58 -23.27
C ARG A 752 -16.65 -25.58 -24.69
N SER A 753 -15.35 -25.40 -24.88
CA SER A 753 -14.79 -25.15 -26.21
C SER A 753 -14.64 -26.40 -27.07
N CYS A 754 -15.44 -26.48 -28.13
CA CYS A 754 -15.22 -27.26 -29.36
C CYS A 754 -15.31 -26.26 -30.53
N GLY A 755 -14.31 -26.22 -31.41
CA GLY A 755 -14.37 -25.44 -32.66
C GLY A 755 -13.19 -24.51 -32.89
N THR A 756 -12.55 -24.69 -34.06
CA THR A 756 -11.44 -23.90 -34.58
C THR A 756 -11.96 -22.86 -35.58
N THR A 757 -11.50 -21.61 -35.49
CA THR A 757 -11.53 -20.67 -36.62
C THR A 757 -10.22 -19.89 -36.73
N ARG A 758 -9.67 -19.80 -37.95
CA ARG A 758 -8.40 -19.15 -38.26
C ARG A 758 -8.60 -17.68 -38.63
N MET A 759 -7.92 -16.77 -37.92
CA MET A 759 -7.66 -15.39 -38.40
C MET A 759 -6.26 -14.88 -38.01
N ALA A 760 -5.65 -14.15 -38.94
CA ALA A 760 -4.23 -13.85 -39.17
C ALA A 760 -3.33 -13.47 -37.96
N THR A 761 -2.07 -13.87 -38.09
CA THR A 761 -0.93 -13.80 -37.17
C THR A 761 -0.12 -12.54 -37.44
N GLU A 762 -0.18 -11.50 -36.59
CA GLU A 762 0.91 -10.48 -36.51
C GLU A 762 0.81 -9.51 -35.30
N THR A 763 -0.25 -9.54 -34.48
CA THR A 763 -0.49 -8.50 -33.44
C THR A 763 -0.45 -8.97 -31.98
N ARG A 764 0.04 -10.20 -31.69
CA ARG A 764 -0.05 -10.83 -30.34
C ARG A 764 0.71 -10.09 -29.22
N GLY A 765 1.89 -9.52 -29.50
CA GLY A 765 2.74 -8.88 -28.47
C GLY A 765 2.14 -7.59 -27.91
N PHE A 766 1.91 -6.61 -28.79
CA PHE A 766 1.36 -5.30 -28.40
C PHE A 766 -0.04 -5.39 -27.77
N ARG A 767 -0.88 -6.32 -28.22
CA ARG A 767 -2.22 -6.51 -27.64
C ARG A 767 -2.17 -7.00 -26.20
N ARG A 768 -1.27 -7.95 -25.88
CA ARG A 768 -1.07 -8.43 -24.51
C ARG A 768 -0.51 -7.33 -23.61
N ALA A 769 0.48 -6.59 -24.09
CA ALA A 769 1.02 -5.43 -23.38
C ALA A 769 -0.05 -4.35 -23.13
N GLY A 770 -0.94 -4.10 -24.10
CA GLY A 770 -2.05 -3.17 -23.95
C GLY A 770 -3.07 -3.57 -22.88
N TYR A 771 -3.49 -4.84 -22.83
CA TYR A 771 -4.39 -5.33 -21.78
C TYR A 771 -3.75 -5.25 -20.39
N ALA A 772 -2.47 -5.61 -20.25
CA ALA A 772 -1.75 -5.51 -18.99
C ALA A 772 -1.63 -4.04 -18.54
N LEU A 773 -1.22 -3.14 -19.43
CA LEU A 773 -1.10 -1.71 -19.15
C LEU A 773 -2.44 -1.10 -18.73
N PHE A 774 -3.52 -1.42 -19.45
CA PHE A 774 -4.87 -0.97 -19.09
C PHE A 774 -5.30 -1.49 -17.71
N GLY A 775 -5.05 -2.77 -17.42
CA GLY A 775 -5.35 -3.36 -16.11
C GLY A 775 -4.63 -2.64 -14.96
N VAL A 776 -3.32 -2.41 -15.10
CA VAL A 776 -2.53 -1.67 -14.09
C VAL A 776 -3.08 -0.26 -13.88
N VAL A 777 -3.33 0.49 -14.96
CA VAL A 777 -3.89 1.84 -14.86
C VAL A 777 -5.26 1.82 -14.19
N ALA A 778 -6.15 0.89 -14.57
CA ALA A 778 -7.47 0.76 -13.98
C ALA A 778 -7.40 0.45 -12.47
N CYS A 779 -6.52 -0.46 -12.05
CA CYS A 779 -6.29 -0.76 -10.63
C CYS A 779 -5.82 0.48 -9.86
N VAL A 780 -4.80 1.18 -10.38
CA VAL A 780 -4.25 2.38 -9.71
C VAL A 780 -5.31 3.48 -9.60
N VAL A 781 -6.05 3.76 -10.67
CA VAL A 781 -7.13 4.77 -10.68
C VAL A 781 -8.22 4.41 -9.66
N LEU A 782 -8.76 3.20 -9.71
CA LEU A 782 -9.85 2.76 -8.85
C LEU A 782 -9.43 2.71 -7.38
N CYS A 783 -8.28 2.10 -7.07
CA CYS A 783 -7.76 2.04 -5.69
C CYS A 783 -7.47 3.44 -5.15
N SER A 784 -6.83 4.31 -5.95
CA SER A 784 -6.56 5.68 -5.53
C SER A 784 -7.84 6.47 -5.26
N ASN A 785 -8.92 6.25 -6.02
CA ASN A 785 -10.23 6.88 -5.75
C ASN A 785 -10.85 6.39 -4.44
N LEU A 786 -10.75 5.08 -4.14
CA LEU A 786 -11.20 4.56 -2.86
C LEU A 786 -10.42 5.17 -1.69
N LEU A 787 -9.09 5.28 -1.81
CA LEU A 787 -8.24 5.91 -0.79
C LEU A 787 -8.55 7.40 -0.62
N ALA A 788 -8.81 8.13 -1.71
CA ALA A 788 -9.20 9.54 -1.66
C ALA A 788 -10.55 9.73 -0.95
N LEU A 789 -11.54 8.87 -1.24
CA LEU A 789 -12.83 8.89 -0.55
C LEU A 789 -12.68 8.61 0.95
N ALA A 790 -11.79 7.70 1.34
CA ALA A 790 -11.48 7.45 2.74
C ALA A 790 -10.80 8.67 3.40
N SER A 791 -9.87 9.31 2.70
CA SER A 791 -9.19 10.52 3.17
C SER A 791 -10.14 11.72 3.32
N GLU A 792 -11.13 11.87 2.44
CA GLU A 792 -12.10 12.96 2.53
C GLU A 792 -13.00 12.83 3.76
N ARG A 793 -13.36 11.60 4.15
CA ARG A 793 -14.18 11.32 5.34
C ARG A 793 -13.45 11.66 6.65
N SER A 794 -12.13 11.55 6.67
CA SER A 794 -11.28 11.75 7.86
C SER A 794 -10.62 13.14 7.93
N GLN A 795 -11.10 14.11 7.15
CA GLN A 795 -10.52 15.46 7.17
C GLN A 795 -11.61 16.50 7.44
N PRO A 796 -11.56 17.20 8.58
CA PRO A 796 -12.58 18.18 8.92
C PRO A 796 -12.64 19.30 7.88
N ALA A 797 -13.85 19.82 7.64
CA ALA A 797 -14.06 20.99 6.80
C ALA A 797 -13.32 22.23 7.35
N LEU A 798 -13.32 22.39 8.68
CA LEU A 798 -12.53 23.37 9.44
C LEU A 798 -11.42 22.68 10.27
N PRO A 799 -10.21 22.50 9.69
CA PRO A 799 -9.08 21.98 10.44
C PRO A 799 -8.56 23.00 11.45
N SER A 800 -8.12 22.51 12.63
CA SER A 800 -7.71 23.39 13.74
C SER A 800 -6.56 24.34 13.38
N TYR A 801 -5.59 23.90 12.57
CA TYR A 801 -4.50 24.77 12.13
C TYR A 801 -5.00 25.97 11.31
N ALA A 802 -6.04 25.80 10.48
CA ALA A 802 -6.62 26.89 9.69
C ALA A 802 -7.39 27.86 10.59
N VAL A 803 -8.08 27.34 11.61
CA VAL A 803 -8.74 28.16 12.63
C VAL A 803 -7.70 28.98 13.40
N HIS A 804 -6.62 28.35 13.89
CA HIS A 804 -5.55 29.06 14.59
C HIS A 804 -4.87 30.11 13.71
N SER A 805 -4.59 29.78 12.44
CA SER A 805 -3.99 30.74 11.49
C SER A 805 -4.86 31.97 11.23
N LEU A 806 -6.20 31.82 11.22
CA LEU A 806 -7.13 32.91 10.92
C LEU A 806 -7.61 33.67 12.18
N ALA A 807 -7.66 32.99 13.33
CA ALA A 807 -8.05 33.58 14.60
C ALA A 807 -6.88 34.28 15.32
N GLY A 808 -5.64 33.82 15.10
CA GLY A 808 -4.47 34.26 15.86
C GLY A 808 -4.57 33.83 17.33
N ASP A 809 -4.20 34.73 18.25
CA ASP A 809 -4.22 34.50 19.70
C ASP A 809 -5.61 34.71 20.34
N LEU A 810 -6.63 35.01 19.54
CA LEU A 810 -7.99 35.25 20.04
C LEU A 810 -8.67 33.95 20.47
N GLN A 811 -9.50 34.02 21.51
CA GLN A 811 -10.28 32.87 21.97
C GLN A 811 -11.28 32.42 20.90
N THR A 812 -11.48 31.12 20.75
CA THR A 812 -12.36 30.54 19.74
C THR A 812 -13.37 29.58 20.36
N ARG A 813 -14.59 29.58 19.83
CA ARG A 813 -15.66 28.64 20.20
C ARG A 813 -16.19 27.94 18.95
N ARG A 814 -15.97 26.63 18.84
CA ARG A 814 -16.57 25.79 17.78
C ARG A 814 -18.07 25.65 17.99
N MET A 815 -18.83 25.80 16.91
CA MET A 815 -20.28 25.66 16.87
C MET A 815 -20.66 24.80 15.67
N SER A 816 -21.80 24.12 15.76
CA SER A 816 -22.36 23.34 14.66
C SER A 816 -23.83 23.68 14.47
N ALA A 817 -24.25 23.83 13.23
CA ALA A 817 -25.65 24.06 12.87
C ALA A 817 -26.08 23.08 11.78
N GLN A 818 -27.38 22.83 11.68
CA GLN A 818 -27.97 22.05 10.61
C GLN A 818 -28.47 23.02 9.52
N LEU A 819 -27.93 22.89 8.32
CA LEU A 819 -28.37 23.67 7.16
C LEU A 819 -29.74 23.17 6.68
N GLN A 820 -30.47 24.01 5.93
CA GLN A 820 -31.77 23.63 5.34
C GLN A 820 -31.67 22.43 4.38
N SER A 821 -30.47 22.17 3.84
CA SER A 821 -30.15 20.98 3.04
C SER A 821 -30.11 19.66 3.83
N GLY A 822 -30.28 19.70 5.15
CA GLY A 822 -30.14 18.55 6.05
C GLY A 822 -28.69 18.24 6.43
N ARG A 823 -27.70 18.94 5.85
CA ARG A 823 -26.28 18.77 6.17
C ARG A 823 -25.89 19.51 7.44
N LYS A 824 -25.05 18.89 8.27
CA LYS A 824 -24.39 19.54 9.39
C LYS A 824 -23.24 20.41 8.87
N ALA A 825 -23.17 21.66 9.32
CA ALA A 825 -22.10 22.60 9.02
C ALA A 825 -21.42 23.05 10.31
N GLU A 826 -20.10 23.06 10.34
CA GLU A 826 -19.32 23.61 11.45
C GLU A 826 -18.87 25.04 11.14
N TYR A 827 -18.79 25.86 12.18
CA TYR A 827 -18.20 27.19 12.13
C TYR A 827 -17.56 27.54 13.48
N VAL A 828 -16.68 28.53 13.48
CA VAL A 828 -16.00 28.98 14.70
C VAL A 828 -16.33 30.43 14.97
N ALA A 829 -16.84 30.74 16.16
CA ALA A 829 -16.97 32.09 16.65
C ALA A 829 -15.66 32.54 17.31
N ILE A 830 -15.13 33.69 16.89
CA ILE A 830 -13.96 34.34 17.49
C ILE A 830 -14.45 35.31 18.56
N LEU A 831 -13.91 35.19 19.77
CA LEU A 831 -14.28 35.98 20.93
C LEU A 831 -13.17 36.98 21.28
N ASP A 832 -13.54 38.18 21.71
CA ASP A 832 -12.63 39.13 22.34
C ASP A 832 -12.33 38.73 23.81
N PRO A 833 -11.41 39.42 24.51
CA PRO A 833 -11.13 39.18 25.93
C PRO A 833 -12.35 39.34 26.86
N ASN A 834 -13.40 40.02 26.40
CA ASN A 834 -14.65 40.21 27.13
C ASN A 834 -15.73 39.17 26.74
N HIS A 835 -15.33 38.09 26.07
CA HIS A 835 -16.20 37.00 25.57
C HIS A 835 -17.29 37.44 24.57
N LYS A 836 -17.14 38.60 23.92
CA LYS A 836 -18.04 39.07 22.86
C LYS A 836 -17.57 38.55 21.50
N THR A 837 -18.50 38.10 20.67
CA THR A 837 -18.17 37.63 19.32
C THR A 837 -17.73 38.79 18.43
N VAL A 838 -16.51 38.70 17.89
CA VAL A 838 -15.90 39.69 16.99
C VAL A 838 -15.81 39.22 15.54
N GLY A 839 -16.07 37.94 15.28
CA GLY A 839 -16.10 37.40 13.92
C GLY A 839 -16.34 35.91 13.88
N TYR A 840 -16.41 35.37 12.67
CA TYR A 840 -16.67 33.96 12.41
C TYR A 840 -15.69 33.39 11.38
N VAL A 841 -15.25 32.15 11.58
CA VAL A 841 -14.48 31.38 10.61
C VAL A 841 -15.39 30.34 9.97
N LEU A 842 -15.43 30.35 8.64
CA LEU A 842 -16.32 29.54 7.81
C LEU A 842 -15.50 28.67 6.85
N SER A 843 -16.06 27.51 6.47
CA SER A 843 -15.49 26.65 5.43
C SER A 843 -16.44 26.51 4.24
N SER A 844 -15.90 26.70 3.04
CA SER A 844 -16.65 26.47 1.80
C SER A 844 -17.02 25.00 1.60
N ALA A 845 -16.33 24.04 2.22
CA ALA A 845 -16.67 22.63 2.13
C ALA A 845 -17.98 22.27 2.83
N ASP A 846 -18.38 23.04 3.85
CA ASP A 846 -19.65 22.88 4.53
C ASP A 846 -20.75 23.73 3.88
N PHE A 847 -20.48 25.03 3.69
CA PHE A 847 -21.51 25.97 3.25
C PHE A 847 -21.68 26.03 1.72
N ALA A 848 -20.64 25.76 0.94
CA ALA A 848 -20.65 25.85 -0.52
C ALA A 848 -20.09 24.59 -1.20
N ALA A 849 -20.36 23.41 -0.65
CA ALA A 849 -19.72 22.15 -1.08
C ALA A 849 -20.06 21.71 -2.51
N ASP A 850 -21.03 22.35 -3.17
CA ASP A 850 -21.36 22.06 -4.55
C ASP A 850 -20.46 22.85 -5.52
N VAL A 851 -19.77 23.89 -5.05
CA VAL A 851 -18.96 24.77 -5.90
C VAL A 851 -17.72 24.00 -6.37
N ARG A 852 -17.42 24.10 -7.65
CA ARG A 852 -16.30 23.41 -8.31
C ARG A 852 -15.55 24.42 -9.15
N GLY A 853 -14.23 24.42 -9.04
CA GLY A 853 -13.32 25.13 -9.92
C GLY A 853 -13.00 24.33 -11.18
N PHE A 854 -12.02 24.78 -11.96
CA PHE A 854 -11.59 24.12 -13.19
C PHE A 854 -11.04 22.71 -12.93
N GLY A 855 -10.19 22.57 -11.90
CA GLY A 855 -9.65 21.29 -11.43
C GLY A 855 -10.55 20.55 -10.43
N GLY A 856 -11.78 21.02 -10.17
CA GLY A 856 -12.74 20.30 -9.33
C GLY A 856 -12.93 20.90 -7.94
N ARG A 857 -12.92 20.06 -6.90
CA ARG A 857 -13.24 20.48 -5.52
C ARG A 857 -12.11 21.30 -4.88
N PHE A 858 -12.48 22.25 -4.04
CA PHE A 858 -11.56 22.96 -3.16
C PHE A 858 -12.27 23.31 -1.84
N ASN A 859 -11.47 23.50 -0.79
CA ASN A 859 -11.90 23.96 0.52
C ASN A 859 -11.22 25.28 0.84
N LEU A 860 -11.99 26.35 0.82
CA LEU A 860 -11.58 27.68 1.24
C LEU A 860 -12.09 27.89 2.67
N VAL A 861 -11.18 28.20 3.59
CA VAL A 861 -11.53 28.59 4.95
C VAL A 861 -11.27 30.08 5.07
N PHE A 862 -12.23 30.85 5.56
CA PHE A 862 -12.10 32.30 5.63
C PHE A 862 -12.74 32.89 6.87
N ARG A 863 -12.19 34.02 7.32
CA ARG A 863 -12.66 34.78 8.47
C ARG A 863 -13.51 35.95 8.01
N THR A 864 -14.64 36.13 8.69
CA THR A 864 -15.55 37.26 8.55
C THR A 864 -15.62 38.05 9.84
N ASP A 865 -15.82 39.37 9.75
CA ASP A 865 -16.23 40.19 10.89
C ASP A 865 -17.74 40.04 11.16
N THR A 866 -18.24 40.63 12.24
CA THR A 866 -19.68 40.63 12.57
C THR A 866 -20.55 41.35 11.55
N ALA A 867 -19.97 42.17 10.68
CA ALA A 867 -20.64 42.86 9.58
C ALA A 867 -20.60 42.09 8.25
N GLY A 868 -20.01 40.89 8.22
CA GLY A 868 -19.92 40.05 7.03
C GLY A 868 -18.86 40.47 6.01
N ARG A 869 -17.83 41.21 6.43
CA ARG A 869 -16.64 41.53 5.62
C ARG A 869 -15.55 40.48 5.77
N LEU A 870 -14.88 40.18 4.67
CA LEU A 870 -13.80 39.21 4.59
C LEU A 870 -12.53 39.79 5.23
N VAL A 871 -12.11 39.26 6.37
CA VAL A 871 -10.89 39.70 7.06
C VAL A 871 -9.67 39.01 6.45
N ASP A 872 -9.74 37.69 6.34
CA ASP A 872 -8.67 36.87 5.77
C ASP A 872 -9.23 35.55 5.21
N LEU A 873 -8.45 34.88 4.37
CA LEU A 873 -8.83 33.64 3.70
C LEU A 873 -7.61 32.73 3.48
N LEU A 874 -7.84 31.43 3.58
CA LEU A 874 -6.84 30.38 3.42
C LEU A 874 -7.40 29.27 2.54
N LEU A 875 -6.68 28.94 1.47
CA LEU A 875 -6.99 27.79 0.64
C LEU A 875 -6.42 26.52 1.29
N VAL A 876 -7.26 25.85 2.08
CA VAL A 876 -6.90 24.68 2.89
C VAL A 876 -6.68 23.43 2.05
N ARG A 877 -7.52 23.23 1.02
CA ARG A 877 -7.41 22.13 0.05
C ARG A 877 -7.81 22.64 -1.32
N SER A 878 -7.13 22.18 -2.37
CA SER A 878 -7.51 22.52 -3.74
C SER A 878 -7.08 21.45 -4.72
N ASN A 879 -8.02 21.03 -5.57
CA ASN A 879 -7.73 20.23 -6.75
C ASN A 879 -7.48 21.13 -7.98
N GLU A 880 -7.18 22.42 -7.83
CA GLU A 880 -6.91 23.28 -8.99
C GLU A 880 -5.56 23.02 -9.65
N THR A 881 -5.47 23.37 -10.95
CA THR A 881 -4.21 23.28 -11.69
C THR A 881 -3.18 24.26 -11.11
N PRO A 882 -1.96 23.82 -10.77
CA PRO A 882 -0.95 24.66 -10.10
C PRO A 882 -0.66 25.97 -10.83
N SER A 883 -0.55 25.94 -12.17
CA SER A 883 -0.31 27.15 -12.98
C SER A 883 -1.45 28.16 -12.90
N TYR A 884 -2.68 27.73 -12.59
CA TYR A 884 -3.81 28.64 -12.37
C TYR A 884 -3.77 29.21 -10.95
N LEU A 885 -3.37 28.42 -9.95
CA LEU A 885 -3.18 28.92 -8.58
C LEU A 885 -2.07 29.99 -8.51
N ASP A 886 -0.99 29.81 -9.26
CA ASP A 886 0.08 30.81 -9.37
C ASP A 886 -0.45 32.15 -9.93
N LEU A 887 -1.37 32.11 -10.90
CA LEU A 887 -2.05 33.31 -11.44
C LEU A 887 -2.99 33.97 -10.43
N LEU A 888 -3.55 33.19 -9.50
CA LEU A 888 -4.50 33.67 -8.49
C LEU A 888 -3.82 34.22 -7.24
N GLY A 889 -2.53 33.93 -7.01
CA GLY A 889 -1.81 34.28 -5.78
C GLY A 889 -2.00 35.73 -5.35
N GLY A 890 -1.55 36.69 -6.18
CA GLY A 890 -1.71 38.12 -5.88
C GLY A 890 -3.16 38.64 -5.98
N TRP A 891 -4.04 37.92 -6.67
CA TRP A 891 -5.46 38.30 -6.77
C TRP A 891 -6.24 37.94 -5.50
N LEU A 892 -5.90 36.84 -4.81
CA LEU A 892 -6.54 36.44 -3.56
C LEU A 892 -6.39 37.49 -2.46
N ASP A 893 -5.22 38.14 -2.38
CA ASP A 893 -4.98 39.23 -1.43
C ASP A 893 -5.93 40.43 -1.67
N SER A 894 -6.35 40.65 -2.92
CA SER A 894 -7.27 41.74 -3.29
C SER A 894 -8.72 41.54 -2.82
N LEU A 895 -9.04 40.35 -2.27
CA LEU A 895 -10.35 40.03 -1.71
C LEU A 895 -10.48 40.49 -0.24
N ARG A 896 -9.36 40.68 0.47
CA ARG A 896 -9.34 41.10 1.87
C ARG A 896 -9.99 42.48 2.05
N GLY A 897 -10.76 42.65 3.12
CA GLY A 897 -11.48 43.89 3.47
C GLY A 897 -12.81 44.12 2.73
N LYS A 898 -13.17 43.30 1.75
CA LYS A 898 -14.41 43.42 0.98
C LYS A 898 -15.58 42.69 1.64
N PRO A 899 -16.85 43.11 1.44
CA PRO A 899 -18.00 42.35 1.90
C PRO A 899 -18.06 40.98 1.20
N THR A 900 -18.61 39.96 1.87
CA THR A 900 -18.76 38.59 1.31
C THR A 900 -19.59 38.52 0.03
N SER A 901 -20.39 39.55 -0.29
CA SER A 901 -21.08 39.69 -1.58
C SER A 901 -20.12 39.94 -2.76
N LEU A 902 -18.93 40.50 -2.49
CA LEU A 902 -17.85 40.80 -3.44
C LEU A 902 -18.30 41.57 -4.70
N PRO A 903 -18.90 42.77 -4.57
CA PRO A 903 -19.31 43.57 -5.72
C PRO A 903 -18.09 44.10 -6.50
N GLY A 904 -18.16 44.08 -7.83
CA GLY A 904 -17.13 44.67 -8.71
C GLY A 904 -15.79 43.93 -8.77
N VAL A 905 -15.68 42.72 -8.21
CA VAL A 905 -14.47 41.90 -8.33
C VAL A 905 -14.51 41.09 -9.62
N HIS A 906 -13.58 41.35 -10.53
CA HIS A 906 -13.48 40.63 -11.79
C HIS A 906 -12.66 39.34 -11.66
N ALA A 907 -13.01 38.35 -12.49
CA ALA A 907 -12.27 37.11 -12.65
C ALA A 907 -10.91 37.34 -13.33
N VAL A 908 -9.96 36.44 -13.07
CA VAL A 908 -8.59 36.54 -13.61
C VAL A 908 -8.54 35.92 -15.01
N SER A 909 -8.00 36.66 -15.98
CA SER A 909 -7.79 36.14 -17.34
C SER A 909 -6.80 34.97 -17.31
N GLY A 910 -7.15 33.86 -17.97
CA GLY A 910 -6.36 32.62 -17.94
C GLY A 910 -6.66 31.69 -16.75
N ALA A 911 -7.29 32.18 -15.69
CA ALA A 911 -7.77 31.39 -14.53
C ALA A 911 -9.23 31.74 -14.17
N THR A 912 -10.05 32.02 -15.19
CA THR A 912 -11.38 32.63 -15.05
C THR A 912 -12.35 31.70 -14.32
N VAL A 913 -12.41 30.42 -14.72
CA VAL A 913 -13.28 29.42 -14.07
C VAL A 913 -12.91 29.22 -12.60
N SER A 914 -11.61 29.18 -12.28
CA SER A 914 -11.10 28.99 -10.93
C SER A 914 -11.38 30.21 -10.03
N SER A 915 -11.14 31.42 -10.54
CA SER A 915 -11.44 32.67 -9.79
C SER A 915 -12.94 32.86 -9.56
N GLU A 916 -13.80 32.61 -10.56
CA GLU A 916 -15.25 32.67 -10.41
C GLU A 916 -15.78 31.65 -9.39
N ALA A 917 -15.18 30.45 -9.36
CA ALA A 917 -15.53 29.44 -8.37
C ALA A 917 -15.18 29.91 -6.95
N ILE A 918 -14.00 30.51 -6.75
CA ILE A 918 -13.61 31.08 -5.45
C ILE A 918 -14.55 32.20 -5.02
N LEU A 919 -14.89 33.13 -5.93
CA LEU A 919 -15.86 34.20 -5.66
C LEU A 919 -17.24 33.62 -5.26
N SER A 920 -17.70 32.61 -6.00
CA SER A 920 -18.96 31.92 -5.75
C SER A 920 -18.95 31.19 -4.41
N ALA A 921 -17.82 30.55 -4.05
CA ALA A 921 -17.67 29.85 -2.78
C ALA A 921 -17.76 30.81 -1.59
N VAL A 922 -17.10 31.97 -1.65
CA VAL A 922 -17.20 32.99 -0.60
C VAL A 922 -18.62 33.55 -0.52
N ARG A 923 -19.22 33.93 -1.66
CA ARG A 923 -20.56 34.53 -1.72
C ARG A 923 -21.63 33.59 -1.18
N ILE A 924 -21.69 32.35 -1.68
CA ILE A 924 -22.68 31.34 -1.24
C ILE A 924 -22.48 31.02 0.24
N SER A 925 -21.23 30.89 0.69
CA SER A 925 -20.95 30.57 2.09
C SER A 925 -21.38 31.69 3.02
N GLY A 926 -21.08 32.95 2.67
CA GLY A 926 -21.51 34.12 3.44
C GLY A 926 -23.03 34.29 3.47
N GLN A 927 -23.70 34.14 2.32
CA GLN A 927 -25.16 34.25 2.23
C GLN A 927 -25.88 33.18 3.05
N ARG A 928 -25.47 31.91 2.93
CA ARG A 928 -26.05 30.81 3.72
C ARG A 928 -25.78 30.98 5.21
N PHE A 929 -24.58 31.40 5.58
CA PHE A 929 -24.26 31.69 6.98
C PHE A 929 -25.14 32.81 7.55
N ALA A 930 -25.25 33.94 6.84
CA ALA A 930 -26.04 35.08 7.27
C ALA A 930 -27.56 34.77 7.32
N GLY A 931 -28.08 34.07 6.31
CA GLY A 931 -29.51 33.78 6.18
C GLY A 931 -29.99 32.58 7.02
N GLU A 932 -29.25 31.47 7.01
CA GLU A 932 -29.68 30.22 7.68
C GLU A 932 -29.20 30.13 9.14
N ILE A 933 -28.06 30.75 9.49
CA ILE A 933 -27.49 30.65 10.86
C ILE A 933 -27.71 31.95 11.65
N LEU A 934 -27.30 33.10 11.11
CA LEU A 934 -27.42 34.38 11.82
C LEU A 934 -28.80 35.04 11.70
N GLN A 935 -29.67 34.53 10.83
CA GLN A 935 -31.02 35.06 10.54
C GLN A 935 -31.05 36.57 10.21
N SER A 936 -29.95 37.11 9.68
CA SER A 936 -29.71 38.56 9.55
C SER A 936 -29.47 39.01 8.10
N GLY A 937 -29.85 38.20 7.11
CA GLY A 937 -29.76 38.51 5.69
C GLY A 937 -30.90 37.90 4.86
N PRO A 938 -31.07 38.28 3.58
CA PRO A 938 -32.12 37.75 2.73
C PRO A 938 -32.00 36.22 2.61
N SER A 939 -33.05 35.51 3.03
CA SER A 939 -33.15 34.05 3.12
C SER A 939 -33.39 33.35 1.76
N GLY A 940 -32.96 33.97 0.66
CA GLY A 940 -33.08 33.44 -0.69
C GLY A 940 -31.73 32.97 -1.21
N GLY A 941 -31.49 31.67 -1.25
CA GLY A 941 -30.34 31.11 -1.94
C GLY A 941 -30.45 31.41 -3.43
N GLU A 942 -29.68 32.39 -3.91
CA GLU A 942 -29.53 32.68 -5.34
C GLU A 942 -28.95 31.42 -6.01
N ARG A 943 -29.79 30.67 -6.73
CA ARG A 943 -29.32 29.56 -7.56
C ARG A 943 -28.57 30.18 -8.72
N VAL A 944 -27.24 30.07 -8.68
CA VAL A 944 -26.34 30.50 -9.78
C VAL A 944 -26.91 29.98 -11.11
N ALA A 945 -27.51 30.89 -11.89
CA ALA A 945 -27.88 30.62 -13.27
C ALA A 945 -26.58 30.41 -14.03
N SER A 946 -26.31 29.16 -14.41
CA SER A 946 -25.14 28.80 -15.22
C SER A 946 -25.31 29.39 -16.61
N MET A 947 -24.99 30.67 -16.82
CA MET A 947 -24.92 31.25 -18.16
C MET A 947 -24.05 30.36 -19.07
N THR A 948 -24.50 30.19 -20.31
CA THR A 948 -23.73 29.47 -21.34
C THR A 948 -22.42 30.22 -21.57
N ASP A 949 -21.31 29.64 -21.12
CA ASP A 949 -19.98 30.26 -21.23
C ASP A 949 -19.50 30.24 -22.69
N LYS A 950 -18.73 31.24 -23.11
CA LYS A 950 -18.19 31.43 -24.47
C LYS A 950 -17.48 30.17 -25.01
N VAL A 951 -16.83 29.42 -24.12
CA VAL A 951 -16.15 28.15 -24.45
C VAL A 951 -17.14 27.07 -24.91
N SER A 952 -18.31 26.97 -24.30
CA SER A 952 -19.34 25.98 -24.67
C SER A 952 -19.95 26.29 -26.05
N LEU A 953 -20.20 27.56 -26.34
CA LEU A 953 -20.67 28.03 -27.64
C LEU A 953 -19.63 27.77 -28.73
N TYR A 954 -18.34 27.98 -28.43
CA TYR A 954 -17.24 27.62 -29.32
C TYR A 954 -17.24 26.13 -29.67
N PHE A 955 -17.37 25.24 -28.68
CA PHE A 955 -17.43 23.80 -28.92
C PHE A 955 -18.61 23.40 -29.81
N LEU A 956 -19.78 23.99 -29.58
CA LEU A 956 -20.96 23.76 -30.39
C LEU A 956 -20.74 24.22 -31.85
N ALA A 957 -20.35 25.48 -32.04
CA ALA A 957 -20.19 26.09 -33.36
C ALA A 957 -19.10 25.37 -34.18
N THR A 958 -17.97 25.04 -33.56
CA THR A 958 -16.89 24.32 -34.25
C THR A 958 -17.21 22.86 -34.54
N THR A 959 -18.02 22.20 -33.70
CA THR A 959 -18.53 20.84 -34.01
C THR A 959 -19.42 20.87 -35.24
N ILE A 960 -20.37 21.82 -35.32
CA ILE A 960 -21.24 21.99 -36.49
C ILE A 960 -20.40 22.30 -37.75
N LEU A 961 -19.44 23.22 -37.64
CA LEU A 961 -18.55 23.58 -38.73
C LEU A 961 -17.68 22.39 -39.18
N ALA A 962 -17.20 21.55 -38.25
CA ALA A 962 -16.46 20.34 -38.55
C ALA A 962 -17.32 19.34 -39.33
N PHE A 963 -18.58 19.13 -38.94
CA PHE A 963 -19.51 18.30 -39.71
C PHE A 963 -19.77 18.87 -41.11
N ALA A 964 -20.05 20.17 -41.23
CA ALA A 964 -20.23 20.81 -42.53
C ALA A 964 -18.99 20.62 -43.43
N ALA A 965 -17.79 20.85 -42.90
CA ALA A 965 -16.54 20.66 -43.63
C ALA A 965 -16.28 19.20 -44.04
N MET A 966 -16.63 18.22 -43.18
CA MET A 966 -16.51 16.79 -43.47
C MET A 966 -17.36 16.38 -44.68
N TRP A 967 -18.61 16.86 -44.74
CA TRP A 967 -19.55 16.50 -45.80
C TRP A 967 -19.32 17.27 -47.10
N MET A 968 -18.86 18.52 -47.02
CA MET A 968 -18.52 19.32 -48.21
C MET A 968 -17.29 18.77 -48.94
N GLY A 969 -16.36 18.09 -48.24
CA GLY A 969 -15.19 17.44 -48.83
C GLY A 969 -14.15 18.38 -49.47
N ARG A 970 -14.32 19.71 -49.36
CA ARG A 970 -13.44 20.73 -49.99
C ARG A 970 -12.23 21.03 -49.09
N ALA A 971 -11.06 21.23 -49.70
CA ALA A 971 -9.82 21.52 -48.98
C ALA A 971 -9.91 22.82 -48.14
N TRP A 972 -10.55 23.87 -48.69
CA TRP A 972 -10.77 25.16 -48.04
C TRP A 972 -11.64 25.08 -46.78
N GLY A 973 -12.70 24.25 -46.78
CA GLY A 973 -13.57 24.10 -45.60
C GLY A 973 -12.82 23.54 -44.39
N ARG A 974 -11.89 22.60 -44.61
CA ARG A 974 -11.01 22.12 -43.55
C ARG A 974 -10.00 23.16 -43.09
N LEU A 975 -9.41 23.94 -44.02
CA LEU A 975 -8.49 25.01 -43.65
C LEU A 975 -9.17 26.04 -42.74
N LEU A 976 -10.41 26.44 -43.08
CA LEU A 976 -11.22 27.34 -42.26
C LEU A 976 -11.42 26.80 -40.83
N VAL A 977 -11.82 25.53 -40.69
CA VAL A 977 -11.99 24.90 -39.36
C VAL A 977 -10.69 24.91 -38.55
N LEU A 978 -9.54 24.61 -39.18
CA LEU A 978 -8.25 24.61 -38.48
C LEU A 978 -7.83 26.01 -38.03
N VAL A 979 -8.05 27.03 -38.87
CA VAL A 979 -7.76 28.43 -38.51
C VAL A 979 -8.66 28.88 -37.36
N VAL A 980 -9.96 28.60 -37.41
CA VAL A 980 -10.89 28.91 -36.32
C VAL A 980 -10.50 28.16 -35.04
N ALA A 981 -10.18 26.87 -35.12
CA ALA A 981 -9.77 26.09 -33.96
C ALA A 981 -8.48 26.61 -33.30
N PHE A 982 -7.51 27.05 -34.11
CA PHE A 982 -6.26 27.61 -33.59
C PHE A 982 -6.44 28.99 -32.95
N PHE A 983 -7.04 29.95 -33.66
CA PHE A 983 -7.15 31.33 -33.17
C PHE A 983 -8.25 31.48 -32.12
N LEU A 984 -9.48 31.01 -32.41
CA LEU A 984 -10.60 31.17 -31.47
C LEU A 984 -10.48 30.17 -30.32
N GLY A 985 -10.17 28.92 -30.60
CA GLY A 985 -10.04 27.87 -29.58
C GLY A 985 -8.77 27.95 -28.76
N GLY A 986 -7.61 28.15 -29.40
CA GLY A 986 -6.31 28.20 -28.73
C GLY A 986 -6.00 29.57 -28.15
N VAL A 987 -5.85 30.58 -29.01
CA VAL A 987 -5.33 31.92 -28.63
C VAL A 987 -6.33 32.72 -27.80
N LEU A 988 -7.61 32.75 -28.19
CA LEU A 988 -8.61 33.60 -27.53
C LEU A 988 -9.25 32.95 -26.30
N LEU A 989 -9.63 31.67 -26.40
CA LEU A 989 -10.42 30.99 -25.36
C LEU A 989 -9.62 30.01 -24.49
N ASN A 990 -8.38 29.68 -24.86
CA ASN A 990 -7.57 28.62 -24.22
C ASN A 990 -8.37 27.31 -23.97
N ALA A 991 -9.21 26.93 -24.93
CA ALA A 991 -10.13 25.79 -24.86
C ALA A 991 -9.43 24.48 -25.27
N GLN A 992 -8.32 24.15 -24.59
CA GLN A 992 -7.49 22.99 -24.91
C GLN A 992 -7.77 21.80 -23.97
N TYR A 993 -8.17 20.66 -24.55
CA TYR A 993 -8.25 19.37 -23.85
C TYR A 993 -6.85 18.75 -23.66
N SER A 994 -6.52 18.36 -22.42
CA SER A 994 -5.22 17.87 -21.95
C SER A 994 -5.37 16.70 -20.96
N THR A 995 -4.27 16.25 -20.36
CA THR A 995 -4.29 15.22 -19.29
C THR A 995 -5.06 15.65 -18.04
N GLU A 996 -5.19 16.95 -17.77
CA GLU A 996 -5.91 17.50 -16.61
C GLU A 996 -7.39 17.12 -16.60
N GLN A 997 -8.05 17.20 -17.77
CA GLN A 997 -9.47 16.83 -17.86
C GLN A 997 -9.67 15.32 -17.83
N ILE A 998 -8.69 14.53 -18.30
CA ILE A 998 -8.72 13.07 -18.17
C ILE A 998 -8.58 12.68 -16.69
N ALA A 999 -7.63 13.28 -15.97
CA ALA A 999 -7.43 13.04 -14.55
C ALA A 999 -8.66 13.46 -13.72
N THR A 1000 -9.29 14.58 -14.05
CA THR A 1000 -10.52 15.06 -13.40
C THR A 1000 -11.69 14.11 -13.64
N LEU A 1001 -11.89 13.66 -14.88
CA LEU A 1001 -12.91 12.68 -15.22
C LEU A 1001 -12.70 11.35 -14.46
N LEU A 1002 -11.48 10.84 -14.47
CA LEU A 1002 -11.13 9.58 -13.82
C LEU A 1002 -11.09 9.68 -12.29
N SER A 1003 -11.02 10.89 -11.72
CA SER A 1003 -11.12 11.12 -10.26
C SER A 1003 -12.55 11.17 -9.75
N PHE A 1004 -13.55 11.06 -10.65
CA PHE A 1004 -14.97 11.27 -10.34
C PHE A 1004 -15.31 12.68 -9.81
N ASP A 1005 -14.42 13.65 -10.01
CA ASP A 1005 -14.61 15.07 -9.68
C ASP A 1005 -15.21 15.84 -10.86
N VAL A 1006 -16.26 15.28 -11.46
CA VAL A 1006 -16.86 15.84 -12.67
C VAL A 1006 -17.47 17.23 -12.36
N PRO A 1007 -17.24 18.24 -13.23
CA PRO A 1007 -17.92 19.53 -13.11
C PRO A 1007 -19.45 19.37 -13.10
N ARG A 1008 -20.15 20.36 -12.52
CA ARG A 1008 -21.61 20.36 -12.49
C ARG A 1008 -22.19 20.19 -13.91
N PRO A 1009 -23.19 19.31 -14.12
CA PRO A 1009 -23.84 19.17 -15.41
C PRO A 1009 -24.43 20.49 -15.90
N GLY A 1010 -23.97 20.97 -17.05
CA GLY A 1010 -24.43 22.24 -17.65
C GLY A 1010 -23.60 22.65 -18.87
N PRO A 1011 -24.01 23.70 -19.61
CA PRO A 1011 -23.28 24.21 -20.76
C PRO A 1011 -22.08 25.08 -20.33
N THR A 1012 -21.20 24.54 -19.49
CA THR A 1012 -19.96 25.22 -19.06
C THR A 1012 -18.76 24.70 -19.85
N GLY A 1013 -17.75 25.54 -20.05
CA GLY A 1013 -16.52 25.14 -20.76
C GLY A 1013 -15.83 23.93 -20.13
N SER A 1014 -15.75 23.89 -18.79
CA SER A 1014 -15.17 22.78 -18.03
C SER A 1014 -15.95 21.48 -18.18
N PHE A 1015 -17.29 21.52 -18.17
CA PHE A 1015 -18.12 20.34 -18.43
C PHE A 1015 -17.97 19.84 -19.87
N MET A 1016 -17.95 20.74 -20.85
CA MET A 1016 -17.76 20.38 -22.26
C MET A 1016 -16.39 19.75 -22.50
N LEU A 1017 -15.33 20.25 -21.86
CA LEU A 1017 -14.02 19.63 -21.92
C LEU A 1017 -13.98 18.27 -21.20
N ALA A 1018 -14.43 18.19 -19.95
CA ALA A 1018 -14.33 16.98 -19.14
C ALA A 1018 -15.23 15.82 -19.61
N ILE A 1019 -16.45 16.14 -20.10
CA ILE A 1019 -17.47 15.14 -20.50
C ILE A 1019 -17.82 15.25 -21.99
N GLY A 1020 -18.05 16.46 -22.49
CA GLY A 1020 -18.48 16.68 -23.88
C GLY A 1020 -17.50 16.11 -24.92
N VAL A 1021 -16.20 16.34 -24.75
CA VAL A 1021 -15.15 15.84 -25.66
C VAL A 1021 -15.06 14.29 -25.64
N PRO A 1022 -15.00 13.60 -24.48
CA PRO A 1022 -15.09 12.14 -24.44
C PRO A 1022 -16.38 11.58 -25.06
N VAL A 1023 -17.53 12.20 -24.80
CA VAL A 1023 -18.82 11.79 -25.39
C VAL A 1023 -18.79 11.92 -26.91
N LEU A 1024 -18.25 13.03 -27.43
CA LEU A 1024 -18.05 13.21 -28.87
C LEU A 1024 -17.17 12.09 -29.46
N GLY A 1025 -16.13 11.70 -28.73
CA GLY A 1025 -15.28 10.55 -29.01
C GLY A 1025 -16.04 9.22 -29.10
N LEU A 1026 -16.89 8.93 -28.12
CA LEU A 1026 -17.71 7.72 -28.04
C LEU A 1026 -18.77 7.64 -29.15
N LEU A 1027 -19.31 8.78 -29.58
CA LEU A 1027 -20.33 8.84 -30.63
C LEU A 1027 -19.72 8.75 -32.04
N PHE A 1028 -18.75 9.60 -32.35
CA PHE A 1028 -18.26 9.83 -33.73
C PHE A 1028 -16.81 9.38 -33.98
N GLY A 1029 -16.11 8.93 -32.94
CA GLY A 1029 -14.66 8.69 -32.97
C GLY A 1029 -13.88 9.96 -32.63
N ASN A 1030 -12.55 9.92 -32.78
CA ASN A 1030 -11.64 11.00 -32.39
C ASN A 1030 -11.72 12.26 -33.28
N LEU A 1031 -12.92 12.85 -33.37
CA LEU A 1031 -13.25 14.07 -34.12
C LEU A 1031 -12.55 15.30 -33.51
N TYR A 1032 -12.41 15.33 -32.19
CA TYR A 1032 -11.73 16.41 -31.48
C TYR A 1032 -10.29 16.58 -31.97
N CYS A 1033 -9.45 15.53 -31.92
CA CYS A 1033 -8.09 15.64 -32.45
C CYS A 1033 -8.07 15.90 -33.97
N GLY A 1034 -9.08 15.45 -34.72
CA GLY A 1034 -9.18 15.63 -36.16
C GLY A 1034 -9.42 17.08 -36.61
N TYR A 1035 -10.29 17.81 -35.91
CA TYR A 1035 -10.83 19.11 -36.33
C TYR A 1035 -10.86 20.19 -35.23
N LEU A 1036 -11.19 19.86 -33.98
CA LEU A 1036 -11.48 20.86 -32.94
C LEU A 1036 -10.25 21.23 -32.08
N CYS A 1037 -9.24 20.37 -32.02
CA CYS A 1037 -8.06 20.55 -31.17
C CYS A 1037 -7.17 21.70 -31.66
N PRO A 1038 -6.99 22.78 -30.86
CA PRO A 1038 -6.16 23.94 -31.25
C PRO A 1038 -4.69 23.57 -31.52
N PHE A 1039 -4.07 22.76 -30.66
CA PHE A 1039 -2.68 22.31 -30.87
C PHE A 1039 -2.52 21.36 -32.06
N GLY A 1040 -3.57 20.56 -32.36
CA GLY A 1040 -3.60 19.72 -33.55
C GLY A 1040 -3.73 20.54 -34.83
N ALA A 1041 -4.46 21.66 -34.77
CA ALA A 1041 -4.55 22.63 -35.86
C ALA A 1041 -3.22 23.35 -36.08
N ALA A 1042 -2.54 23.81 -35.03
CA ALA A 1042 -1.21 24.43 -35.12
C ALA A 1042 -0.20 23.55 -35.88
N GLN A 1043 -0.09 22.28 -35.48
CA GLN A 1043 0.82 21.32 -36.13
C GLN A 1043 0.48 21.06 -37.60
N GLU A 1044 -0.81 21.10 -37.98
CA GLU A 1044 -1.21 20.91 -39.37
C GLU A 1044 -1.03 22.17 -40.21
N LEU A 1045 -1.30 23.35 -39.64
CA LEU A 1045 -1.09 24.65 -40.27
C LEU A 1045 0.38 24.87 -40.62
N VAL A 1046 1.29 24.64 -39.66
CA VAL A 1046 2.75 24.67 -39.88
C VAL A 1046 3.18 23.67 -40.95
N GLY A 1047 2.52 22.51 -41.02
CA GLY A 1047 2.75 21.55 -42.09
C GLY A 1047 2.50 22.09 -43.49
N TYR A 1048 1.56 23.02 -43.70
CA TYR A 1048 1.31 23.59 -45.03
C TYR A 1048 2.46 24.49 -45.55
N LEU A 1049 3.43 24.86 -44.71
CA LEU A 1049 4.58 25.67 -45.10
C LEU A 1049 5.60 24.92 -45.99
N VAL A 1050 5.63 23.58 -45.95
CA VAL A 1050 6.57 22.76 -46.74
C VAL A 1050 5.83 21.88 -47.74
N ALA A 1051 6.30 21.91 -49.00
CA ALA A 1051 5.75 21.12 -50.10
C ALA A 1051 5.77 19.61 -49.80
N GLN A 1052 4.68 18.92 -50.13
CA GLN A 1052 4.50 17.49 -49.84
C GLN A 1052 5.60 16.57 -50.41
N ARG A 1053 6.29 17.00 -51.48
CA ARG A 1053 7.37 16.23 -52.13
C ARG A 1053 8.65 16.11 -51.30
N LEU A 1054 8.89 17.06 -50.38
CA LEU A 1054 10.10 17.10 -49.55
C LEU A 1054 9.97 16.29 -48.25
N ARG A 1055 8.85 15.60 -48.05
CA ARG A 1055 8.57 14.88 -46.80
C ARG A 1055 9.05 13.43 -46.87
N PRO A 1056 9.80 12.94 -45.86
CA PRO A 1056 10.21 11.54 -45.81
C PRO A 1056 8.99 10.62 -45.65
N ARG A 1057 9.01 9.45 -46.33
CA ARG A 1057 8.02 8.38 -46.16
C ARG A 1057 8.54 7.31 -45.20
N PRO A 1058 8.25 7.40 -43.88
CA PRO A 1058 8.71 6.41 -42.91
C PRO A 1058 8.12 5.01 -43.14
N ALA A 1059 8.92 3.97 -42.82
CA ALA A 1059 8.52 2.57 -42.94
C ALA A 1059 7.35 2.21 -42.00
N ARG A 1060 6.42 1.37 -42.46
CA ARG A 1060 5.15 1.08 -41.74
C ARG A 1060 5.31 0.33 -40.41
N ALA A 1061 6.27 -0.59 -40.32
CA ALA A 1061 6.51 -1.40 -39.11
C ALA A 1061 6.98 -0.58 -37.89
N PRO A 1062 8.07 0.22 -37.95
CA PRO A 1062 8.51 1.06 -36.83
C PRO A 1062 7.46 2.10 -36.43
N MET A 1063 6.71 2.63 -37.40
CA MET A 1063 5.59 3.54 -37.14
C MET A 1063 4.43 2.90 -36.34
N ARG A 1064 4.21 1.59 -36.44
CA ARG A 1064 3.18 0.91 -35.65
C ARG A 1064 3.63 0.75 -34.20
N ALA A 1065 4.89 0.40 -33.96
CA ALA A 1065 5.46 0.33 -32.61
C ALA A 1065 5.51 1.72 -31.93
N ALA A 1066 5.94 2.76 -32.66
CA ALA A 1066 6.01 4.13 -32.13
C ALA A 1066 4.64 4.69 -31.72
N ARG A 1067 3.54 4.24 -32.34
CA ARG A 1067 2.17 4.65 -31.93
C ARG A 1067 1.75 4.08 -30.58
N PHE A 1068 2.42 3.04 -30.06
CA PHE A 1068 2.16 2.54 -28.71
C PHE A 1068 2.67 3.51 -27.63
N ILE A 1069 3.69 4.33 -27.95
CA ILE A 1069 4.35 5.24 -27.01
C ILE A 1069 3.35 6.21 -26.37
N LYS A 1070 2.43 6.82 -27.13
CA LYS A 1070 1.42 7.74 -26.56
C LYS A 1070 0.53 7.08 -25.48
N TYR A 1071 0.28 5.76 -25.56
CA TYR A 1071 -0.48 5.03 -24.55
C TYR A 1071 0.38 4.76 -23.30
N LEU A 1072 1.68 4.52 -23.47
CA LEU A 1072 2.63 4.45 -22.36
C LEU A 1072 2.76 5.81 -21.66
N VAL A 1073 2.87 6.91 -22.41
CA VAL A 1073 2.90 8.28 -21.87
C VAL A 1073 1.61 8.57 -21.08
N LEU A 1074 0.44 8.24 -21.64
CA LEU A 1074 -0.83 8.37 -20.93
C LEU A 1074 -0.82 7.56 -19.62
N ALA A 1075 -0.37 6.31 -19.67
CA ALA A 1075 -0.29 5.45 -18.48
C ALA A 1075 0.65 6.02 -17.41
N VAL A 1076 1.82 6.55 -17.79
CA VAL A 1076 2.77 7.18 -16.86
C VAL A 1076 2.16 8.40 -16.18
N PHE A 1077 1.52 9.30 -16.93
CA PHE A 1077 0.84 10.46 -16.35
C PHE A 1077 -0.28 10.06 -15.39
N LEU A 1078 -1.13 9.11 -15.79
CA LEU A 1078 -2.23 8.64 -14.94
C LEU A 1078 -1.72 7.93 -13.68
N ILE A 1079 -0.77 7.00 -13.82
CA ILE A 1079 -0.20 6.30 -12.66
C ILE A 1079 0.48 7.30 -11.73
N GLY A 1080 1.31 8.20 -12.24
CA GLY A 1080 1.98 9.22 -11.43
C GLY A 1080 0.98 10.10 -10.67
N PHE A 1081 -0.02 10.65 -11.36
CA PHE A 1081 -1.06 11.47 -10.74
C PHE A 1081 -1.87 10.70 -9.69
N PHE A 1082 -2.33 9.48 -9.99
CA PHE A 1082 -3.16 8.73 -9.04
C PHE A 1082 -2.36 8.11 -7.89
N VAL A 1083 -1.05 7.87 -8.02
CA VAL A 1083 -0.21 7.45 -6.90
C VAL A 1083 0.10 8.62 -5.96
N ALA A 1084 0.48 9.78 -6.50
CA ALA A 1084 0.85 10.93 -5.67
C ALA A 1084 -0.34 11.81 -5.24
N ARG A 1085 -1.45 11.76 -5.97
CA ARG A 1085 -2.57 12.71 -5.90
C ARG A 1085 -2.14 14.18 -6.01
N ASP A 1086 -1.10 14.42 -6.81
CA ASP A 1086 -0.54 15.75 -7.07
C ASP A 1086 -0.67 16.09 -8.56
N ARG A 1087 -1.39 17.17 -8.88
CA ARG A 1087 -1.59 17.67 -10.25
C ARG A 1087 -0.31 18.22 -10.88
N ARG A 1088 0.73 18.55 -10.09
CA ARG A 1088 2.04 18.99 -10.62
C ARG A 1088 2.67 17.95 -11.54
N ILE A 1089 2.37 16.66 -11.34
CA ILE A 1089 2.83 15.57 -12.21
C ILE A 1089 2.27 15.68 -13.64
N LEU A 1090 1.11 16.33 -13.81
CA LEU A 1090 0.50 16.57 -15.11
C LEU A 1090 1.04 17.84 -15.80
N GLY A 1091 1.71 18.72 -15.06
CA GLY A 1091 2.26 19.99 -15.56
C GLY A 1091 3.21 19.87 -16.76
N PRO A 1092 4.05 18.81 -16.89
CA PRO A 1092 4.87 18.59 -18.07
C PRO A 1092 4.10 18.25 -19.36
N ASP A 1093 2.77 18.07 -19.34
CA ASP A 1093 1.97 17.98 -20.57
C ASP A 1093 1.91 19.38 -21.23
N PRO A 1094 2.55 19.58 -22.41
CA PRO A 1094 2.55 20.88 -23.07
C PRO A 1094 1.14 21.39 -23.39
N LEU A 1095 0.14 20.51 -23.50
CA LEU A 1095 -1.24 20.91 -23.75
C LEU A 1095 -1.89 21.70 -22.60
N THR A 1096 -1.33 21.64 -21.39
CA THR A 1096 -1.85 22.36 -20.21
C THR A 1096 -1.47 23.85 -20.21
N SER A 1097 -0.34 24.20 -20.83
CA SER A 1097 0.28 25.52 -20.70
C SER A 1097 0.66 26.18 -22.03
N VAL A 1098 0.56 25.51 -23.17
CA VAL A 1098 0.96 26.05 -24.49
C VAL A 1098 0.24 27.35 -24.88
N PHE A 1099 -1.00 27.55 -24.44
CA PHE A 1099 -1.77 28.79 -24.69
C PHE A 1099 -1.96 29.65 -23.43
N ALA A 1100 -1.31 29.31 -22.32
CA ALA A 1100 -1.29 30.13 -21.10
C ALA A 1100 -0.09 31.09 -21.19
N LEU A 1101 -0.34 32.38 -21.42
CA LEU A 1101 0.63 33.36 -21.91
C LEU A 1101 1.53 34.16 -20.90
N PRO A 1102 1.73 33.87 -19.60
CA PRO A 1102 2.68 34.67 -18.82
C PRO A 1102 4.11 34.22 -19.07
N VAL A 1103 4.83 34.94 -19.94
CA VAL A 1103 6.28 34.81 -20.21
C VAL A 1103 7.06 35.49 -19.07
N GLN A 1104 7.01 34.94 -17.86
CA GLN A 1104 7.73 35.51 -16.71
C GLN A 1104 8.52 34.49 -15.88
N SER A 1105 8.26 33.19 -15.99
CA SER A 1105 8.95 32.15 -15.19
C SER A 1105 9.94 31.31 -16.02
N ARG A 1106 10.99 30.79 -15.38
CA ARG A 1106 11.99 29.88 -15.99
C ARG A 1106 11.34 28.64 -16.62
N MET A 1107 10.19 28.23 -16.11
CA MET A 1107 9.39 27.11 -16.63
C MET A 1107 8.68 27.44 -17.96
N SER A 1108 8.26 28.69 -18.16
CA SER A 1108 7.60 29.14 -19.41
C SER A 1108 8.53 29.02 -20.63
N VAL A 1109 9.83 29.26 -20.43
CA VAL A 1109 10.88 29.15 -21.47
C VAL A 1109 11.09 27.71 -21.90
N LEU A 1110 11.12 26.77 -20.95
CA LEU A 1110 11.29 25.34 -21.24
C LEU A 1110 10.09 24.77 -22.02
N THR A 1111 8.88 25.19 -21.65
CA THR A 1111 7.65 24.83 -22.37
C THR A 1111 7.66 25.36 -23.80
N LEU A 1112 8.02 26.64 -24.01
CA LEU A 1112 8.13 27.24 -25.34
C LEU A 1112 9.18 26.55 -26.22
N ALA A 1113 10.34 26.21 -25.66
CA ALA A 1113 11.37 25.45 -26.36
C ALA A 1113 10.87 24.07 -26.79
N THR A 1114 10.18 23.36 -25.88
CA THR A 1114 9.61 22.04 -26.15
C THR A 1114 8.54 22.11 -27.25
N VAL A 1115 7.63 23.09 -27.18
CA VAL A 1115 6.62 23.35 -28.21
C VAL A 1115 7.26 23.70 -29.56
N GLY A 1116 8.31 24.54 -29.56
CA GLY A 1116 9.07 24.91 -30.75
C GLY A 1116 9.70 23.69 -31.44
N VAL A 1117 10.33 22.78 -30.67
CA VAL A 1117 10.87 21.52 -31.20
C VAL A 1117 9.76 20.64 -31.77
N ILE A 1118 8.63 20.51 -31.06
CA ILE A 1118 7.48 19.71 -31.52
C ILE A 1118 6.92 20.25 -32.85
N LEU A 1119 6.75 21.56 -32.97
CA LEU A 1119 6.27 22.21 -34.19
C LEU A 1119 7.30 22.07 -35.33
N GLY A 1120 8.59 22.21 -35.03
CA GLY A 1120 9.69 21.99 -35.99
C GLY A 1120 9.70 20.56 -36.55
N VAL A 1121 9.60 19.55 -35.69
CA VAL A 1121 9.49 18.14 -36.11
C VAL A 1121 8.18 17.90 -36.88
N SER A 1122 7.11 18.60 -36.55
CA SER A 1122 5.81 18.49 -37.23
C SER A 1122 5.82 19.01 -38.68
N ILE A 1123 6.81 19.82 -39.07
CA ILE A 1123 7.04 20.22 -40.46
C ILE A 1123 7.41 19.00 -41.32
N LEU A 1124 8.31 18.14 -40.81
CA LEU A 1124 8.78 16.94 -41.49
C LEU A 1124 7.82 15.75 -41.31
N HIS A 1125 7.27 15.60 -40.10
CA HIS A 1125 6.33 14.55 -39.73
C HIS A 1125 5.00 15.14 -39.27
N LEU A 1126 4.06 15.34 -40.20
CA LEU A 1126 2.78 16.00 -39.93
C LEU A 1126 2.05 15.43 -38.70
N ARG A 1127 1.67 16.33 -37.77
CA ARG A 1127 1.00 15.99 -36.49
C ARG A 1127 1.80 14.99 -35.63
N PHE A 1128 3.11 15.19 -35.54
CA PHE A 1128 4.03 14.30 -34.83
C PHE A 1128 3.58 14.03 -33.39
N TRP A 1129 3.27 15.07 -32.62
CA TRP A 1129 2.85 14.95 -31.22
C TRP A 1129 1.57 14.15 -31.08
N CYS A 1130 0.52 14.53 -31.81
CA CYS A 1130 -0.79 13.87 -31.78
C CYS A 1130 -0.72 12.37 -32.11
N ARG A 1131 0.30 11.95 -32.86
CA ARG A 1131 0.45 10.59 -33.33
C ARG A 1131 1.24 9.69 -32.37
N TYR A 1132 2.29 10.21 -31.75
CA TYR A 1132 3.27 9.38 -31.04
C TYR A 1132 3.43 9.70 -29.55
N LEU A 1133 3.10 10.91 -29.11
CA LEU A 1133 3.40 11.35 -27.73
C LEU A 1133 2.16 11.87 -26.97
N CYS A 1134 1.13 12.34 -27.67
CA CYS A 1134 -0.02 13.02 -27.08
C CYS A 1134 -0.89 12.09 -26.20
N PRO A 1135 -0.90 12.26 -24.86
CA PRO A 1135 -1.71 11.43 -23.97
C PRO A 1135 -3.21 11.68 -24.15
N ALA A 1136 -3.63 12.93 -24.39
CA ALA A 1136 -5.02 13.28 -24.69
C ALA A 1136 -5.52 12.60 -25.97
N GLY A 1137 -4.68 12.57 -27.01
CA GLY A 1137 -4.97 11.85 -28.25
C GLY A 1137 -5.02 10.34 -28.06
N ALA A 1138 -4.18 9.77 -27.18
CA ALA A 1138 -4.23 8.35 -26.81
C ALA A 1138 -5.55 7.98 -26.14
N PHE A 1139 -5.99 8.76 -25.14
CA PHE A 1139 -7.25 8.54 -24.43
C PHE A 1139 -8.46 8.55 -25.38
N LEU A 1140 -8.58 9.59 -26.21
CA LEU A 1140 -9.67 9.68 -27.20
C LEU A 1140 -9.59 8.59 -28.29
N SER A 1141 -8.39 8.07 -28.58
CA SER A 1141 -8.21 6.93 -29.50
C SER A 1141 -8.76 5.63 -28.91
N LEU A 1142 -8.71 5.42 -27.58
CA LEU A 1142 -9.32 4.25 -26.94
C LEU A 1142 -10.84 4.20 -27.13
N LEU A 1143 -11.49 5.36 -27.17
CA LEU A 1143 -12.95 5.50 -27.38
C LEU A 1143 -13.39 5.12 -28.81
N ASN A 1144 -12.45 5.07 -29.77
CA ASN A 1144 -12.74 4.65 -31.14
C ASN A 1144 -13.24 3.20 -31.26
N ARG A 1145 -13.12 2.36 -30.23
CA ARG A 1145 -13.66 0.98 -30.28
C ARG A 1145 -15.19 0.95 -30.27
N VAL A 1146 -15.83 1.86 -29.53
CA VAL A 1146 -17.28 1.79 -29.23
C VAL A 1146 -18.13 2.48 -30.30
N ARG A 1147 -17.74 3.68 -30.76
CA ARG A 1147 -18.36 4.47 -31.86
C ARG A 1147 -19.82 4.11 -32.19
N LEU A 1148 -20.74 4.56 -31.33
CA LEU A 1148 -22.17 4.24 -31.44
C LEU A 1148 -22.78 4.72 -32.76
N LEU A 1149 -22.34 5.88 -33.27
CA LEU A 1149 -22.91 6.54 -34.45
C LEU A 1149 -21.98 6.47 -35.67
N ARG A 1150 -21.28 5.35 -35.86
CA ARG A 1150 -20.33 5.16 -36.99
C ARG A 1150 -20.92 5.42 -38.39
N ARG A 1151 -22.24 5.31 -38.56
CA ARG A 1151 -22.95 5.54 -39.83
C ARG A 1151 -23.09 7.03 -40.20
N LEU A 1152 -22.94 7.93 -39.22
CA LEU A 1152 -23.10 9.38 -39.41
C LEU A 1152 -21.82 10.08 -39.90
N VAL A 1153 -20.69 9.35 -39.96
CA VAL A 1153 -19.39 9.89 -40.37
C VAL A 1153 -18.94 9.21 -41.67
N PRO A 1154 -18.35 9.94 -42.64
CA PRO A 1154 -17.86 9.36 -43.88
C PRO A 1154 -16.86 8.21 -43.66
N ALA A 1155 -16.98 7.15 -44.46
CA ALA A 1155 -16.17 5.93 -44.37
C ALA A 1155 -14.68 6.19 -44.66
N LYS A 1156 -13.79 5.65 -43.83
CA LYS A 1156 -12.34 5.92 -43.94
C LYS A 1156 -11.67 4.95 -44.93
N SER A 1157 -10.90 5.50 -45.87
CA SER A 1157 -10.08 4.73 -46.82
C SER A 1157 -8.66 4.50 -46.29
N PHE A 1158 -8.45 3.42 -45.53
CA PHE A 1158 -7.15 3.12 -44.91
C PHE A 1158 -6.02 2.88 -45.93
N GLY A 1159 -6.32 2.37 -47.13
CA GLY A 1159 -5.33 2.16 -48.19
C GLY A 1159 -4.67 3.45 -48.72
N ARG A 1160 -5.30 4.62 -48.50
CA ARG A 1160 -4.79 5.95 -48.88
C ARG A 1160 -4.44 6.81 -47.67
N CYS A 1161 -4.29 6.21 -46.49
CA CYS A 1161 -3.96 6.95 -45.29
C CYS A 1161 -2.51 7.47 -45.35
N GLU A 1162 -2.34 8.80 -45.42
CA GLU A 1162 -1.02 9.45 -45.36
C GLU A 1162 -0.26 9.14 -44.06
N PHE A 1163 -0.95 8.66 -43.02
CA PHE A 1163 -0.35 8.23 -41.76
C PHE A 1163 -0.04 6.73 -41.69
N GLY A 1164 -0.28 5.98 -42.76
CA GLY A 1164 0.03 4.54 -42.84
C GLY A 1164 -0.82 3.64 -41.94
N LEU A 1165 -2.04 4.08 -41.59
CA LEU A 1165 -3.00 3.25 -40.83
C LEU A 1165 -3.61 2.18 -41.75
N THR A 1166 -3.69 0.95 -41.26
CA THR A 1166 -4.42 -0.16 -41.89
C THR A 1166 -5.78 -0.36 -41.22
N ALA A 1167 -6.67 -1.18 -41.80
CA ALA A 1167 -7.97 -1.50 -41.19
C ALA A 1167 -7.83 -2.15 -39.79
N SER A 1168 -6.74 -2.89 -39.55
CA SER A 1168 -6.38 -3.44 -38.25
C SER A 1168 -6.03 -2.39 -37.20
N ASP A 1169 -5.64 -1.19 -37.63
CA ASP A 1169 -5.11 -0.13 -36.77
C ASP A 1169 -6.11 1.03 -36.60
N HIS A 1170 -7.40 0.77 -36.83
CA HIS A 1170 -8.45 1.79 -36.85
C HIS A 1170 -8.65 2.51 -35.50
N LEU A 1171 -8.20 1.92 -34.39
CA LEU A 1171 -8.18 2.56 -33.06
C LEU A 1171 -7.35 3.84 -33.07
N ASP A 1172 -6.24 3.90 -33.82
CA ASP A 1172 -5.38 5.07 -33.90
C ASP A 1172 -5.85 6.13 -34.91
N CYS A 1173 -7.03 5.96 -35.51
CA CYS A 1173 -7.56 6.92 -36.47
C CYS A 1173 -7.89 8.25 -35.78
N LEU A 1174 -7.31 9.35 -36.28
CA LEU A 1174 -7.60 10.72 -35.84
C LEU A 1174 -8.82 11.35 -36.53
N TYR A 1175 -9.54 10.61 -37.38
CA TYR A 1175 -10.71 11.10 -38.12
C TYR A 1175 -10.51 12.40 -38.91
N CYS A 1176 -9.29 12.65 -39.40
CA CYS A 1176 -8.94 13.87 -40.13
C CYS A 1176 -9.43 13.96 -41.59
N ASP A 1177 -10.03 12.89 -42.12
CA ASP A 1177 -10.53 12.76 -43.51
C ASP A 1177 -9.57 13.02 -44.68
N ARG A 1178 -8.27 13.16 -44.41
CA ARG A 1178 -7.28 13.36 -45.48
C ARG A 1178 -7.21 12.19 -46.47
N CYS A 1179 -7.55 10.97 -46.02
CA CYS A 1179 -7.63 9.80 -46.89
C CYS A 1179 -8.80 9.81 -47.90
N GLN A 1180 -9.72 10.78 -47.79
CA GLN A 1180 -10.87 10.94 -48.68
C GLN A 1180 -10.67 12.04 -49.73
N ARG A 1181 -9.66 12.91 -49.55
CA ARG A 1181 -9.36 14.01 -50.47
C ARG A 1181 -8.90 13.45 -51.82
N GLY A 1182 -9.56 13.86 -52.90
CA GLY A 1182 -9.26 13.43 -54.28
C GLY A 1182 -10.18 12.34 -54.86
N ARG A 1183 -11.21 11.87 -54.14
CA ARG A 1183 -12.36 11.23 -54.81
C ARG A 1183 -13.17 12.32 -55.51
N ARG A 1184 -13.25 12.29 -56.84
CA ARG A 1184 -14.48 12.73 -57.50
C ARG A 1184 -15.55 11.75 -57.01
N PHE A 1185 -16.51 12.21 -56.22
CA PHE A 1185 -17.71 11.42 -55.99
C PHE A 1185 -18.35 11.23 -57.37
N GLU A 1186 -18.35 10.01 -57.90
CA GLU A 1186 -19.13 9.74 -59.10
C GLU A 1186 -20.59 10.03 -58.77
N VAL A 1187 -21.21 10.86 -59.60
CA VAL A 1187 -22.57 11.37 -59.42
C VAL A 1187 -23.61 10.24 -59.38
N SER A 1188 -23.25 9.02 -59.80
CA SER A 1188 -24.08 7.81 -59.70
C SER A 1188 -24.28 7.31 -58.26
N GLU A 1189 -23.29 7.42 -57.36
CA GLU A 1189 -23.45 7.04 -55.94
C GLU A 1189 -24.24 8.08 -55.12
N LEU A 1190 -24.30 9.33 -55.59
CA LEU A 1190 -25.10 10.40 -54.97
C LEU A 1190 -26.62 10.17 -55.12
N ARG A 1191 -27.07 9.38 -56.11
CA ARG A 1191 -28.50 9.08 -56.30
C ARG A 1191 -29.07 8.12 -55.26
N SER A 1192 -28.27 7.22 -54.67
CA SER A 1192 -28.76 6.33 -53.58
C SER A 1192 -28.65 6.95 -52.18
N GLN A 1193 -27.99 8.11 -52.05
CA GLN A 1193 -27.79 8.81 -50.77
C GLN A 1193 -28.75 10.00 -50.53
N ARG A 1194 -29.86 10.10 -51.27
CA ARG A 1194 -30.91 11.11 -51.01
C ARG A 1194 -31.57 10.99 -49.62
N GLY A 1195 -31.34 9.91 -48.88
CA GLY A 1195 -31.75 9.76 -47.48
C GLY A 1195 -30.79 10.38 -46.43
N VAL A 1196 -29.71 11.05 -46.83
CA VAL A 1196 -28.62 11.49 -45.93
C VAL A 1196 -28.81 12.91 -45.36
N LYS A 1197 -29.82 13.67 -45.80
CA LYS A 1197 -30.21 14.92 -45.11
C LYS A 1197 -30.74 14.63 -43.70
N THR A 1198 -31.45 13.52 -43.53
CA THR A 1198 -32.06 13.08 -42.26
C THR A 1198 -31.02 12.82 -41.16
N PRO A 1199 -29.89 12.10 -41.36
CA PRO A 1199 -28.88 11.90 -40.31
C PRO A 1199 -28.10 13.16 -39.91
N VAL A 1200 -27.85 14.12 -40.82
CA VAL A 1200 -27.23 15.42 -40.46
C VAL A 1200 -28.22 16.28 -39.68
N LEU A 1201 -29.49 16.30 -40.11
CA LEU A 1201 -30.58 16.91 -39.33
C LEU A 1201 -30.79 16.22 -38.00
N VAL A 1202 -30.66 14.89 -37.90
CA VAL A 1202 -30.80 14.12 -36.66
C VAL A 1202 -29.59 14.32 -35.76
N ALA A 1203 -28.37 14.41 -36.27
CA ALA A 1203 -27.18 14.74 -35.46
C ALA A 1203 -27.25 16.19 -34.95
N ALA A 1204 -27.63 17.13 -35.82
CA ALA A 1204 -27.86 18.53 -35.46
C ALA A 1204 -29.07 18.70 -34.53
N ALA A 1205 -30.12 17.89 -34.69
CA ALA A 1205 -31.31 17.89 -33.83
C ALA A 1205 -31.10 17.14 -32.51
N LEU A 1206 -30.27 16.11 -32.45
CA LEU A 1206 -29.89 15.44 -31.19
C LEU A 1206 -28.94 16.33 -30.39
N LEU A 1207 -27.97 16.97 -31.04
CA LEU A 1207 -27.13 18.00 -30.43
C LEU A 1207 -27.99 19.21 -30.01
N GLY A 1208 -28.90 19.64 -30.89
CA GLY A 1208 -29.88 20.69 -30.64
C GLY A 1208 -30.89 20.36 -29.54
N LEU A 1209 -31.36 19.11 -29.41
CA LEU A 1209 -32.27 18.63 -28.35
C LEU A 1209 -31.54 18.47 -27.03
N PHE A 1210 -30.29 18.01 -27.05
CA PHE A 1210 -29.44 17.97 -25.86
C PHE A 1210 -29.20 19.39 -25.30
N ILE A 1211 -28.94 20.35 -26.20
CA ILE A 1211 -28.73 21.77 -25.86
C ILE A 1211 -30.05 22.44 -25.49
N SER A 1212 -31.14 22.18 -26.20
CA SER A 1212 -32.45 22.75 -25.94
C SER A 1212 -33.04 22.19 -24.65
N GLY A 1213 -32.86 20.90 -24.35
CA GLY A 1213 -33.29 20.30 -23.09
C GLY A 1213 -32.54 20.87 -21.87
N LEU A 1214 -31.26 21.20 -22.04
CA LEU A 1214 -30.45 21.86 -21.00
C LEU A 1214 -30.70 23.38 -20.93
N SER A 1215 -31.00 24.04 -22.05
CA SER A 1215 -31.23 25.49 -22.15
C SER A 1215 -32.67 25.91 -21.84
N LEU A 1216 -33.70 25.11 -22.16
CA LEU A 1216 -35.11 25.42 -21.80
C LEU A 1216 -35.29 25.50 -20.28
N ASN A 1217 -34.57 24.65 -19.55
CA ASN A 1217 -34.55 24.66 -18.10
C ASN A 1217 -33.95 25.97 -17.54
N GLN A 1218 -33.04 26.61 -18.28
CA GLN A 1218 -32.44 27.89 -17.88
C GLN A 1218 -33.27 29.10 -18.34
N LEU A 1219 -33.84 29.06 -19.55
CA LEU A 1219 -34.60 30.16 -20.15
C LEU A 1219 -35.87 30.49 -19.35
N ARG A 1220 -36.51 29.49 -18.73
CA ARG A 1220 -37.66 29.69 -17.82
C ARG A 1220 -37.33 30.51 -16.56
N HIS A 1221 -36.06 30.64 -16.20
CA HIS A 1221 -35.62 31.30 -14.98
C HIS A 1221 -35.01 32.70 -15.19
N THR A 1222 -34.66 33.10 -16.42
CA THR A 1222 -33.84 34.31 -16.70
C THR A 1222 -34.58 35.49 -17.36
N VAL A 1223 -35.83 35.31 -17.82
CA VAL A 1223 -36.59 36.37 -18.52
C VAL A 1223 -36.91 37.62 -17.66
N PRO A 1224 -37.11 37.55 -16.32
CA PRO A 1224 -37.45 38.76 -15.54
C PRO A 1224 -36.30 39.76 -15.35
N GLU A 1225 -35.03 39.33 -15.40
CA GLU A 1225 -33.87 40.17 -15.04
C GLU A 1225 -33.33 41.04 -16.19
N ILE A 1226 -33.73 40.75 -17.43
CA ILE A 1226 -33.24 41.44 -18.64
C ILE A 1226 -33.82 42.86 -18.79
N LEU A 1227 -34.83 43.22 -17.99
CA LEU A 1227 -35.57 44.49 -18.10
C LEU A 1227 -34.97 45.68 -17.32
N GLN A 1228 -33.82 45.52 -16.65
CA GLN A 1228 -33.21 46.61 -15.89
C GLN A 1228 -31.73 46.77 -16.24
N GLU A 1229 -31.45 47.62 -17.23
CA GLU A 1229 -30.09 48.08 -17.54
C GLU A 1229 -29.81 49.48 -16.96
N ALA A 1230 -28.66 49.55 -16.25
CA ALA A 1230 -27.60 50.59 -16.23
C ALA A 1230 -27.96 52.08 -15.89
N PRO A 1231 -27.11 52.87 -15.19
CA PRO A 1231 -25.81 53.29 -15.77
C PRO A 1231 -24.65 53.70 -14.82
N SER A 1232 -23.42 53.69 -15.40
CA SER A 1232 -22.29 54.66 -15.21
C SER A 1232 -21.64 54.82 -13.81
N SER A 1233 -20.35 55.12 -13.60
CA SER A 1233 -19.21 55.52 -14.45
C SER A 1233 -17.92 55.49 -13.62
N VAL A 1234 -16.81 55.10 -14.29
CA VAL A 1234 -15.41 55.57 -14.23
C VAL A 1234 -14.96 56.53 -13.10
N GLY A 1235 -13.82 56.23 -12.46
CA GLY A 1235 -12.98 57.22 -11.76
C GLY A 1235 -11.71 56.61 -11.15
N ALA A 1236 -10.55 57.13 -11.56
CA ALA A 1236 -9.21 56.56 -11.37
C ALA A 1236 -8.43 57.09 -10.14
N GLY A 1237 -7.38 56.36 -9.74
CA GLY A 1237 -6.10 56.95 -9.28
C GLY A 1237 -5.73 56.82 -7.79
N GLY A 1238 -4.57 56.19 -7.50
CA GLY A 1238 -3.90 56.27 -6.20
C GLY A 1238 -2.70 55.31 -6.04
N LYS A 1239 -1.49 55.87 -5.97
CA LYS A 1239 -0.15 55.25 -6.01
C LYS A 1239 0.22 54.30 -4.84
N PRO A 1240 1.30 53.49 -4.98
CA PRO A 1240 1.76 52.53 -3.98
C PRO A 1240 2.31 53.22 -2.72
N ARG A 1241 2.16 52.57 -1.56
CA ARG A 1241 2.84 52.98 -0.33
C ARG A 1241 4.12 52.17 -0.16
N ASP A 1242 5.23 52.89 -0.12
CA ASP A 1242 6.56 52.39 0.18
C ASP A 1242 6.63 51.76 1.58
N LEU A 1243 7.41 50.68 1.69
CA LEU A 1243 7.82 50.07 2.95
C LEU A 1243 8.91 50.94 3.60
N ASP A 1244 8.67 51.39 4.83
CA ASP A 1244 9.62 52.20 5.58
C ASP A 1244 10.75 51.32 6.15
N VAL A 1245 11.84 51.21 5.37
CA VAL A 1245 13.04 50.45 5.72
C VAL A 1245 13.68 50.95 7.02
N ARG A 1246 13.46 52.22 7.42
CA ARG A 1246 13.96 52.71 8.71
C ARG A 1246 13.23 52.05 9.86
N GLN A 1247 11.91 51.87 9.75
CA GLN A 1247 11.12 51.21 10.80
C GLN A 1247 11.58 49.76 11.03
N MET A 1248 11.92 49.03 9.97
CA MET A 1248 12.51 47.69 10.10
C MET A 1248 13.87 47.72 10.78
N ARG A 1249 14.74 48.68 10.42
CA ARG A 1249 16.05 48.82 11.06
C ARG A 1249 15.92 49.18 12.54
N THR A 1250 14.98 50.04 12.92
CA THR A 1250 14.70 50.37 14.33
C THR A 1250 14.22 49.15 15.11
N LEU A 1251 13.41 48.27 14.50
CA LEU A 1251 12.94 47.03 15.14
C LEU A 1251 14.05 45.99 15.31
N ILE A 1252 15.03 45.96 14.40
CA ILE A 1252 16.25 45.14 14.54
C ILE A 1252 17.15 45.68 15.65
N GLU A 1253 17.39 47.00 15.67
CA GLU A 1253 18.19 47.66 16.72
C GLU A 1253 17.57 47.53 18.12
N GLN A 1254 16.23 47.45 18.20
CA GLN A 1254 15.50 47.20 19.45
C GLN A 1254 15.49 45.72 19.89
N GLY A 1255 16.13 44.81 19.14
CA GLY A 1255 16.13 43.37 19.42
C GLY A 1255 14.77 42.69 19.27
N ARG A 1256 13.79 43.38 18.65
CA ARG A 1256 12.43 42.86 18.40
C ARG A 1256 12.30 42.14 17.06
N LEU A 1257 13.29 42.30 16.18
CA LEU A 1257 13.53 41.49 15.00
C LEU A 1257 14.97 40.98 15.02
N SER A 1258 15.16 39.70 14.69
CA SER A 1258 16.49 39.10 14.59
C SER A 1258 17.27 39.72 13.43
N ASP A 1259 18.56 39.99 13.66
CA ASP A 1259 19.53 40.45 12.67
C ASP A 1259 20.18 39.30 11.87
N ARG A 1260 19.81 38.04 12.16
CA ARG A 1260 20.35 36.87 11.47
C ARG A 1260 19.69 36.68 10.12
N GLU A 1261 20.52 36.61 9.07
CA GLU A 1261 20.09 36.16 7.75
C GLU A 1261 19.43 34.78 7.86
N ALA A 1262 18.17 34.67 7.43
CA ALA A 1262 17.48 33.40 7.37
C ALA A 1262 18.04 32.58 6.20
N ASP A 1263 18.76 31.51 6.51
CA ASP A 1263 19.45 30.58 5.58
C ASP A 1263 18.56 29.96 4.46
N HIS A 1264 17.26 30.26 4.43
CA HIS A 1264 16.30 29.68 3.49
C HIS A 1264 15.47 30.67 2.67
N TYR A 1265 15.87 31.95 2.58
CA TYR A 1265 15.26 32.87 1.62
C TYR A 1265 16.28 33.42 0.63
N ARG A 1266 15.94 33.31 -0.66
CA ARG A 1266 16.74 33.86 -1.76
C ARG A 1266 16.39 35.35 -1.93
N ARG A 1267 17.40 36.22 -1.84
CA ARG A 1267 17.29 37.65 -2.20
C ARG A 1267 16.77 37.78 -3.63
N LEU A 1268 15.76 38.64 -3.80
CA LEU A 1268 15.38 39.17 -5.11
C LEU A 1268 16.07 40.53 -5.21
N ASP A 1269 16.98 40.66 -6.18
CA ASP A 1269 17.59 41.94 -6.57
C ASP A 1269 16.58 42.82 -7.32
#